data_AF-A0A8H2WCY6-F1
#
_entry.id   AF-A0A8H2WCY6-F1
#
_cell.length_a   1.000
_cell.length_b   1.000
_cell.length_c   1.000
_cell.angle_alpha   90.00
_cell.angle_beta   90.00
_cell.angle_gamma   90.00
#
_symmetry.space_group_name_H-M   'P 1'
#
loop_
_entity.id
_entity.type
_entity.pdbx_description
1 polymer ?
#
loop_
_entity_poly.entity_id
_entity_poly.type
_entity_poly.pdbx_seq_one_letter_code
_entity_poly.pdbx_strand_id
1 'polypeptide(L)'
;MAEPNKARPLVSENFLDAPTQRLLAVGLAVFCQARKVWEVLQSYVVASASQRSWLLFKWSALDSLFFLALPLLRIPRLNFSLRVTLAQLLMLLCINWAALGDWHIPAGTLPQPLAFIPWFNPDTQISITERKVTIEQVVDASAHLLGQHTVRLSPINTAKLNPQGLSYCLAPHTHNSAFVPIVFNNSQPHVLQYSISPLGDKGPRTYVNLTWNDLKSISSTRTKLMAHTQTPVPTRPRIKLSEADEWDQLDEEEEKPANYNSDEPVLSKSERLAHVRIVQPGVVRLERVLDKTGADFRIRYSEVVAVECPSVAFEPTKDDVRGNRCIGDKVDMNVRARGVAPVELKWGVTIAPKSKYGTRRSGQDFTIRGIEGKEEIEGAPVAQDLIIPLSFSFDSPGRHTFTLANLSDAIGNNVNPALPQHTLKHGHQISDTDFTHVRTFDVLSRPSAAFEKCQPGKDIQLLKGKEGHSNLVVKAESYDEQDGWGAHISFVPDEISKADSTGIAGVVGRVAEKVASAIDKATAPTPWTKFFRAAPGSSKISIPVTEAGTYTLTRVAGDLCQGVVRSPEVCRVVEVPLPRAEVEVERIHECSGDVGIHTIFTMDGTPPFRIHYTTTDTKGTTKSHERYLGARGELKLQPNKSGTYTYSFDAISDAYYSEVPLTGPGRTVTQVVHPLASAKFTHANVDTCGESQEIEVALELSGVGPWKVEMQLGSEVMKFAGLKKEREIVKVPIPKEVYARGGKVGLDLVSVEDGNGCKRTLSSTQMSVEVRRVKPTARFYSQDGSHRVVVPHESEAELPLRLTGDKPWRIGYRAPGSQQIHTQVLSTPNNQLSVKAAGTYEIVSVSDRHCPGAVVPDGAFYHVDWIPLPAVGFAHSAGVFDKEREVIVRPPVCAGEEDYAEVDLIGRPPFQVTYSHTDPKSLAEENLFTSLKNVTRLSMRTSIPGKHTYALQHLADTTYNNGIRLDTRRTRGLRLEQTVLTRPSAHFKSTARISRCLNTDLNLSHDPGAVLSLTGTPPFTLSIAVRNLAEGETHHAQIITNDHEWAVNVPDYMFSTIGPHQVAIEQVRDASKCAELGSASERSLWIDVAETAAIIPLERRVDYCVGDVLNFQLEGTAPWQVGYTFNGKHTLAKSTSSRFGRVAAQPGIFRVESIAHQQNYCKTAVRDVEMKIHQLPTARVSDGNRIIEDIREGDQAEIVFKLTGEPPFTFTYQRTELVDPKKRSKTPPKVVETHTVSNVFKNEHSIFSAAEGTWTVTFISDKWCRYPTAAVDSTVPEA
;
A
#
# COMPACT_ATOMS: atom_id res chain seq x y z
N MET A 1 -53.51 21.14 44.06
CA MET A 1 -52.17 21.45 43.52
C MET A 1 -52.14 22.92 43.12
N ALA A 2 -50.99 23.59 43.21
CA ALA A 2 -50.86 25.00 42.85
C ALA A 2 -50.75 25.18 41.33
N GLU A 3 -51.33 26.25 40.78
CA GLU A 3 -50.97 26.70 39.43
C GLU A 3 -49.52 27.22 39.41
N PRO A 4 -48.69 26.87 38.41
CA PRO A 4 -47.38 27.48 38.24
C PRO A 4 -47.53 28.94 37.80
N ASN A 5 -46.74 29.83 38.40
CA ASN A 5 -46.79 31.28 38.17
C ASN A 5 -46.70 31.66 36.69
N LYS A 6 -47.81 32.15 36.11
CA LYS A 6 -47.79 32.83 34.80
C LYS A 6 -46.97 34.11 34.93
N ALA A 7 -45.80 34.14 34.29
CA ALA A 7 -44.95 35.33 34.25
C ALA A 7 -45.70 36.49 33.60
N ARG A 8 -45.78 37.63 34.30
CA ARG A 8 -46.50 38.82 33.83
C ARG A 8 -45.81 39.41 32.56
N PRO A 9 -46.59 40.01 31.63
CA PRO A 9 -46.03 40.68 30.45
C PRO A 9 -45.15 41.87 30.87
N LEU A 10 -44.22 42.27 29.99
CA LEU A 10 -43.26 43.33 30.31
C LEU A 10 -43.95 44.72 30.42
N VAL A 11 -44.99 44.93 29.63
CA VAL A 11 -45.93 46.06 29.77
C VAL A 11 -47.17 45.56 30.50
N SER A 12 -47.45 46.16 31.67
CA SER A 12 -48.57 45.77 32.52
C SER A 12 -49.92 45.93 31.80
N GLU A 13 -50.80 44.92 31.92
CA GLU A 13 -52.15 44.93 31.34
C GLU A 13 -53.04 46.04 31.94
N ASN A 14 -52.64 46.62 33.08
CA ASN A 14 -53.27 47.81 33.68
C ASN A 14 -52.99 49.12 32.92
N PHE A 15 -52.03 49.14 31.98
CA PHE A 15 -51.57 50.36 31.29
C PHE A 15 -51.86 50.33 29.78
N LEU A 16 -51.76 49.15 29.15
CA LEU A 16 -52.39 48.84 27.87
C LEU A 16 -52.92 47.41 27.92
N ASP A 17 -54.16 47.21 27.46
CA ASP A 17 -54.78 45.89 27.40
C ASP A 17 -54.07 44.98 26.40
N ALA A 18 -54.10 43.67 26.66
CA ALA A 18 -53.43 42.68 25.81
C ALA A 18 -53.86 42.71 24.32
N PRO A 19 -55.15 42.91 23.96
CA PRO A 19 -55.55 43.18 22.56
C PRO A 19 -54.82 44.37 21.93
N THR A 20 -54.82 45.55 22.55
CA THR A 20 -54.17 46.75 22.01
C THR A 20 -52.66 46.60 21.90
N GLN A 21 -52.00 45.93 22.85
CA GLN A 21 -50.57 45.60 22.74
C GLN A 21 -50.26 44.78 21.47
N ARG A 22 -51.12 43.82 21.10
CA ARG A 22 -50.98 43.06 19.84
C ARG A 22 -51.26 43.94 18.62
N LEU A 23 -52.28 44.78 18.67
CA LEU A 23 -52.65 45.68 17.57
C LEU A 23 -51.48 46.60 17.19
N LEU A 24 -50.80 47.18 18.18
CA LEU A 24 -49.65 48.04 17.97
C LEU A 24 -48.44 47.27 17.40
N ALA A 25 -48.15 46.08 17.92
CA ALA A 25 -47.07 45.24 17.41
C ALA A 25 -47.29 44.80 15.94
N VAL A 26 -48.52 44.39 15.59
CA VAL A 26 -48.89 44.01 14.22
C VAL A 26 -48.94 45.24 13.30
N GLY A 27 -49.45 46.38 13.79
CA GLY A 27 -49.46 47.64 13.04
C GLY A 27 -48.06 48.12 12.66
N LEU A 28 -47.11 48.04 13.60
CA LEU A 28 -45.69 48.35 13.33
C LEU A 28 -45.10 47.40 12.28
N ALA A 29 -45.38 46.09 12.37
CA ALA A 29 -44.93 45.11 11.38
C ALA A 29 -45.46 45.44 9.98
N VAL A 30 -46.77 45.69 9.85
CA VAL A 30 -47.43 46.02 8.57
C VAL A 30 -46.85 47.31 7.98
N PHE A 31 -46.64 48.35 8.79
CA PHE A 31 -46.02 49.60 8.34
C PHE A 31 -44.60 49.39 7.81
N CYS A 32 -43.76 48.64 8.54
CA CYS A 32 -42.40 48.32 8.12
C CYS A 32 -42.37 47.50 6.81
N GLN A 33 -43.19 46.44 6.68
CA GLN A 33 -43.23 45.65 5.45
C GLN A 33 -43.82 46.46 4.26
N ALA A 34 -44.79 47.35 4.48
CA ALA A 34 -45.30 48.22 3.42
C ALA A 34 -44.23 49.20 2.91
N ARG A 35 -43.47 49.83 3.82
CA ARG A 35 -42.35 50.72 3.43
C ARG A 35 -41.22 49.97 2.72
N LYS A 36 -40.95 48.73 3.13
CA LYS A 36 -40.00 47.82 2.50
C LYS A 36 -40.41 47.44 1.07
N VAL A 37 -41.66 47.04 0.85
CA VAL A 37 -42.19 46.75 -0.50
C VAL A 37 -42.07 47.96 -1.44
N TRP A 38 -42.34 49.17 -0.95
CA TRP A 38 -42.12 50.39 -1.75
C TRP A 38 -40.65 50.58 -2.16
N GLU A 39 -39.70 50.46 -1.22
CA GLU A 39 -38.27 50.61 -1.53
C GLU A 39 -37.74 49.50 -2.46
N VAL A 40 -38.24 48.26 -2.31
CA VAL A 40 -37.96 47.15 -3.22
C VAL A 40 -38.43 47.50 -4.64
N LEU A 41 -39.69 47.89 -4.82
CA LEU A 41 -40.26 48.27 -6.12
C LEU A 41 -39.50 49.44 -6.77
N GLN A 42 -39.12 50.46 -5.99
CA GLN A 42 -38.30 51.56 -6.47
C GLN A 42 -36.90 51.10 -6.92
N SER A 43 -36.33 50.09 -6.26
CA SER A 43 -34.99 49.58 -6.58
C SER A 43 -34.92 48.86 -7.93
N TYR A 44 -35.99 48.18 -8.36
CA TYR A 44 -36.08 47.55 -9.68
C TYR A 44 -36.11 48.54 -10.86
N VAL A 45 -36.40 49.82 -10.61
CA VAL A 45 -36.55 50.84 -11.65
C VAL A 45 -35.35 51.79 -11.72
N VAL A 46 -34.65 52.04 -10.60
CA VAL A 46 -33.65 53.13 -10.51
C VAL A 46 -32.32 52.75 -9.82
N ALA A 47 -32.23 51.62 -9.09
CA ALA A 47 -31.10 51.39 -8.18
C ALA A 47 -29.92 50.58 -8.76
N SER A 48 -28.71 51.10 -8.51
CA SER A 48 -27.45 50.40 -8.74
C SER A 48 -27.27 49.18 -7.81
N ALA A 49 -26.35 48.27 -8.17
CA ALA A 49 -26.08 47.05 -7.41
C ALA A 49 -25.74 47.35 -5.93
N SER A 50 -24.81 48.28 -5.66
CA SER A 50 -24.43 48.67 -4.30
C SER A 50 -25.60 49.23 -3.48
N GLN A 51 -26.53 49.94 -4.13
CA GLN A 51 -27.74 50.45 -3.49
C GLN A 51 -28.75 49.33 -3.18
N ARG A 52 -28.84 48.28 -4.02
CA ARG A 52 -29.63 47.07 -3.73
C ARG A 52 -28.99 46.23 -2.62
N SER A 53 -27.66 46.09 -2.58
CA SER A 53 -26.95 45.47 -1.45
C SER A 53 -27.18 46.20 -0.12
N TRP A 54 -27.19 47.54 -0.14
CA TRP A 54 -27.51 48.35 1.05
C TRP A 54 -28.95 48.17 1.53
N LEU A 55 -29.93 48.12 0.61
CA LEU A 55 -31.32 47.85 0.95
C LEU A 55 -31.51 46.44 1.52
N LEU A 56 -30.82 45.43 0.97
CA LEU A 56 -30.81 44.06 1.48
C LEU A 56 -30.32 44.01 2.93
N PHE A 57 -29.22 44.69 3.25
CA PHE A 57 -28.70 44.79 4.62
C PHE A 57 -29.66 45.53 5.56
N LYS A 58 -30.11 46.73 5.17
CA LYS A 58 -31.03 47.60 5.94
C LYS A 58 -32.28 46.85 6.38
N TRP A 59 -32.97 46.19 5.44
CA TRP A 59 -34.23 45.51 5.75
C TRP A 59 -34.03 44.22 6.52
N SER A 60 -32.97 43.46 6.24
CA SER A 60 -32.60 42.28 7.02
C SER A 60 -32.26 42.61 8.48
N ALA A 61 -31.59 43.73 8.73
CA ALA A 61 -31.33 44.21 10.09
C ALA A 61 -32.62 44.65 10.82
N LEU A 62 -33.54 45.34 10.14
CA LEU A 62 -34.83 45.76 10.72
C LEU A 62 -35.75 44.57 11.01
N ASP A 63 -35.85 43.59 10.11
CA ASP A 63 -36.60 42.35 10.35
C ASP A 63 -35.99 41.57 11.54
N SER A 64 -34.66 41.47 11.62
CA SER A 64 -33.95 40.83 12.74
C SER A 64 -34.27 41.50 14.07
N LEU A 65 -34.19 42.84 14.13
CA LEU A 65 -34.48 43.61 15.34
C LEU A 65 -35.93 43.41 15.81
N PHE A 66 -36.90 43.39 14.88
CA PHE A 66 -38.31 43.22 15.22
C PHE A 66 -38.61 41.82 15.78
N PHE A 67 -38.17 40.76 15.11
CA PHE A 67 -38.47 39.38 15.55
C PHE A 67 -37.72 38.97 16.83
N LEU A 68 -36.57 39.58 17.12
CA LEU A 68 -35.88 39.41 18.41
C LEU A 68 -36.52 40.23 19.55
N ALA A 69 -37.15 41.36 19.26
CA ALA A 69 -37.84 42.19 20.25
C ALA A 69 -39.19 41.61 20.72
N LEU A 70 -39.93 40.93 19.85
CA LEU A 70 -41.25 40.34 20.18
C LEU A 70 -41.27 39.44 21.45
N PRO A 71 -40.38 38.44 21.63
CA PRO A 71 -40.38 37.60 22.83
C PRO A 71 -39.96 38.36 24.10
N LEU A 72 -39.10 39.40 23.97
CA LEU A 72 -38.69 40.24 25.10
C LEU A 72 -39.85 41.03 25.71
N LEU A 73 -40.81 41.46 24.88
CA LEU A 73 -42.02 42.18 25.31
C LEU A 73 -43.04 41.27 26.03
N ARG A 74 -42.93 39.94 25.87
CA ARG A 74 -43.79 38.91 26.50
C ARG A 74 -45.30 39.07 26.24
N ILE A 75 -45.69 39.67 25.11
CA ILE A 75 -47.10 39.91 24.77
C ILE A 75 -47.83 38.55 24.64
N PRO A 76 -48.93 38.29 25.37
CA PRO A 76 -49.61 36.99 25.33
C PRO A 76 -50.15 36.70 23.92
N ARG A 77 -49.95 35.47 23.42
CA ARG A 77 -50.15 35.02 22.02
C ARG A 77 -49.17 35.57 20.96
N LEU A 78 -48.23 36.47 21.32
CA LEU A 78 -47.15 36.95 20.44
C LEU A 78 -45.73 36.68 21.02
N ASN A 79 -45.68 36.06 22.20
CA ASN A 79 -44.46 35.51 22.81
C ASN A 79 -44.18 34.10 22.24
N PHE A 80 -43.44 34.04 21.14
CA PHE A 80 -43.03 32.78 20.49
C PHE A 80 -41.77 32.19 21.16
N SER A 81 -41.58 30.87 21.03
CA SER A 81 -40.34 30.23 21.49
C SER A 81 -39.15 30.61 20.59
N LEU A 82 -37.92 30.53 21.12
CA LEU A 82 -36.71 30.97 20.42
C LEU A 82 -36.43 30.19 19.12
N ARG A 83 -36.89 28.94 19.02
CA ARG A 83 -36.86 28.16 17.75
C ARG A 83 -37.82 28.73 16.71
N VAL A 84 -39.02 29.16 17.12
CA VAL A 84 -40.05 29.71 16.23
C VAL A 84 -39.69 31.13 15.76
N THR A 85 -39.16 31.99 16.62
CA THR A 85 -38.69 33.32 16.20
C THR A 85 -37.52 33.23 15.22
N LEU A 86 -36.57 32.31 15.44
CA LEU A 86 -35.44 32.10 14.55
C LEU A 86 -35.87 31.53 13.18
N ALA A 87 -36.84 30.61 13.16
CA ALA A 87 -37.41 30.11 11.91
C ALA A 87 -38.18 31.19 11.12
N GLN A 88 -38.98 32.02 11.81
CA GLN A 88 -39.68 33.17 11.21
C GLN A 88 -38.69 34.19 10.64
N LEU A 89 -37.61 34.48 11.35
CA LEU A 89 -36.55 35.38 10.90
C LEU A 89 -35.82 34.81 9.67
N LEU A 90 -35.40 33.55 9.70
CA LEU A 90 -34.67 32.92 8.59
C LEU A 90 -35.51 32.93 7.30
N MET A 91 -36.82 32.67 7.40
CA MET A 91 -37.75 32.78 6.26
C MET A 91 -37.79 34.19 5.66
N LEU A 92 -37.85 35.24 6.48
CA LEU A 92 -37.81 36.63 6.00
C LEU A 92 -36.45 37.05 5.43
N LEU A 93 -35.35 36.55 5.98
CA LEU A 93 -34.01 36.77 5.42
C LEU A 93 -33.86 36.14 4.03
N CYS A 94 -34.40 34.93 3.82
CA CYS A 94 -34.46 34.31 2.49
C CYS A 94 -35.31 35.11 1.50
N ILE A 95 -36.45 35.65 1.93
CA ILE A 95 -37.29 36.53 1.09
C ILE A 95 -36.53 37.81 0.71
N ASN A 96 -35.82 38.43 1.67
CA ASN A 96 -35.02 39.63 1.40
C ASN A 96 -33.91 39.35 0.39
N TRP A 97 -33.18 38.24 0.57
CA TRP A 97 -32.11 37.82 -0.35
C TRP A 97 -32.64 37.54 -1.76
N ALA A 98 -33.77 36.85 -1.89
CA ALA A 98 -34.41 36.60 -3.18
C ALA A 98 -34.92 37.89 -3.86
N ALA A 99 -35.42 38.85 -3.09
CA ALA A 99 -36.02 40.09 -3.62
C ALA A 99 -35.03 41.22 -3.94
N LEU A 100 -33.83 41.21 -3.34
CA LEU A 100 -32.83 42.30 -3.44
C LEU A 100 -31.40 41.86 -3.78
N GLY A 101 -31.12 40.55 -3.84
CA GLY A 101 -29.82 40.03 -4.27
C GLY A 101 -29.62 40.11 -5.78
N ASP A 102 -28.37 40.26 -6.23
CA ASP A 102 -28.00 40.17 -7.64
C ASP A 102 -27.92 38.70 -8.07
N TRP A 103 -28.96 38.21 -8.76
CA TRP A 103 -28.98 36.91 -9.42
C TRP A 103 -29.32 37.05 -10.91
N HIS A 104 -28.79 36.15 -11.74
CA HIS A 104 -28.97 36.16 -13.19
C HIS A 104 -29.72 34.89 -13.62
N ILE A 105 -30.91 35.03 -14.20
CA ILE A 105 -31.67 33.92 -14.82
C ILE A 105 -31.78 34.18 -16.33
N PRO A 106 -31.51 33.18 -17.19
CA PRO A 106 -31.65 33.32 -18.64
C PRO A 106 -33.12 33.55 -19.05
N ALA A 107 -33.31 34.39 -20.08
CA ALA A 107 -34.63 34.77 -20.58
C ALA A 107 -35.33 33.58 -21.28
N GLY A 108 -36.11 32.84 -20.51
CA GLY A 108 -36.88 31.67 -20.97
C GLY A 108 -37.52 30.87 -19.83
N THR A 109 -36.97 30.93 -18.61
CA THR A 109 -37.45 30.16 -17.45
C THR A 109 -37.95 31.05 -16.32
N LEU A 110 -38.93 31.91 -16.60
CA LEU A 110 -39.80 32.49 -15.56
C LEU A 110 -41.11 31.69 -15.50
N PRO A 111 -41.55 31.23 -14.31
CA PRO A 111 -42.90 30.70 -14.15
C PRO A 111 -43.93 31.83 -14.34
N GLN A 112 -45.18 31.47 -14.66
CA GLN A 112 -46.21 32.45 -15.05
C GLN A 112 -46.95 33.25 -13.95
N PRO A 113 -46.76 33.14 -12.61
CA PRO A 113 -47.59 33.92 -11.67
C PRO A 113 -47.32 35.43 -11.71
N LEU A 114 -46.24 35.90 -12.33
CA LEU A 114 -45.98 37.34 -12.55
C LEU A 114 -46.77 37.94 -13.73
N ALA A 115 -47.38 37.12 -14.60
CA ALA A 115 -48.20 37.57 -15.73
C ALA A 115 -49.56 38.20 -15.32
N PHE A 116 -49.82 38.32 -14.02
CA PHE A 116 -50.97 39.06 -13.47
C PHE A 116 -50.63 40.51 -13.06
N ILE A 117 -49.39 40.97 -13.28
CA ILE A 117 -48.98 42.37 -13.08
C ILE A 117 -49.19 43.13 -14.41
N PRO A 118 -50.04 44.18 -14.47
CA PRO A 118 -50.44 44.82 -15.73
C PRO A 118 -49.34 45.44 -16.61
N TRP A 119 -48.09 45.53 -16.15
CA TRP A 119 -46.97 46.06 -16.92
C TRP A 119 -46.39 45.09 -17.97
N PHE A 120 -46.71 43.79 -17.92
CA PHE A 120 -46.05 42.76 -18.74
C PHE A 120 -46.96 42.10 -19.80
N ASN A 121 -47.94 42.81 -20.36
CA ASN A 121 -48.78 42.29 -21.45
C ASN A 121 -48.03 42.26 -22.81
N PRO A 122 -47.97 41.09 -23.49
CA PRO A 122 -47.24 40.94 -24.76
C PRO A 122 -47.96 41.60 -25.95
N ASP A 123 -49.29 41.69 -25.94
CA ASP A 123 -50.12 42.23 -27.04
C ASP A 123 -50.06 43.76 -27.19
N THR A 124 -49.01 44.37 -26.63
CA THR A 124 -48.69 45.79 -26.78
C THR A 124 -48.01 46.07 -28.12
N GLN A 125 -48.81 46.05 -29.19
CA GLN A 125 -48.37 46.46 -30.51
C GLN A 125 -47.93 47.94 -30.54
N ILE A 126 -47.05 48.26 -31.48
CA ILE A 126 -46.51 49.61 -31.63
C ILE A 126 -47.48 50.42 -32.50
N SER A 127 -48.13 51.42 -31.91
CA SER A 127 -48.91 52.39 -32.68
C SER A 127 -47.98 53.18 -33.61
N ILE A 128 -48.56 53.77 -34.66
CA ILE A 128 -47.84 54.69 -35.55
C ILE A 128 -47.05 55.79 -34.79
N THR A 129 -47.48 56.18 -33.58
CA THR A 129 -46.81 57.20 -32.75
C THR A 129 -45.67 56.66 -31.88
N GLU A 130 -45.16 55.45 -32.12
CA GLU A 130 -44.20 54.69 -31.28
C GLU A 130 -44.66 54.52 -29.82
N ARG A 131 -45.97 54.56 -29.58
CA ARG A 131 -46.55 54.22 -28.27
C ARG A 131 -47.01 52.77 -28.31
N LYS A 132 -46.69 52.01 -27.27
CA LYS A 132 -47.32 50.72 -27.01
C LYS A 132 -48.81 50.93 -26.76
N VAL A 133 -49.65 50.25 -27.56
CA VAL A 133 -51.10 50.18 -27.41
C VAL A 133 -51.52 48.72 -27.53
N THR A 134 -52.55 48.31 -26.80
CA THR A 134 -53.25 47.05 -27.12
C THR A 134 -54.43 47.37 -28.03
N ILE A 135 -54.75 46.50 -28.98
CA ILE A 135 -55.88 46.73 -29.90
C ILE A 135 -57.21 46.78 -29.11
N GLU A 136 -57.33 45.98 -28.04
CA GLU A 136 -58.47 45.99 -27.10
C GLU A 136 -58.67 47.34 -26.38
N GLN A 137 -57.62 48.13 -26.16
CA GLN A 137 -57.73 49.48 -25.59
C GLN A 137 -58.13 50.55 -26.62
N VAL A 138 -57.98 50.25 -27.91
CA VAL A 138 -58.42 51.10 -29.03
C VAL A 138 -59.83 50.71 -29.46
N VAL A 139 -60.23 49.45 -29.26
CA VAL A 139 -61.51 48.86 -29.65
C VAL A 139 -62.10 48.05 -28.48
N ASP A 140 -62.86 48.73 -27.61
CA ASP A 140 -63.49 48.10 -26.44
C ASP A 140 -64.65 47.17 -26.85
N ALA A 141 -64.39 45.87 -26.80
CA ALA A 141 -65.37 44.85 -27.17
C ALA A 141 -66.67 44.88 -26.34
N SER A 142 -66.62 45.36 -25.09
CA SER A 142 -67.76 45.38 -24.18
C SER A 142 -68.78 46.49 -24.50
N ALA A 143 -68.33 47.58 -25.13
CA ALA A 143 -69.21 48.65 -25.58
C ALA A 143 -70.00 48.28 -26.86
N HIS A 144 -69.58 47.24 -27.59
CA HIS A 144 -70.11 46.90 -28.91
C HIS A 144 -71.06 45.67 -28.98
N LEU A 145 -71.03 44.68 -28.05
CA LEU A 145 -71.85 43.41 -28.07
C LEU A 145 -72.19 42.81 -26.66
N LEU A 146 -73.34 42.12 -26.41
CA LEU A 146 -73.83 41.70 -25.02
C LEU A 146 -74.70 40.32 -24.90
N GLY A 147 -74.31 39.17 -24.18
CA GLY A 147 -75.04 37.81 -23.82
C GLY A 147 -74.28 36.50 -23.18
N GLN A 148 -74.88 35.28 -22.71
CA GLN A 148 -74.23 33.85 -22.37
C GLN A 148 -75.03 32.51 -21.75
N HIS A 149 -74.88 31.13 -22.11
CA HIS A 149 -75.38 29.72 -21.50
C HIS A 149 -75.43 28.20 -22.28
N THR A 150 -74.81 26.91 -22.30
CA THR A 150 -73.53 26.10 -21.84
C THR A 150 -73.20 24.35 -21.75
N VAL A 151 -72.01 23.49 -22.03
CA VAL A 151 -71.05 22.17 -21.46
C VAL A 151 -69.29 21.94 -21.33
N ARG A 152 -68.32 20.79 -21.38
CA ARG A 152 -66.72 20.52 -20.84
C ARG A 152 -65.54 19.21 -21.00
N LEU A 153 -64.08 19.10 -20.72
CA LEU A 153 -62.92 17.85 -20.69
C LEU A 153 -61.25 17.69 -20.07
N SER A 154 -60.14 16.73 -20.36
CA SER A 154 -58.71 16.19 -19.60
C SER A 154 -57.15 15.52 -20.14
N PRO A 155 -55.96 14.96 -19.40
CA PRO A 155 -54.33 14.62 -19.69
C PRO A 155 -53.19 13.32 -19.26
N ILE A 156 -51.70 13.23 -19.32
CA ILE A 156 -50.50 12.02 -19.25
C ILE A 156 -48.85 11.91 -18.60
N ASN A 157 -47.67 11.04 -18.93
CA ASN A 157 -46.26 10.46 -18.17
C ASN A 157 -44.66 9.97 -18.75
N THR A 158 -43.41 9.53 -18.05
CA THR A 158 -41.82 9.08 -18.46
C THR A 158 -40.49 8.37 -17.55
N ALA A 159 -39.17 7.79 -17.93
CA ALA A 159 -37.89 7.08 -17.07
C ALA A 159 -36.15 6.95 -17.22
N LYS A 160 -35.22 5.89 -16.79
CA LYS A 160 -33.59 5.75 -16.41
C LYS A 160 -32.50 4.39 -16.51
N LEU A 161 -31.09 4.26 -16.07
CA LEU A 161 -29.91 3.11 -16.02
C LEU A 161 -28.59 3.02 -14.90
N ASN A 162 -27.43 2.13 -14.91
CA ASN A 162 -26.17 1.70 -14.01
C ASN A 162 -25.20 2.77 -13.41
N PRO A 163 -25.01 2.87 -12.07
CA PRO A 163 -24.51 4.10 -11.45
C PRO A 163 -23.07 4.19 -10.87
N GLN A 164 -22.36 3.10 -10.51
CA GLN A 164 -21.19 3.20 -9.59
C GLN A 164 -19.79 2.99 -10.20
N GLY A 165 -19.68 2.35 -11.38
CA GLY A 165 -18.37 2.18 -12.06
C GLY A 165 -17.41 1.16 -11.42
N LEU A 166 -17.91 0.24 -10.58
CA LEU A 166 -17.11 -0.83 -9.97
C LEU A 166 -16.64 -1.87 -11.01
N SER A 167 -15.48 -2.48 -10.77
CA SER A 167 -15.01 -3.67 -11.50
C SER A 167 -15.67 -4.95 -10.95
N TYR A 168 -15.75 -5.98 -11.79
CA TYR A 168 -16.37 -7.26 -11.44
C TYR A 168 -15.57 -8.44 -12.01
N CYS A 169 -15.39 -9.49 -11.21
CA CYS A 169 -14.80 -10.75 -11.68
C CYS A 169 -15.71 -11.96 -11.38
N LEU A 170 -15.53 -13.04 -12.15
CA LEU A 170 -16.30 -14.27 -12.05
C LEU A 170 -15.72 -15.18 -10.95
N ALA A 171 -16.32 -15.13 -9.76
CA ALA A 171 -15.80 -15.84 -8.58
C ALA A 171 -16.30 -17.30 -8.49
N PRO A 172 -15.46 -18.26 -8.06
CA PRO A 172 -15.89 -19.65 -7.86
C PRO A 172 -17.08 -19.80 -6.90
N HIS A 173 -17.11 -19.01 -5.82
CA HIS A 173 -18.17 -19.07 -4.80
C HIS A 173 -19.53 -18.53 -5.28
N THR A 174 -19.58 -17.78 -6.40
CA THR A 174 -20.83 -17.35 -7.04
C THR A 174 -21.20 -18.23 -8.26
N HIS A 175 -20.64 -19.43 -8.37
CA HIS A 175 -20.69 -20.28 -9.57
C HIS A 175 -20.21 -19.54 -10.84
N ASN A 176 -19.02 -18.93 -10.76
CA ASN A 176 -18.39 -18.14 -11.82
C ASN A 176 -19.34 -17.07 -12.40
N SER A 177 -20.02 -16.30 -11.54
CA SER A 177 -20.95 -15.27 -12.02
C SER A 177 -20.94 -13.96 -11.24
N ALA A 178 -20.99 -12.84 -11.96
CA ALA A 178 -21.02 -11.48 -11.41
C ALA A 178 -22.44 -10.89 -11.48
N PHE A 179 -22.73 -9.89 -10.64
CA PHE A 179 -24.05 -9.26 -10.54
C PHE A 179 -23.96 -7.73 -10.63
N VAL A 180 -24.50 -7.14 -11.70
CA VAL A 180 -24.34 -5.71 -12.06
C VAL A 180 -25.67 -4.93 -11.94
N PRO A 181 -25.72 -3.72 -11.34
CA PRO A 181 -26.96 -2.98 -11.02
C PRO A 181 -27.57 -2.08 -12.14
N ILE A 182 -28.90 -1.87 -12.09
CA ILE A 182 -29.73 -1.09 -13.06
C ILE A 182 -30.84 -0.29 -12.31
N VAL A 183 -31.24 0.91 -12.76
CA VAL A 183 -32.23 1.78 -12.08
C VAL A 183 -33.33 2.33 -13.02
N PHE A 184 -34.61 2.31 -12.60
CA PHE A 184 -35.81 2.77 -13.35
C PHE A 184 -36.57 3.91 -12.63
N ASN A 185 -37.57 4.55 -13.27
CA ASN A 185 -38.34 5.70 -12.73
C ASN A 185 -39.80 5.78 -13.27
N ASN A 186 -40.73 6.45 -12.56
CA ASN A 186 -42.18 6.65 -12.80
C ASN A 186 -43.08 5.40 -13.02
N SER A 187 -42.65 4.41 -13.80
CA SER A 187 -43.35 3.12 -13.99
C SER A 187 -42.36 1.95 -13.87
N GLN A 188 -42.87 0.72 -13.92
CA GLN A 188 -42.07 -0.50 -13.79
C GLN A 188 -41.74 -1.07 -15.18
N PRO A 189 -40.49 -1.51 -15.43
CA PRO A 189 -40.12 -2.14 -16.69
C PRO A 189 -40.88 -3.46 -16.85
N HIS A 190 -41.43 -3.72 -18.04
CA HIS A 190 -42.06 -4.98 -18.40
C HIS A 190 -41.07 -5.93 -19.07
N VAL A 191 -40.26 -5.40 -19.99
CA VAL A 191 -39.21 -6.09 -20.76
C VAL A 191 -37.93 -5.26 -20.74
N LEU A 192 -36.78 -5.92 -20.66
CA LEU A 192 -35.42 -5.37 -20.70
C LEU A 192 -34.51 -6.22 -21.61
N GLN A 193 -33.58 -5.60 -22.34
CA GLN A 193 -32.60 -6.28 -23.19
C GLN A 193 -31.17 -5.74 -22.95
N TYR A 194 -30.20 -6.64 -22.83
CA TYR A 194 -28.76 -6.32 -22.71
C TYR A 194 -27.90 -7.24 -23.60
N SER A 195 -26.64 -6.87 -23.84
CA SER A 195 -25.68 -7.61 -24.66
C SER A 195 -24.35 -7.86 -23.95
N ILE A 196 -23.62 -8.90 -24.37
CA ILE A 196 -22.25 -9.23 -23.93
C ILE A 196 -21.39 -9.49 -25.18
N SER A 197 -20.17 -8.94 -25.23
CA SER A 197 -19.13 -9.30 -26.21
C SER A 197 -17.93 -9.97 -25.54
N PRO A 198 -17.31 -11.02 -26.11
CA PRO A 198 -16.15 -11.68 -25.54
C PRO A 198 -14.91 -10.76 -25.47
N LEU A 199 -13.92 -11.16 -24.68
CA LEU A 199 -12.61 -10.50 -24.60
C LEU A 199 -11.70 -11.05 -25.72
N GLY A 200 -11.10 -10.17 -26.52
CA GLY A 200 -10.32 -10.53 -27.70
C GLY A 200 -11.16 -10.57 -28.99
N ASP A 201 -10.52 -10.24 -30.11
CA ASP A 201 -11.16 -9.61 -31.27
C ASP A 201 -11.94 -10.55 -32.23
N LYS A 202 -12.42 -11.71 -31.75
CA LYS A 202 -12.95 -12.79 -32.61
C LYS A 202 -14.17 -13.53 -32.02
N GLY A 203 -15.28 -12.82 -31.78
CA GLY A 203 -16.56 -13.47 -31.49
C GLY A 203 -17.81 -12.56 -31.60
N PRO A 204 -18.99 -13.12 -31.93
CA PRO A 204 -20.24 -12.37 -32.05
C PRO A 204 -20.81 -11.94 -30.68
N ARG A 205 -21.59 -10.86 -30.65
CA ARG A 205 -22.29 -10.39 -29.45
C ARG A 205 -23.46 -11.30 -29.09
N THR A 206 -23.55 -11.72 -27.82
CA THR A 206 -24.69 -12.47 -27.29
C THR A 206 -25.69 -11.53 -26.65
N TYR A 207 -26.97 -11.59 -27.06
CA TYR A 207 -28.05 -10.76 -26.52
C TYR A 207 -28.93 -11.56 -25.54
N VAL A 208 -29.37 -10.91 -24.46
CA VAL A 208 -30.19 -11.51 -23.40
C VAL A 208 -31.38 -10.60 -23.08
N ASN A 209 -32.59 -11.18 -23.12
CA ASN A 209 -33.83 -10.52 -22.75
C ASN A 209 -34.27 -10.97 -21.35
N LEU A 210 -34.78 -10.06 -20.54
CA LEU A 210 -35.26 -10.29 -19.17
C LEU A 210 -36.60 -9.58 -18.93
N THR A 211 -37.48 -10.16 -18.13
CA THR A 211 -38.68 -9.50 -17.59
C THR A 211 -38.42 -8.97 -16.17
N TRP A 212 -39.37 -8.20 -15.65
CA TRP A 212 -39.37 -7.75 -14.25
C TRP A 212 -39.30 -8.89 -13.22
N ASN A 213 -39.86 -10.06 -13.55
CA ASN A 213 -39.85 -11.21 -12.67
C ASN A 213 -38.48 -11.90 -12.67
N ASP A 214 -37.77 -11.88 -13.80
CA ASP A 214 -36.41 -12.42 -13.91
C ASP A 214 -35.39 -11.52 -13.17
N LEU A 215 -35.56 -10.20 -13.25
CA LEU A 215 -34.75 -9.25 -12.46
C LEU A 215 -34.92 -9.46 -10.94
N LYS A 216 -36.13 -9.84 -10.49
CA LYS A 216 -36.40 -10.22 -9.09
C LYS A 216 -35.86 -11.62 -8.73
N SER A 217 -35.89 -12.58 -9.65
CA SER A 217 -35.31 -13.90 -9.40
C SER A 217 -33.78 -13.82 -9.30
N ILE A 218 -33.15 -13.01 -10.14
CA ILE A 218 -31.71 -12.67 -10.11
C ILE A 218 -31.33 -12.01 -8.77
N SER A 219 -32.06 -10.99 -8.31
CA SER A 219 -31.75 -10.35 -7.02
C SER A 219 -31.94 -11.31 -5.83
N SER A 220 -32.94 -12.19 -5.87
CA SER A 220 -33.13 -13.26 -4.87
C SER A 220 -32.04 -14.35 -4.93
N THR A 221 -31.35 -14.48 -6.06
CA THR A 221 -30.23 -15.41 -6.25
C THR A 221 -28.93 -14.81 -5.73
N ARG A 222 -28.67 -13.52 -6.03
CA ARG A 222 -27.55 -12.75 -5.46
C ARG A 222 -27.55 -12.83 -3.92
N THR A 223 -28.68 -12.54 -3.27
CA THR A 223 -28.76 -12.58 -1.80
C THR A 223 -28.56 -13.97 -1.22
N LYS A 224 -29.07 -15.03 -1.85
CA LYS A 224 -28.83 -16.43 -1.40
C LYS A 224 -27.35 -16.83 -1.50
N LEU A 225 -26.67 -16.46 -2.57
CA LEU A 225 -25.24 -16.78 -2.76
C LEU A 225 -24.37 -15.99 -1.77
N MET A 226 -24.59 -14.68 -1.62
CA MET A 226 -23.82 -13.82 -0.71
C MET A 226 -24.04 -14.14 0.78
N ALA A 227 -25.19 -14.73 1.14
CA ALA A 227 -25.47 -15.16 2.51
C ALA A 227 -24.58 -16.33 2.99
N HIS A 228 -23.98 -17.11 2.08
CA HIS A 228 -23.15 -18.28 2.44
C HIS A 228 -21.67 -17.93 2.70
N THR A 229 -21.25 -16.70 2.41
CA THR A 229 -19.87 -16.23 2.59
C THR A 229 -19.59 -15.54 3.93
N GLN A 230 -20.56 -15.48 4.85
CA GLN A 230 -20.40 -14.86 6.17
C GLN A 230 -20.55 -15.89 7.31
N THR A 231 -19.42 -16.29 7.93
CA THR A 231 -19.44 -17.08 9.16
C THR A 231 -19.81 -16.21 10.37
N PRO A 232 -20.80 -16.59 11.20
CA PRO A 232 -21.21 -15.78 12.36
C PRO A 232 -20.13 -15.81 13.45
N VAL A 233 -19.55 -14.65 13.75
CA VAL A 233 -18.60 -14.49 14.87
C VAL A 233 -19.36 -14.48 16.20
N PRO A 234 -19.03 -15.36 17.17
CA PRO A 234 -19.72 -15.39 18.46
C PRO A 234 -19.40 -14.14 19.29
N THR A 235 -20.41 -13.32 19.57
CA THR A 235 -20.30 -12.15 20.43
C THR A 235 -19.94 -12.54 21.86
N ARG A 236 -18.85 -11.98 22.41
CA ARG A 236 -18.52 -12.12 23.84
C ARG A 236 -19.65 -11.56 24.72
N PRO A 237 -19.91 -12.16 25.90
CA PRO A 237 -20.94 -11.65 26.81
C PRO A 237 -20.58 -10.25 27.33
N ARG A 238 -21.54 -9.33 27.31
CA ARG A 238 -21.41 -8.02 27.96
C ARG A 238 -21.48 -8.18 29.48
N ILE A 239 -20.57 -7.52 30.19
CA ILE A 239 -20.72 -7.25 31.62
C ILE A 239 -21.89 -6.26 31.78
N LYS A 240 -22.83 -6.54 32.69
CA LYS A 240 -23.90 -5.60 33.05
C LYS A 240 -23.35 -4.47 33.92
N LEU A 241 -23.74 -3.24 33.62
CA LEU A 241 -23.93 -2.18 34.60
C LEU A 241 -25.36 -1.61 34.40
N SER A 242 -25.89 -0.94 35.42
CA SER A 242 -27.33 -0.91 35.74
C SER A 242 -28.24 -0.03 34.88
N GLU A 243 -29.52 -0.40 34.84
CA GLU A 243 -30.61 0.30 34.16
C GLU A 243 -31.06 1.63 34.85
N ALA A 244 -31.46 2.61 34.02
CA ALA A 244 -32.50 3.63 34.24
C ALA A 244 -32.57 4.54 32.98
N ASP A 245 -33.69 4.75 32.26
CA ASP A 245 -35.03 4.17 32.33
C ASP A 245 -35.61 4.06 30.89
N GLU A 246 -36.64 3.21 30.70
CA GLU A 246 -37.53 3.22 29.52
C GLU A 246 -38.49 4.44 29.60
N TRP A 247 -39.19 4.96 28.58
CA TRP A 247 -39.94 4.31 27.49
C TRP A 247 -40.12 5.25 26.26
N ASP A 248 -40.18 4.64 25.07
CA ASP A 248 -41.05 4.87 23.88
C ASP A 248 -42.05 6.07 23.86
N GLN A 249 -42.36 6.74 22.74
CA GLN A 249 -42.10 6.47 21.30
C GLN A 249 -42.37 7.73 20.41
N LEU A 250 -42.05 7.61 19.10
CA LEU A 250 -42.45 8.43 17.92
C LEU A 250 -41.44 9.43 17.28
N ASP A 251 -40.74 8.92 16.26
CA ASP A 251 -40.65 9.48 14.91
C ASP A 251 -39.74 10.70 14.58
N GLU A 252 -38.47 10.62 14.97
CA GLU A 252 -37.36 11.18 14.17
C GLU A 252 -36.29 10.08 13.94
N GLU A 253 -36.14 9.57 12.70
CA GLU A 253 -35.10 8.58 12.36
C GLU A 253 -33.75 9.26 12.08
N GLU A 254 -32.96 9.50 13.14
CA GLU A 254 -31.53 9.84 13.00
C GLU A 254 -30.67 8.64 12.56
N GLU A 255 -29.57 8.95 11.88
CA GLU A 255 -28.70 7.97 11.24
C GLU A 255 -27.93 7.10 12.25
N LYS A 256 -28.07 5.77 12.13
CA LYS A 256 -27.23 4.82 12.87
C LYS A 256 -25.83 4.77 12.27
N PRO A 257 -24.75 4.70 13.07
CA PRO A 257 -23.40 4.57 12.55
C PRO A 257 -23.27 3.27 11.74
N ALA A 258 -22.96 3.40 10.45
CA ALA A 258 -22.92 2.29 9.51
C ALA A 258 -21.84 1.27 9.90
N ASN A 259 -22.22 -0.01 9.93
CA ASN A 259 -21.36 -1.09 10.40
C ASN A 259 -21.24 -2.16 9.29
N TYR A 260 -20.04 -2.28 8.71
CA TYR A 260 -19.61 -3.23 7.66
C TYR A 260 -20.31 -3.15 6.28
N ASN A 261 -19.47 -2.84 5.28
CA ASN A 261 -19.59 -3.06 3.83
C ASN A 261 -20.97 -3.40 3.22
N SER A 262 -21.54 -2.45 2.47
CA SER A 262 -22.60 -2.73 1.49
C SER A 262 -22.45 -1.86 0.23
N ASP A 263 -22.14 -2.48 -0.91
CA ASP A 263 -21.91 -1.82 -2.20
C ASP A 263 -23.23 -1.49 -2.94
N GLU A 264 -24.17 -0.80 -2.29
CA GLU A 264 -25.49 -0.48 -2.88
C GLU A 264 -25.83 1.04 -2.84
N PRO A 265 -26.44 1.60 -3.91
CA PRO A 265 -26.72 3.03 -4.03
C PRO A 265 -28.06 3.46 -3.41
N VAL A 266 -28.12 4.71 -2.93
CA VAL A 266 -29.34 5.36 -2.40
C VAL A 266 -30.33 5.69 -3.54
N LEU A 267 -31.65 5.59 -3.27
CA LEU A 267 -32.74 5.67 -4.27
C LEU A 267 -33.86 6.64 -3.84
N SER A 268 -34.50 7.32 -4.80
CA SER A 268 -35.66 8.19 -4.53
C SER A 268 -37.02 7.47 -4.63
N LYS A 269 -38.10 8.12 -4.20
CA LYS A 269 -39.45 7.50 -4.07
C LYS A 269 -40.01 6.90 -5.36
N SER A 270 -39.75 7.52 -6.51
CA SER A 270 -40.19 7.05 -7.84
C SER A 270 -39.19 6.11 -8.52
N GLU A 271 -38.00 5.91 -7.95
CA GLU A 271 -36.94 5.08 -8.51
C GLU A 271 -36.94 3.64 -7.99
N ARG A 272 -36.41 2.70 -8.79
CA ARG A 272 -36.32 1.27 -8.43
C ARG A 272 -35.01 0.66 -8.95
N LEU A 273 -34.34 -0.13 -8.12
CA LEU A 273 -33.09 -0.85 -8.42
C LEU A 273 -33.35 -2.31 -8.84
N ALA A 274 -32.52 -2.84 -9.73
CA ALA A 274 -32.46 -4.24 -10.16
C ALA A 274 -31.02 -4.68 -10.43
N HIS A 275 -30.79 -5.98 -10.67
CA HIS A 275 -29.47 -6.54 -11.02
C HIS A 275 -29.57 -7.49 -12.22
N VAL A 276 -28.51 -7.57 -13.04
CA VAL A 276 -28.32 -8.61 -14.08
C VAL A 276 -27.15 -9.54 -13.72
N ARG A 277 -27.21 -10.81 -14.17
CA ARG A 277 -26.21 -11.84 -13.86
C ARG A 277 -25.36 -12.15 -15.08
N ILE A 278 -24.04 -11.99 -14.95
CA ILE A 278 -23.03 -12.23 -16.01
C ILE A 278 -22.31 -13.55 -15.72
N VAL A 279 -22.15 -14.42 -16.72
CA VAL A 279 -21.69 -15.82 -16.56
C VAL A 279 -20.49 -16.20 -17.43
N GLN A 280 -19.98 -15.27 -18.25
CA GLN A 280 -18.83 -15.45 -19.14
C GLN A 280 -18.00 -14.16 -19.18
N PRO A 281 -16.67 -14.21 -19.35
CA PRO A 281 -15.84 -13.01 -19.47
C PRO A 281 -16.23 -12.19 -20.70
N GLY A 282 -16.24 -10.86 -20.58
CA GLY A 282 -16.67 -9.99 -21.66
C GLY A 282 -17.02 -8.56 -21.23
N VAL A 283 -17.42 -7.75 -22.21
CA VAL A 283 -17.94 -6.38 -22.03
C VAL A 283 -19.46 -6.40 -22.15
N VAL A 284 -20.16 -5.71 -21.24
CA VAL A 284 -21.62 -5.77 -21.04
C VAL A 284 -22.28 -4.41 -21.25
N ARG A 285 -23.43 -4.36 -21.95
CA ARG A 285 -24.13 -3.13 -22.36
C ARG A 285 -25.66 -3.28 -22.34
N LEU A 286 -26.42 -2.23 -21.98
CA LEU A 286 -27.91 -2.22 -22.04
C LEU A 286 -28.41 -1.69 -23.40
N GLU A 287 -29.48 -2.30 -23.94
CA GLU A 287 -30.02 -1.97 -25.27
C GLU A 287 -31.47 -1.40 -25.25
N ARG A 288 -32.46 -2.01 -24.57
CA ARG A 288 -33.88 -1.54 -24.58
C ARG A 288 -34.69 -1.84 -23.29
N VAL A 289 -35.73 -1.02 -23.01
CA VAL A 289 -36.69 -1.17 -21.88
C VAL A 289 -38.12 -0.66 -22.26
N LEU A 290 -39.19 -1.38 -21.88
CA LEU A 290 -40.63 -1.07 -22.20
C LEU A 290 -41.57 -1.11 -20.97
N ASP A 291 -42.69 -0.37 -20.98
CA ASP A 291 -43.75 -0.31 -19.93
C ASP A 291 -44.94 -1.27 -20.21
N LYS A 292 -45.78 -1.53 -19.21
CA LYS A 292 -46.98 -2.41 -19.28
C LYS A 292 -48.01 -1.95 -20.32
N THR A 293 -48.07 -0.65 -20.61
CA THR A 293 -48.94 -0.06 -21.66
C THR A 293 -48.32 -0.10 -23.06
N GLY A 294 -47.11 -0.63 -23.22
CA GLY A 294 -46.36 -0.61 -24.47
C GLY A 294 -45.56 0.68 -24.74
N ALA A 295 -45.57 1.65 -23.81
CA ALA A 295 -44.74 2.85 -23.92
C ALA A 295 -43.25 2.54 -23.70
N ASP A 296 -42.36 3.09 -24.52
CA ASP A 296 -40.90 2.94 -24.35
C ASP A 296 -40.36 3.80 -23.19
N PHE A 297 -39.36 3.25 -22.49
CA PHE A 297 -38.58 3.99 -21.50
C PHE A 297 -37.31 4.58 -22.12
N ARG A 298 -36.94 5.81 -21.71
CA ARG A 298 -35.72 6.49 -22.16
C ARG A 298 -34.50 6.00 -21.37
N ILE A 299 -33.40 5.72 -22.08
CA ILE A 299 -32.18 5.06 -21.54
C ILE A 299 -30.98 6.05 -21.55
N ARG A 300 -29.96 5.78 -20.72
CA ARG A 300 -28.62 6.43 -20.77
C ARG A 300 -27.55 5.36 -20.98
N TYR A 301 -26.48 5.64 -21.70
CA TYR A 301 -25.42 4.66 -22.01
C TYR A 301 -24.44 4.40 -20.85
N SER A 302 -24.00 3.16 -20.71
CA SER A 302 -22.84 2.72 -19.91
C SER A 302 -22.42 1.29 -20.30
N GLU A 303 -21.15 0.94 -20.05
CA GLU A 303 -20.54 -0.37 -20.37
C GLU A 303 -19.72 -0.89 -19.17
N VAL A 304 -19.56 -2.21 -19.04
CA VAL A 304 -18.89 -2.86 -17.90
C VAL A 304 -18.06 -4.06 -18.37
N VAL A 305 -16.81 -4.19 -17.90
CA VAL A 305 -15.93 -5.34 -18.19
C VAL A 305 -16.02 -6.38 -17.05
N ALA A 306 -16.08 -7.66 -17.39
CA ALA A 306 -16.03 -8.78 -16.46
C ALA A 306 -14.94 -9.81 -16.87
N VAL A 307 -14.12 -10.25 -15.91
CA VAL A 307 -12.97 -11.17 -16.12
C VAL A 307 -13.00 -12.38 -15.17
N GLU A 308 -12.12 -13.36 -15.36
CA GLU A 308 -11.86 -14.40 -14.35
C GLU A 308 -11.25 -13.75 -13.09
N CYS A 309 -11.69 -14.15 -11.87
CA CYS A 309 -11.04 -13.66 -10.65
C CYS A 309 -9.61 -14.21 -10.50
N PRO A 310 -8.66 -13.42 -9.97
CA PRO A 310 -7.30 -13.90 -9.75
C PRO A 310 -7.24 -15.02 -8.69
N SER A 311 -6.25 -15.89 -8.80
CA SER A 311 -6.03 -17.01 -7.86
C SER A 311 -4.55 -17.30 -7.66
N VAL A 312 -4.18 -17.82 -6.48
CA VAL A 312 -2.78 -18.13 -6.15
C VAL A 312 -2.67 -19.36 -5.26
N ALA A 313 -1.68 -20.21 -5.52
CA ALA A 313 -1.37 -21.40 -4.75
C ALA A 313 0.13 -21.72 -4.80
N PHE A 314 0.65 -22.41 -3.79
CA PHE A 314 1.92 -23.11 -3.92
C PHE A 314 1.78 -24.27 -4.92
N GLU A 315 2.77 -24.47 -5.77
CA GLU A 315 2.79 -25.61 -6.69
C GLU A 315 2.96 -26.93 -5.90
N PRO A 316 2.14 -27.97 -6.15
CA PRO A 316 2.23 -29.23 -5.42
C PRO A 316 3.52 -29.98 -5.76
N THR A 317 4.38 -30.18 -4.76
CA THR A 317 5.58 -31.04 -4.85
C THR A 317 5.22 -32.49 -4.53
N LYS A 318 6.07 -33.43 -4.96
CA LYS A 318 5.98 -34.83 -4.51
C LYS A 318 6.42 -35.02 -3.05
N ASP A 319 7.22 -34.09 -2.52
CA ASP A 319 7.48 -33.96 -1.09
C ASP A 319 6.26 -33.34 -0.40
N ASP A 320 5.79 -33.97 0.69
CA ASP A 320 4.60 -33.64 1.45
C ASP A 320 4.55 -32.20 2.01
N VAL A 321 3.35 -31.78 2.42
CA VAL A 321 3.02 -30.47 3.03
C VAL A 321 3.81 -30.15 4.32
N ARG A 322 4.58 -31.13 4.85
CA ARG A 322 5.46 -30.99 6.02
C ARG A 322 6.84 -31.58 5.74
N GLY A 323 7.74 -30.78 5.17
CA GLY A 323 9.14 -31.17 5.00
C GLY A 323 9.97 -30.92 6.26
N ASN A 324 10.62 -31.95 6.81
CA ASN A 324 11.68 -31.77 7.78
C ASN A 324 12.92 -31.19 7.07
N ARG A 325 13.56 -30.18 7.67
CA ARG A 325 14.80 -29.55 7.17
C ARG A 325 15.77 -29.30 8.33
N CYS A 326 17.04 -29.11 8.04
CA CYS A 326 18.07 -28.79 9.02
C CYS A 326 18.44 -27.30 8.96
N ILE A 327 18.94 -26.72 10.07
CA ILE A 327 19.48 -25.34 10.06
C ILE A 327 20.53 -25.17 8.95
N GLY A 328 20.43 -24.10 8.15
CA GLY A 328 21.31 -23.80 7.02
C GLY A 328 20.96 -24.52 5.72
N ASP A 329 19.94 -25.39 5.71
CA ASP A 329 19.37 -25.88 4.45
C ASP A 329 18.67 -24.72 3.71
N LYS A 330 18.53 -24.87 2.39
CA LYS A 330 17.79 -23.94 1.52
C LYS A 330 16.61 -24.66 0.88
N VAL A 331 15.55 -23.91 0.59
CA VAL A 331 14.40 -24.41 -0.17
C VAL A 331 13.98 -23.42 -1.24
N ASP A 332 13.73 -23.94 -2.43
CA ASP A 332 13.11 -23.21 -3.53
C ASP A 332 11.65 -23.67 -3.66
N MET A 333 10.73 -22.72 -3.77
CA MET A 333 9.28 -22.95 -3.79
C MET A 333 8.64 -22.20 -4.95
N ASN A 334 7.97 -22.91 -5.85
CA ASN A 334 7.17 -22.28 -6.89
C ASN A 334 5.79 -21.88 -6.35
N VAL A 335 5.41 -20.63 -6.57
CA VAL A 335 4.03 -20.15 -6.43
C VAL A 335 3.43 -20.02 -7.82
N ARG A 336 2.28 -20.66 -8.05
CA ARG A 336 1.49 -20.52 -9.27
C ARG A 336 0.40 -19.48 -9.03
N ALA A 337 0.44 -18.40 -9.81
CA ALA A 337 -0.57 -17.35 -9.80
C ALA A 337 -1.32 -17.34 -11.14
N ARG A 338 -2.59 -16.96 -11.13
CA ARG A 338 -3.39 -16.71 -12.34
C ARG A 338 -4.14 -15.39 -12.16
N GLY A 339 -4.07 -14.51 -13.14
CA GLY A 339 -4.70 -13.19 -13.08
C GLY A 339 -4.31 -12.29 -14.26
N VAL A 340 -4.91 -11.11 -14.35
CA VAL A 340 -4.57 -10.13 -15.39
C VAL A 340 -3.28 -9.40 -14.99
N ALA A 341 -2.21 -9.60 -15.77
CA ALA A 341 -0.90 -9.01 -15.50
C ALA A 341 -0.88 -7.48 -15.78
N PRO A 342 -0.03 -6.69 -15.09
CA PRO A 342 0.87 -7.11 -14.00
C PRO A 342 0.13 -7.39 -12.68
N VAL A 343 0.64 -8.35 -11.89
CA VAL A 343 0.07 -8.69 -10.57
C VAL A 343 0.99 -8.26 -9.41
N GLU A 344 0.38 -8.01 -8.23
CA GLU A 344 1.07 -7.82 -6.94
C GLU A 344 0.77 -9.00 -6.00
N LEU A 345 1.82 -9.69 -5.55
CA LEU A 345 1.73 -10.81 -4.61
C LEU A 345 2.30 -10.41 -3.24
N LYS A 346 1.52 -10.64 -2.17
CA LYS A 346 1.96 -10.51 -0.77
C LYS A 346 1.99 -11.88 -0.12
N TRP A 347 3.12 -12.23 0.49
CA TRP A 347 3.34 -13.47 1.22
C TRP A 347 4.15 -13.19 2.49
N GLY A 348 4.04 -14.05 3.48
CA GLY A 348 4.79 -13.91 4.73
C GLY A 348 5.33 -15.23 5.25
N VAL A 349 6.32 -15.17 6.12
CA VAL A 349 6.85 -16.30 6.90
C VAL A 349 6.64 -16.05 8.39
N THR A 350 6.03 -17.01 9.07
CA THR A 350 5.91 -17.04 10.53
C THR A 350 6.82 -18.11 11.11
N ILE A 351 7.74 -17.70 11.97
CA ILE A 351 8.67 -18.58 12.69
C ILE A 351 8.15 -18.79 14.11
N ALA A 352 7.80 -20.03 14.44
CA ALA A 352 7.43 -20.47 15.78
C ALA A 352 8.58 -21.29 16.41
N PRO A 353 9.34 -20.74 17.37
CA PRO A 353 10.50 -21.42 17.94
C PRO A 353 10.09 -22.61 18.85
N LYS A 354 10.88 -23.70 18.81
CA LYS A 354 10.69 -24.91 19.64
C LYS A 354 10.97 -24.72 21.16
N SER A 355 11.19 -23.49 21.64
CA SER A 355 11.63 -23.25 23.02
C SER A 355 10.53 -23.46 24.06
N LYS A 356 10.84 -24.21 25.13
CA LYS A 356 9.98 -24.38 26.32
C LYS A 356 9.69 -23.07 27.08
N TYR A 357 10.36 -21.95 26.74
CA TYR A 357 10.27 -20.66 27.46
C TYR A 357 10.22 -19.39 26.57
N GLY A 358 9.83 -19.50 25.29
CA GLY A 358 9.85 -18.34 24.36
C GLY A 358 8.57 -18.12 23.56
N THR A 359 7.78 -17.09 23.91
CA THR A 359 6.50 -16.75 23.23
C THR A 359 6.61 -15.75 22.07
N ARG A 360 7.81 -15.29 21.70
CA ARG A 360 8.00 -14.46 20.51
C ARG A 360 7.90 -15.30 19.24
N ARG A 361 6.76 -15.21 18.54
CA ARG A 361 6.70 -15.49 17.10
C ARG A 361 7.45 -14.37 16.38
N SER A 362 8.27 -14.72 15.39
CA SER A 362 8.81 -13.75 14.44
C SER A 362 8.03 -13.86 13.14
N GLY A 363 7.53 -12.74 12.63
CA GLY A 363 6.83 -12.65 11.35
C GLY A 363 7.57 -11.68 10.43
N GLN A 364 7.74 -12.06 9.18
CA GLN A 364 8.23 -11.18 8.12
C GLN A 364 7.29 -11.27 6.92
N ASP A 365 6.80 -10.13 6.47
CA ASP A 365 5.91 -9.99 5.32
C ASP A 365 6.68 -9.40 4.14
N PHE A 366 6.47 -9.98 2.96
CA PHE A 366 7.14 -9.64 1.71
C PHE A 366 6.10 -9.28 0.65
N THR A 367 6.43 -8.32 -0.21
CA THR A 367 5.56 -7.86 -1.30
C THR A 367 6.36 -7.84 -2.61
N ILE A 368 5.84 -8.51 -3.63
CA ILE A 368 6.41 -8.55 -4.98
C ILE A 368 5.43 -7.85 -5.92
N ARG A 369 5.92 -6.86 -6.67
CA ARG A 369 5.13 -6.01 -7.59
C ARG A 369 5.58 -6.20 -9.04
N GLY A 370 4.76 -5.72 -9.97
CA GLY A 370 5.15 -5.62 -11.38
C GLY A 370 5.44 -6.97 -12.03
N ILE A 371 4.75 -8.04 -11.62
CA ILE A 371 4.96 -9.36 -12.21
C ILE A 371 4.28 -9.38 -13.58
N GLU A 372 5.05 -9.05 -14.60
CA GLU A 372 4.66 -9.07 -16.02
C GLU A 372 4.23 -10.48 -16.48
N GLY A 373 3.36 -10.50 -17.49
CA GLY A 373 2.95 -11.73 -18.18
C GLY A 373 3.93 -12.17 -19.27
N LYS A 374 3.47 -13.13 -20.07
CA LYS A 374 3.99 -13.37 -21.42
C LYS A 374 3.47 -12.28 -22.37
N GLU A 375 4.09 -12.21 -23.56
CA GLU A 375 3.93 -11.15 -24.55
C GLU A 375 2.48 -10.73 -24.83
N GLU A 376 2.31 -9.46 -25.18
CA GLU A 376 1.04 -8.75 -25.21
C GLU A 376 0.01 -9.41 -26.14
N ILE A 377 -1.15 -9.74 -25.57
CA ILE A 377 -2.36 -10.03 -26.34
C ILE A 377 -3.04 -8.66 -26.56
N GLU A 378 -2.98 -8.17 -27.80
CA GLU A 378 -3.38 -6.81 -28.20
C GLU A 378 -4.70 -6.35 -27.54
N GLY A 379 -4.63 -5.29 -26.72
CA GLY A 379 -5.77 -4.53 -26.20
C GLY A 379 -6.74 -5.26 -25.25
N ALA A 380 -6.55 -6.54 -24.93
CA ALA A 380 -7.52 -7.34 -24.18
C ALA A 380 -7.01 -7.75 -22.78
N PRO A 381 -7.69 -7.38 -21.68
CA PRO A 381 -7.27 -7.74 -20.33
C PRO A 381 -7.63 -9.20 -20.00
N VAL A 382 -6.76 -10.12 -20.45
CA VAL A 382 -6.92 -11.58 -20.30
C VAL A 382 -6.08 -12.10 -19.13
N ALA A 383 -6.64 -13.02 -18.33
CA ALA A 383 -5.91 -13.65 -17.23
C ALA A 383 -4.87 -14.67 -17.75
N GLN A 384 -3.63 -14.57 -17.26
CA GLN A 384 -2.52 -15.45 -17.62
C GLN A 384 -2.07 -16.32 -16.44
N ASP A 385 -1.53 -17.51 -16.71
CA ASP A 385 -0.87 -18.36 -15.71
C ASP A 385 0.63 -17.97 -15.56
N LEU A 386 1.03 -17.66 -14.33
CA LEU A 386 2.34 -17.15 -13.94
C LEU A 386 2.99 -18.10 -12.91
N ILE A 387 4.31 -18.26 -12.96
CA ILE A 387 5.10 -19.05 -12.00
C ILE A 387 6.15 -18.15 -11.36
N ILE A 388 6.13 -18.06 -10.03
CA ILE A 388 6.96 -17.16 -9.23
C ILE A 388 7.85 -18.04 -8.33
N PRO A 389 9.17 -18.11 -8.57
CA PRO A 389 10.10 -18.84 -7.71
C PRO A 389 10.44 -18.04 -6.44
N LEU A 390 10.37 -18.69 -5.29
CA LEU A 390 10.73 -18.13 -3.97
C LEU A 390 11.82 -19.00 -3.32
N SER A 391 13.02 -18.44 -3.12
CA SER A 391 14.15 -19.12 -2.45
C SER A 391 14.32 -18.65 -1.00
N PHE A 392 14.48 -19.56 -0.03
CA PHE A 392 14.63 -19.23 1.39
C PHE A 392 15.71 -20.08 2.10
N SER A 393 16.38 -19.52 3.12
CA SER A 393 17.38 -20.20 3.97
C SER A 393 16.91 -20.34 5.42
N PHE A 394 17.14 -21.52 6.02
CA PHE A 394 16.63 -21.81 7.37
C PHE A 394 17.64 -21.49 8.48
N ASP A 395 17.72 -20.22 8.87
CA ASP A 395 18.76 -19.75 9.81
C ASP A 395 18.47 -20.01 11.30
N SER A 396 17.27 -20.54 11.64
CA SER A 396 16.88 -20.82 13.04
C SER A 396 15.97 -22.05 13.19
N PRO A 397 16.08 -22.81 14.31
CA PRO A 397 15.26 -24.00 14.56
C PRO A 397 13.86 -23.64 15.05
N GLY A 398 12.85 -24.34 14.55
CA GLY A 398 11.44 -24.05 14.81
C GLY A 398 10.54 -24.50 13.67
N ARG A 399 9.25 -24.21 13.79
CA ARG A 399 8.30 -24.36 12.69
C ARG A 399 8.28 -23.09 11.86
N HIS A 400 8.61 -23.21 10.57
CA HIS A 400 8.55 -22.13 9.59
C HIS A 400 7.30 -22.34 8.72
N THR A 401 6.34 -21.43 8.83
CA THR A 401 5.08 -21.50 8.08
C THR A 401 5.00 -20.33 7.12
N PHE A 402 4.99 -20.64 5.82
CA PHE A 402 4.89 -19.71 4.70
C PHE A 402 3.43 -19.58 4.29
N THR A 403 2.91 -18.36 4.23
CA THR A 403 1.51 -18.07 3.92
C THR A 403 1.39 -17.09 2.77
N LEU A 404 0.63 -17.45 1.73
CA LEU A 404 0.20 -16.51 0.69
C LEU A 404 -0.93 -15.65 1.28
N ALA A 405 -0.76 -14.33 1.33
CA ALA A 405 -1.65 -13.44 2.05
C ALA A 405 -2.65 -12.72 1.13
N ASN A 406 -2.20 -12.29 -0.06
CA ASN A 406 -3.01 -11.47 -0.96
C ASN A 406 -2.44 -11.49 -2.40
N LEU A 407 -3.29 -11.64 -3.40
CA LEU A 407 -2.96 -11.42 -4.82
C LEU A 407 -3.95 -10.41 -5.43
N SER A 408 -3.41 -9.34 -6.02
CA SER A 408 -4.19 -8.33 -6.76
C SER A 408 -3.73 -8.20 -8.21
N ASP A 409 -4.69 -7.93 -9.11
CA ASP A 409 -4.49 -7.85 -10.57
C ASP A 409 -4.59 -6.43 -11.15
N ALA A 410 -4.31 -6.29 -12.44
CA ALA A 410 -4.28 -5.00 -13.14
C ALA A 410 -5.66 -4.30 -13.28
N ILE A 411 -6.78 -4.98 -13.01
CA ILE A 411 -8.13 -4.38 -13.00
C ILE A 411 -8.59 -4.07 -11.56
N GLY A 412 -7.69 -4.23 -10.58
CA GLY A 412 -7.99 -4.01 -9.17
C GLY A 412 -8.80 -5.13 -8.52
N ASN A 413 -8.98 -6.29 -9.18
CA ASN A 413 -9.54 -7.45 -8.48
C ASN A 413 -8.53 -7.91 -7.43
N ASN A 414 -9.02 -8.29 -6.25
CA ASN A 414 -8.17 -8.71 -5.14
C ASN A 414 -8.68 -10.00 -4.50
N VAL A 415 -7.79 -10.96 -4.26
CA VAL A 415 -8.11 -12.24 -3.63
C VAL A 415 -7.13 -12.56 -2.50
N ASN A 416 -7.71 -12.77 -1.31
CA ASN A 416 -7.03 -13.38 -0.17
C ASN A 416 -7.28 -14.90 -0.20
N PRO A 417 -6.26 -15.75 -0.41
CA PRO A 417 -6.43 -17.18 -0.56
C PRO A 417 -6.64 -17.92 0.78
N ALA A 418 -6.53 -17.25 1.93
CA ALA A 418 -6.83 -17.81 3.25
C ALA A 418 -8.33 -17.79 3.61
N LEU A 419 -9.20 -17.25 2.76
CA LEU A 419 -10.65 -17.34 2.89
C LEU A 419 -11.17 -18.65 2.27
N PRO A 420 -11.92 -19.50 3.01
CA PRO A 420 -12.35 -20.80 2.49
C PRO A 420 -13.24 -20.70 1.26
N GLN A 421 -12.74 -21.15 0.10
CA GLN A 421 -13.55 -21.37 -1.09
C GLN A 421 -14.33 -22.68 -0.95
N HIS A 422 -15.42 -22.67 -0.17
CA HIS A 422 -16.24 -23.86 0.09
C HIS A 422 -16.88 -24.42 -1.19
N THR A 423 -16.20 -25.35 -1.86
CA THR A 423 -16.79 -26.17 -2.93
C THR A 423 -17.80 -27.13 -2.32
N LEU A 424 -19.09 -26.90 -2.57
CA LEU A 424 -20.18 -27.76 -2.11
C LEU A 424 -20.14 -29.16 -2.78
N LYS A 425 -19.37 -30.08 -2.18
CA LYS A 425 -19.47 -31.52 -2.40
C LYS A 425 -19.77 -32.20 -1.07
N HIS A 426 -21.03 -32.59 -0.88
CA HIS A 426 -21.40 -33.46 0.24
C HIS A 426 -20.84 -34.86 0.04
N GLY A 427 -19.76 -35.18 0.77
CA GLY A 427 -19.17 -36.51 0.87
C GLY A 427 -18.21 -36.55 2.05
N HIS A 428 -18.29 -37.57 2.91
CA HIS A 428 -17.43 -37.67 4.09
C HIS A 428 -16.00 -38.10 3.72
N GLN A 429 -15.14 -37.14 3.42
CA GLN A 429 -13.69 -37.20 3.65
C GLN A 429 -13.09 -35.80 3.49
N ILE A 430 -12.41 -35.29 4.53
CA ILE A 430 -11.61 -34.08 4.44
C ILE A 430 -10.24 -34.49 3.89
N SER A 431 -10.03 -34.28 2.59
CA SER A 431 -8.72 -34.45 1.94
C SER A 431 -7.84 -33.21 2.15
N ASP A 432 -6.52 -33.38 2.12
CA ASP A 432 -5.49 -32.33 2.39
C ASP A 432 -5.43 -31.18 1.34
N THR A 433 -6.48 -31.00 0.53
CA THR A 433 -6.55 -30.07 -0.59
C THR A 433 -6.72 -28.60 -0.21
N ASP A 434 -7.15 -28.31 1.01
CA ASP A 434 -7.56 -26.95 1.42
C ASP A 434 -6.38 -26.04 1.81
N PHE A 435 -5.18 -26.60 2.00
CA PHE A 435 -3.99 -25.87 2.48
C PHE A 435 -3.02 -25.42 1.37
N THR A 436 -3.45 -25.37 0.11
CA THR A 436 -2.62 -24.94 -1.04
C THR A 436 -2.04 -23.51 -0.93
N HIS A 437 -2.56 -22.68 -0.04
CA HIS A 437 -2.07 -21.33 0.26
C HIS A 437 -1.02 -21.28 1.39
N VAL A 438 -0.66 -22.44 1.98
CA VAL A 438 0.30 -22.57 3.09
C VAL A 438 1.34 -23.66 2.80
N ARG A 439 2.61 -23.39 3.10
CA ARG A 439 3.65 -24.43 3.23
C ARG A 439 4.26 -24.38 4.63
N THR A 440 4.56 -25.55 5.21
CA THR A 440 5.20 -25.62 6.53
C THR A 440 6.42 -26.53 6.48
N PHE A 441 7.52 -26.07 7.08
CA PHE A 441 8.73 -26.84 7.29
C PHE A 441 9.07 -26.85 8.79
N ASP A 442 9.34 -28.04 9.33
CA ASP A 442 9.84 -28.18 10.70
C ASP A 442 11.37 -28.26 10.63
N VAL A 443 12.03 -27.19 11.12
CA VAL A 443 13.48 -27.02 11.06
C VAL A 443 14.13 -27.54 12.34
N LEU A 444 14.97 -28.56 12.18
CA LEU A 444 15.65 -29.29 13.23
C LEU A 444 17.05 -28.72 13.49
N SER A 445 17.44 -28.64 14.76
CA SER A 445 18.79 -28.21 15.13
C SER A 445 19.81 -29.32 14.94
N ARG A 446 20.86 -29.05 14.14
CA ARG A 446 21.97 -30.01 13.91
C ARG A 446 22.63 -30.40 15.25
N PRO A 447 22.88 -31.69 15.50
CA PRO A 447 23.53 -32.12 16.73
C PRO A 447 25.01 -31.73 16.75
N SER A 448 25.54 -31.34 17.90
CA SER A 448 26.97 -31.04 18.07
C SER A 448 27.51 -31.62 19.38
N ALA A 449 28.68 -32.26 19.35
CA ALA A 449 29.23 -32.97 20.50
C ALA A 449 30.76 -33.02 20.55
N ALA A 450 31.30 -33.22 21.76
CA ALA A 450 32.72 -33.42 22.08
C ALA A 450 32.89 -34.47 23.20
N PHE A 451 34.14 -34.90 23.46
CA PHE A 451 34.44 -35.65 24.68
C PHE A 451 34.37 -34.75 25.93
N GLU A 452 33.81 -35.27 27.02
CA GLU A 452 33.78 -34.61 28.34
C GLU A 452 35.00 -35.04 29.17
N LYS A 453 35.62 -34.11 29.89
CA LYS A 453 36.83 -34.29 30.76
C LYS A 453 38.16 -34.62 30.08
N CYS A 454 38.18 -35.03 28.82
CA CYS A 454 39.41 -35.24 28.05
C CYS A 454 40.13 -33.91 27.76
N GLN A 455 41.43 -33.81 28.04
CA GLN A 455 42.28 -32.66 27.66
C GLN A 455 43.68 -33.16 27.29
N PRO A 456 44.44 -32.49 26.41
CA PRO A 456 45.82 -32.86 26.11
C PRO A 456 46.69 -32.83 27.38
N GLY A 457 47.35 -33.94 27.72
CA GLY A 457 48.11 -34.10 28.96
C GLY A 457 47.27 -34.47 30.19
N LYS A 458 45.97 -34.78 30.01
CA LYS A 458 45.07 -35.26 31.05
C LYS A 458 44.30 -36.48 30.54
N ASP A 459 45.04 -37.56 30.34
CA ASP A 459 44.58 -38.81 29.78
C ASP A 459 43.61 -39.53 30.73
N ILE A 460 42.66 -40.30 30.19
CA ILE A 460 41.74 -41.13 30.98
C ILE A 460 42.47 -42.37 31.47
N GLN A 461 42.22 -42.74 32.72
CA GLN A 461 42.94 -43.79 33.43
C GLN A 461 42.14 -45.09 33.45
N LEU A 462 42.70 -46.14 32.84
CA LEU A 462 42.18 -47.50 32.88
C LEU A 462 42.87 -48.26 34.02
N LEU A 463 42.08 -48.76 34.97
CA LEU A 463 42.62 -49.44 36.15
C LEU A 463 42.68 -50.96 35.91
N LYS A 464 43.89 -51.51 35.90
CA LYS A 464 44.17 -52.94 35.78
C LYS A 464 43.37 -53.74 36.82
N GLY A 465 42.62 -54.75 36.37
CA GLY A 465 41.75 -55.54 37.26
C GLY A 465 40.44 -54.85 37.70
N LYS A 466 40.14 -53.65 37.18
CA LYS A 466 38.83 -52.97 37.29
C LYS A 466 38.35 -52.48 35.91
N GLU A 467 38.62 -53.26 34.86
CA GLU A 467 38.19 -52.96 33.49
C GLU A 467 36.68 -52.67 33.43
N GLY A 468 36.26 -51.77 32.52
CA GLY A 468 34.88 -51.31 32.40
C GLY A 468 34.39 -50.33 33.47
N HIS A 469 35.15 -50.06 34.55
CA HIS A 469 34.77 -49.03 35.54
C HIS A 469 35.05 -47.60 35.07
N SER A 470 36.04 -47.41 34.19
CA SER A 470 36.30 -46.15 33.50
C SER A 470 35.34 -45.96 32.31
N ASN A 471 34.79 -44.75 32.16
CA ASN A 471 33.85 -44.42 31.10
C ASN A 471 34.34 -43.21 30.28
N LEU A 472 34.41 -43.38 28.96
CA LEU A 472 34.48 -42.27 28.00
C LEU A 472 33.08 -41.67 27.89
N VAL A 473 32.96 -40.36 28.12
CA VAL A 473 31.68 -39.65 27.99
C VAL A 473 31.74 -38.70 26.80
N VAL A 474 30.90 -38.92 25.80
CA VAL A 474 30.63 -37.92 24.76
C VAL A 474 29.41 -37.12 25.20
N LYS A 475 29.52 -35.79 25.17
CA LYS A 475 28.45 -34.86 25.56
C LYS A 475 28.02 -34.04 24.34
N ALA A 476 26.71 -34.01 24.10
CA ALA A 476 26.11 -33.06 23.17
C ALA A 476 26.00 -31.66 23.80
N GLU A 477 26.37 -30.66 23.02
CA GLU A 477 26.20 -29.23 23.28
C GLU A 477 24.87 -28.72 22.69
N SER A 478 24.48 -29.25 21.52
CA SER A 478 23.16 -29.07 20.91
C SER A 478 22.67 -30.37 20.27
N TYR A 479 21.35 -30.58 20.19
CA TYR A 479 20.67 -31.57 19.34
C TYR A 479 19.15 -31.30 19.37
N ASP A 480 18.38 -31.88 18.44
CA ASP A 480 16.91 -31.84 18.48
C ASP A 480 16.34 -33.13 19.08
N GLU A 481 15.40 -33.04 20.02
CA GLU A 481 14.75 -34.22 20.64
C GLU A 481 14.03 -35.10 19.58
N GLN A 482 13.64 -34.54 18.43
CA GLN A 482 12.97 -35.27 17.34
C GLN A 482 13.92 -35.95 16.33
N ASP A 483 15.14 -35.42 16.17
CA ASP A 483 16.16 -35.98 15.26
C ASP A 483 17.03 -37.05 15.94
N GLY A 484 17.07 -37.02 17.29
CA GLY A 484 18.03 -37.77 18.08
C GLY A 484 19.46 -37.32 17.83
N TRP A 485 20.43 -38.09 18.34
CA TRP A 485 21.83 -37.95 17.95
C TRP A 485 22.63 -39.21 18.28
N GLY A 486 23.79 -39.35 17.62
CA GLY A 486 24.80 -40.35 17.91
C GLY A 486 26.18 -39.94 17.42
N ALA A 487 27.18 -40.69 17.87
CA ALA A 487 28.60 -40.43 17.67
C ALA A 487 29.29 -41.63 17.00
N HIS A 488 30.02 -41.38 15.91
CA HIS A 488 31.01 -42.31 15.36
C HIS A 488 32.34 -42.09 16.06
N ILE A 489 32.90 -43.14 16.63
CA ILE A 489 34.17 -43.10 17.35
C ILE A 489 35.09 -44.17 16.79
N SER A 490 36.30 -43.77 16.42
CA SER A 490 37.39 -44.66 16.05
C SER A 490 38.37 -44.82 17.22
N PHE A 491 38.79 -46.05 17.47
CA PHE A 491 39.80 -46.43 18.44
C PHE A 491 41.05 -46.94 17.72
N VAL A 492 42.21 -46.48 18.18
CA VAL A 492 43.53 -46.97 17.77
C VAL A 492 44.28 -47.34 19.05
N PRO A 493 44.70 -48.61 19.24
CA PRO A 493 45.50 -48.98 20.41
C PRO A 493 46.86 -48.30 20.38
N ASP A 494 47.39 -47.95 21.56
CA ASP A 494 48.76 -47.47 21.69
C ASP A 494 49.72 -48.67 21.44
N GLU A 495 50.84 -48.45 20.74
CA GLU A 495 51.78 -49.53 20.42
C GLU A 495 52.38 -50.14 21.69
N ILE A 496 52.29 -51.47 21.81
CA ILE A 496 52.92 -52.22 22.92
C ILE A 496 54.44 -52.10 22.77
N SER A 497 55.04 -51.22 23.56
CA SER A 497 56.49 -51.12 23.69
C SER A 497 57.05 -52.46 24.15
N LYS A 498 57.84 -53.10 23.29
CA LYS A 498 58.59 -54.32 23.66
C LYS A 498 59.42 -54.01 24.90
N ALA A 499 59.28 -54.83 25.95
CA ALA A 499 60.15 -54.71 27.11
C ALA A 499 61.59 -55.04 26.71
N ASP A 500 62.53 -54.13 26.96
CA ASP A 500 63.95 -54.34 26.69
C ASP A 500 64.51 -55.43 27.61
N SER A 501 64.69 -56.63 27.06
CA SER A 501 65.18 -57.83 27.77
C SER A 501 66.71 -57.84 27.93
N THR A 502 67.29 -56.72 28.39
CA THR A 502 68.72 -56.62 28.69
C THR A 502 69.06 -57.27 30.05
N GLY A 503 69.04 -58.61 30.11
CA GLY A 503 69.23 -59.34 31.36
C GLY A 503 69.65 -60.80 31.21
N ILE A 504 70.97 -61.02 31.05
CA ILE A 504 71.70 -62.30 31.22
C ILE A 504 71.34 -63.42 30.22
N ALA A 505 72.34 -63.88 29.46
CA ALA A 505 72.22 -65.04 28.58
C ALA A 505 72.43 -66.37 29.35
N GLY A 506 71.50 -67.32 29.20
CA GLY A 506 71.58 -68.66 29.78
C GLY A 506 70.83 -69.69 28.94
N VAL A 507 71.53 -70.74 28.50
CA VAL A 507 71.07 -71.71 27.48
C VAL A 507 69.85 -72.54 27.93
N VAL A 508 68.75 -72.52 27.16
CA VAL A 508 67.95 -73.69 26.68
C VAL A 508 66.66 -73.24 25.95
N GLY A 509 66.27 -73.91 24.87
CA GLY A 509 64.84 -74.08 24.50
C GLY A 509 64.20 -73.17 23.44
N ARG A 510 64.55 -73.31 22.15
CA ARG A 510 63.91 -72.63 20.98
C ARG A 510 62.42 -72.99 20.72
N VAL A 511 61.70 -73.56 21.69
CA VAL A 511 60.29 -73.96 21.57
C VAL A 511 59.37 -73.02 22.36
N ALA A 512 59.81 -72.52 23.52
CA ALA A 512 59.02 -71.56 24.30
C ALA A 512 58.79 -70.23 23.56
N GLU A 513 59.83 -69.73 22.91
CA GLU A 513 59.87 -68.44 22.21
C GLU A 513 58.85 -68.34 21.06
N LYS A 514 58.58 -69.45 20.35
CA LYS A 514 57.56 -69.54 19.29
C LYS A 514 56.13 -69.69 19.81
N VAL A 515 55.94 -70.16 21.05
CA VAL A 515 54.61 -70.29 21.66
C VAL A 515 54.20 -68.97 22.32
N ALA A 516 55.11 -68.31 23.06
CA ALA A 516 54.87 -66.98 23.61
C ALA A 516 54.51 -65.96 22.51
N SER A 517 55.35 -65.84 21.47
CA SER A 517 55.12 -64.91 20.35
C SER A 517 53.91 -65.25 19.45
N ALA A 518 53.28 -66.42 19.63
CA ALA A 518 52.01 -66.78 19.00
C ALA A 518 50.80 -66.42 19.88
N ILE A 519 50.92 -66.54 21.21
CA ILE A 519 49.85 -66.23 22.18
C ILE A 519 49.71 -64.71 22.36
N ASP A 520 50.81 -63.97 22.49
CA ASP A 520 50.77 -62.49 22.59
C ASP A 520 50.16 -61.85 21.32
N LYS A 521 50.36 -62.47 20.16
CA LYS A 521 49.75 -62.04 18.89
C LYS A 521 48.25 -62.32 18.78
N ALA A 522 47.68 -63.20 19.61
CA ALA A 522 46.25 -63.49 19.62
C ALA A 522 45.45 -62.53 20.50
N THR A 523 46.12 -61.70 21.32
CA THR A 523 45.51 -60.91 22.40
C THR A 523 45.78 -59.41 22.28
N ALA A 524 46.39 -58.95 21.18
CA ALA A 524 46.57 -57.53 20.90
C ALA A 524 45.25 -56.90 20.41
N PRO A 525 44.82 -55.73 20.95
CA PRO A 525 43.62 -55.05 20.48
C PRO A 525 43.73 -54.68 19.00
N THR A 526 42.60 -54.73 18.28
CA THR A 526 42.53 -54.28 16.88
C THR A 526 41.85 -52.92 16.78
N PRO A 527 42.33 -51.98 15.95
CA PRO A 527 41.66 -50.69 15.75
C PRO A 527 40.26 -50.89 15.16
N TRP A 528 39.29 -50.12 15.64
CA TRP A 528 37.88 -50.24 15.24
C TRP A 528 37.20 -48.89 15.12
N THR A 529 36.12 -48.82 14.34
CA THR A 529 35.21 -47.65 14.29
C THR A 529 33.78 -48.12 14.56
N LYS A 530 33.11 -47.51 15.54
CA LYS A 530 31.75 -47.89 15.98
C LYS A 530 30.85 -46.66 16.12
N PHE A 531 29.56 -46.83 15.83
CA PHE A 531 28.53 -45.83 16.07
C PHE A 531 27.82 -46.10 17.40
N PHE A 532 27.67 -45.06 18.21
CA PHE A 532 26.92 -45.08 19.46
C PHE A 532 25.76 -44.09 19.35
N ARG A 533 24.51 -44.55 19.38
CA ARG A 533 23.32 -43.70 19.45
C ARG A 533 23.05 -43.30 20.91
N ALA A 534 22.67 -42.06 21.16
CA ALA A 534 22.25 -41.62 22.48
C ALA A 534 20.89 -42.20 22.88
N ALA A 535 20.66 -42.37 24.19
CA ALA A 535 19.32 -42.68 24.70
C ALA A 535 18.38 -41.48 24.45
N PRO A 536 17.07 -41.69 24.18
CA PRO A 536 16.12 -40.60 23.96
C PRO A 536 16.14 -39.55 25.09
N GLY A 537 16.28 -38.28 24.74
CA GLY A 537 16.40 -37.17 25.70
C GLY A 537 17.74 -37.08 26.46
N SER A 538 18.71 -37.96 26.19
CA SER A 538 20.04 -37.87 26.81
C SER A 538 20.97 -36.93 26.03
N SER A 539 21.54 -35.94 26.72
CA SER A 539 22.66 -35.14 26.21
C SER A 539 24.03 -35.82 26.37
N LYS A 540 24.07 -37.09 26.80
CA LYS A 540 25.31 -37.84 27.02
C LYS A 540 25.25 -39.27 26.49
N ILE A 541 26.38 -39.73 25.95
CA ILE A 541 26.69 -41.13 25.64
C ILE A 541 27.84 -41.53 26.58
N SER A 542 27.66 -42.61 27.35
CA SER A 542 28.70 -43.20 28.20
C SER A 542 29.18 -44.50 27.58
N ILE A 543 30.48 -44.67 27.44
CA ILE A 543 31.12 -45.79 26.75
C ILE A 543 32.10 -46.43 27.75
N PRO A 544 31.89 -47.69 28.16
CA PRO A 544 32.81 -48.38 29.06
C PRO A 544 34.15 -48.61 28.34
N VAL A 545 35.24 -48.35 29.06
CA VAL A 545 36.60 -48.45 28.54
C VAL A 545 37.23 -49.76 29.02
N THR A 546 37.66 -50.58 28.06
CA THR A 546 38.28 -51.90 28.29
C THR A 546 39.71 -51.99 27.81
N GLU A 547 40.13 -51.12 26.88
CA GLU A 547 41.42 -51.18 26.18
C GLU A 547 42.12 -49.82 26.29
N ALA A 548 43.45 -49.82 26.45
CA ALA A 548 44.26 -48.60 26.41
C ALA A 548 44.57 -48.19 24.97
N GLY A 549 44.61 -46.89 24.70
CA GLY A 549 44.81 -46.34 23.37
C GLY A 549 44.14 -45.00 23.14
N THR A 550 44.11 -44.56 21.88
CA THR A 550 43.61 -43.26 21.45
C THR A 550 42.22 -43.39 20.80
N TYR A 551 41.24 -42.70 21.37
CA TYR A 551 39.86 -42.64 20.90
C TYR A 551 39.59 -41.29 20.21
N THR A 552 38.90 -41.32 19.07
CA THR A 552 38.71 -40.16 18.18
C THR A 552 37.26 -40.05 17.73
N LEU A 553 36.63 -38.90 17.97
CA LEU A 553 35.25 -38.59 17.60
C LEU A 553 35.23 -38.08 16.15
N THR A 554 34.90 -38.95 15.20
CA THR A 554 35.02 -38.65 13.76
C THR A 554 33.78 -38.00 13.16
N ARG A 555 32.58 -38.35 13.62
CA ARG A 555 31.32 -37.82 13.09
C ARG A 555 30.21 -37.82 14.13
N VAL A 556 29.43 -36.74 14.16
CA VAL A 556 28.16 -36.65 14.91
C VAL A 556 27.02 -36.58 13.89
N ALA A 557 25.91 -37.27 14.14
CA ALA A 557 24.72 -37.23 13.28
C ALA A 557 23.46 -37.57 14.09
N GLY A 558 22.33 -36.96 13.73
CA GLY A 558 20.99 -37.47 14.04
C GLY A 558 20.49 -38.40 12.94
N ASP A 559 19.21 -38.74 12.99
CA ASP A 559 18.61 -39.67 12.04
C ASP A 559 18.26 -39.00 10.69
N LEU A 560 18.12 -37.67 10.66
CA LEU A 560 18.07 -36.84 9.45
C LEU A 560 19.25 -35.86 9.36
N CYS A 561 19.58 -35.11 10.43
CA CYS A 561 20.55 -34.02 10.32
C CYS A 561 22.00 -34.44 10.61
N GLN A 562 22.90 -34.16 9.66
CA GLN A 562 24.33 -34.25 9.89
C GLN A 562 24.80 -33.21 10.92
N GLY A 563 25.60 -33.66 11.88
CA GLY A 563 26.05 -32.89 13.03
C GLY A 563 27.50 -32.41 12.95
N VAL A 564 27.90 -31.66 13.99
CA VAL A 564 29.20 -30.97 14.08
C VAL A 564 30.04 -31.53 15.22
N VAL A 565 31.23 -32.04 14.90
CA VAL A 565 32.23 -32.38 15.92
C VAL A 565 32.79 -31.09 16.55
N ARG A 566 32.91 -31.05 17.87
CA ARG A 566 33.53 -29.97 18.64
C ARG A 566 34.83 -30.46 19.30
N SER A 567 35.77 -29.54 19.53
CA SER A 567 36.96 -29.80 20.35
C SER A 567 36.56 -29.95 21.83
N PRO A 568 37.08 -30.95 22.58
CA PRO A 568 38.08 -31.93 22.16
C PRO A 568 37.50 -33.12 21.37
N GLU A 569 38.01 -33.33 20.16
CA GLU A 569 37.66 -34.47 19.30
C GLU A 569 38.51 -35.74 19.55
N VAL A 570 39.56 -35.65 20.37
CA VAL A 570 40.46 -36.78 20.73
C VAL A 570 40.50 -36.99 22.23
N CYS A 571 40.51 -38.24 22.67
CA CYS A 571 40.76 -38.62 24.06
C CYS A 571 41.68 -39.85 24.13
N ARG A 572 42.75 -39.76 24.93
CA ARG A 572 43.68 -40.87 25.15
C ARG A 572 43.36 -41.58 26.46
N VAL A 573 43.47 -42.91 26.44
CA VAL A 573 43.31 -43.81 27.58
C VAL A 573 44.64 -44.49 27.85
N VAL A 574 45.12 -44.42 29.10
CA VAL A 574 46.37 -45.05 29.55
C VAL A 574 46.07 -46.02 30.69
N GLU A 575 46.70 -47.20 30.66
CA GLU A 575 46.62 -48.18 31.75
C GLU A 575 47.46 -47.72 32.95
N VAL A 576 46.90 -47.78 34.16
CA VAL A 576 47.60 -47.45 35.40
C VAL A 576 48.12 -48.74 36.07
N PRO A 577 49.44 -48.87 36.30
CA PRO A 577 50.01 -50.05 36.95
C PRO A 577 49.60 -50.17 38.42
N LEU A 578 49.65 -51.39 38.94
CA LEU A 578 49.43 -51.69 40.36
C LEU A 578 50.59 -51.16 41.21
N PRO A 579 50.34 -50.47 42.34
CA PRO A 579 51.40 -49.94 43.17
C PRO A 579 52.17 -51.03 43.91
N ARG A 580 53.45 -50.75 44.17
CA ARG A 580 54.40 -51.64 44.86
C ARG A 580 55.24 -50.80 45.82
N ALA A 581 55.76 -51.41 46.89
CA ALA A 581 56.84 -50.80 47.67
C ALA A 581 57.88 -51.83 48.07
N GLU A 582 59.14 -51.48 47.87
CA GLU A 582 60.29 -52.12 48.50
C GLU A 582 60.62 -51.39 49.82
N VAL A 583 61.01 -52.14 50.84
CA VAL A 583 61.14 -51.65 52.23
C VAL A 583 62.56 -51.88 52.74
N GLU A 584 63.37 -50.83 52.71
CA GLU A 584 64.72 -50.81 53.27
C GLU A 584 64.67 -50.17 54.68
N VAL A 585 65.31 -50.79 55.69
CA VAL A 585 65.22 -50.29 57.08
C VAL A 585 66.60 -50.16 57.72
N GLU A 586 67.01 -48.91 57.93
CA GLU A 586 68.19 -48.55 58.68
C GLU A 586 67.86 -48.36 60.17
N ARG A 587 68.73 -48.86 61.05
CA ARG A 587 68.64 -48.65 62.50
C ARG A 587 69.64 -47.57 62.91
N ILE A 588 69.16 -46.38 63.26
CA ILE A 588 70.00 -45.26 63.71
C ILE A 588 70.71 -45.66 65.01
N HIS A 589 72.04 -45.75 65.01
CA HIS A 589 72.81 -46.15 66.19
C HIS A 589 74.02 -45.24 66.44
N GLU A 590 74.65 -45.43 67.60
CA GLU A 590 75.27 -44.35 68.38
C GLU A 590 76.47 -43.64 67.71
N CYS A 591 76.28 -42.36 67.40
CA CYS A 591 77.06 -41.29 68.02
C CYS A 591 76.15 -40.05 68.24
N SER A 592 76.15 -39.50 69.46
CA SER A 592 75.49 -38.22 69.80
C SER A 592 73.94 -38.16 69.86
N GLY A 593 73.27 -39.25 70.24
CA GLY A 593 71.98 -39.18 70.98
C GLY A 593 70.69 -39.42 70.19
N ASP A 594 70.69 -39.21 68.87
CA ASP A 594 69.57 -39.61 68.00
C ASP A 594 69.51 -41.14 67.85
N VAL A 595 68.30 -41.69 67.74
CA VAL A 595 68.06 -43.12 67.55
C VAL A 595 66.76 -43.31 66.74
N GLY A 596 66.36 -44.56 66.47
CA GLY A 596 65.08 -44.91 65.84
C GLY A 596 65.23 -45.61 64.50
N ILE A 597 64.14 -46.21 64.01
CA ILE A 597 64.17 -46.78 62.66
C ILE A 597 63.99 -45.66 61.64
N HIS A 598 64.88 -45.63 60.66
CA HIS A 598 64.71 -44.89 59.42
C HIS A 598 64.35 -45.92 58.35
N THR A 599 63.07 -45.99 58.03
CA THR A 599 62.59 -46.81 56.91
C THR A 599 62.58 -45.97 55.65
N ILE A 600 63.13 -46.54 54.58
CA ILE A 600 63.13 -45.96 53.24
C ILE A 600 62.25 -46.86 52.37
N PHE A 601 61.11 -46.31 51.96
CA PHE A 601 60.24 -46.95 50.98
C PHE A 601 60.60 -46.51 49.58
N THR A 602 60.86 -47.46 48.68
CA THR A 602 60.92 -47.22 47.24
C THR A 602 59.59 -47.68 46.65
N MET A 603 58.73 -46.72 46.30
CA MET A 603 57.34 -46.93 45.90
C MET A 603 57.14 -46.69 44.41
N ASP A 604 56.59 -47.69 43.72
CA ASP A 604 56.16 -47.63 42.32
C ASP A 604 54.61 -47.57 42.27
N GLY A 605 54.05 -46.97 41.23
CA GLY A 605 52.62 -46.61 41.11
C GLY A 605 52.37 -45.09 41.12
N THR A 606 51.15 -44.64 41.44
CA THR A 606 50.78 -43.21 41.31
C THR A 606 50.50 -42.53 42.66
N PRO A 607 51.30 -41.53 43.08
CA PRO A 607 51.06 -40.81 44.32
C PRO A 607 49.74 -40.01 44.30
N PRO A 608 49.07 -39.77 45.46
CA PRO A 608 49.59 -39.97 46.82
C PRO A 608 49.57 -41.44 47.28
N PHE A 609 50.74 -41.94 47.66
CA PHE A 609 50.87 -43.25 48.32
C PHE A 609 50.44 -43.15 49.80
N ARG A 610 50.01 -44.28 50.37
CA ARG A 610 49.88 -44.45 51.81
C ARG A 610 50.46 -45.80 52.20
N ILE A 611 51.52 -45.81 53.00
CA ILE A 611 52.02 -47.06 53.60
C ILE A 611 51.28 -47.27 54.91
N HIS A 612 50.58 -48.40 55.03
CA HIS A 612 49.91 -48.83 56.24
C HIS A 612 50.85 -49.69 57.06
N TYR A 613 51.02 -49.35 58.34
CA TYR A 613 51.94 -50.02 59.24
C TYR A 613 51.35 -50.18 60.64
N THR A 614 51.82 -51.20 61.34
CA THR A 614 51.49 -51.51 62.73
C THR A 614 52.69 -51.26 63.63
N THR A 615 52.50 -50.46 64.69
CA THR A 615 53.49 -50.24 65.75
C THR A 615 53.05 -50.97 67.00
N THR A 616 53.92 -51.79 67.61
CA THR A 616 53.66 -52.52 68.85
C THR A 616 54.66 -52.10 69.92
N ASP A 617 54.14 -51.55 71.01
CA ASP A 617 54.86 -51.23 72.25
C ASP A 617 54.32 -52.17 73.37
N THR A 618 54.99 -52.16 74.51
CA THR A 618 54.59 -52.73 75.81
C THR A 618 53.15 -52.42 76.26
N LYS A 619 52.43 -51.51 75.59
CA LYS A 619 51.05 -51.09 75.88
C LYS A 619 50.02 -51.48 74.80
N GLY A 620 50.44 -52.16 73.73
CA GLY A 620 49.55 -52.64 72.68
C GLY A 620 50.03 -52.29 71.26
N THR A 621 49.21 -52.64 70.27
CA THR A 621 49.49 -52.40 68.84
C THR A 621 48.59 -51.31 68.28
N THR A 622 49.18 -50.28 67.67
CA THR A 622 48.48 -49.22 66.93
C THR A 622 48.66 -49.40 65.43
N LYS A 623 47.56 -49.46 64.68
CA LYS A 623 47.58 -49.25 63.22
C LYS A 623 47.78 -47.76 62.92
N SER A 624 48.59 -47.47 61.91
CA SER A 624 48.88 -46.11 61.44
C SER A 624 49.14 -46.16 59.94
N HIS A 625 49.06 -45.01 59.28
CA HIS A 625 49.47 -44.90 57.88
C HIS A 625 50.13 -43.54 57.65
N GLU A 626 51.21 -43.52 56.87
CA GLU A 626 51.88 -42.29 56.47
C GLU A 626 51.63 -42.02 54.99
N ARG A 627 51.44 -40.75 54.61
CA ARG A 627 51.05 -40.34 53.26
C ARG A 627 52.21 -39.68 52.51
N TYR A 628 52.66 -40.33 51.44
CA TYR A 628 53.72 -39.82 50.59
C TYR A 628 53.19 -39.21 49.29
N LEU A 629 53.89 -38.20 48.78
CA LEU A 629 53.58 -37.51 47.53
C LEU A 629 54.55 -37.86 46.38
N GLY A 630 55.60 -38.64 46.65
CA GLY A 630 56.61 -39.05 45.68
C GLY A 630 56.96 -40.54 45.78
N ALA A 631 57.71 -41.04 44.79
CA ALA A 631 58.11 -42.44 44.63
C ALA A 631 59.17 -42.93 45.64
N ARG A 632 59.70 -42.05 46.49
CA ARG A 632 60.49 -42.43 47.66
C ARG A 632 59.87 -41.81 48.90
N GLY A 633 59.76 -42.57 49.97
CA GLY A 633 59.16 -42.13 51.22
C GLY A 633 60.02 -42.51 52.40
N GLU A 634 60.48 -41.54 53.16
CA GLU A 634 61.18 -41.79 54.43
C GLU A 634 60.17 -41.83 55.58
N LEU A 635 60.31 -42.81 56.47
CA LEU A 635 59.60 -42.90 57.73
C LEU A 635 60.61 -42.98 58.88
N LYS A 636 60.76 -41.89 59.62
CA LYS A 636 61.62 -41.80 60.80
C LYS A 636 60.74 -41.99 62.04
N LEU A 637 60.61 -43.23 62.50
CA LEU A 637 59.79 -43.56 63.66
C LEU A 637 60.61 -43.32 64.92
N GLN A 638 60.50 -42.08 65.42
CA GLN A 638 61.16 -41.61 66.63
C GLN A 638 60.15 -41.47 67.79
N PRO A 639 59.90 -42.54 68.57
CA PRO A 639 59.01 -42.50 69.73
C PRO A 639 59.53 -41.55 70.83
N ASN A 640 58.70 -40.59 71.21
CA ASN A 640 58.99 -39.56 72.24
C ASN A 640 59.03 -40.11 73.69
N LYS A 641 59.26 -41.42 73.88
CA LYS A 641 59.30 -42.11 75.18
C LYS A 641 60.30 -43.27 75.10
N SER A 642 61.09 -43.45 76.15
CA SER A 642 61.98 -44.59 76.31
C SER A 642 61.18 -45.89 76.45
N GLY A 643 61.29 -46.78 75.46
CA GLY A 643 60.63 -48.08 75.41
C GLY A 643 61.07 -48.86 74.17
N THR A 644 60.82 -50.17 74.13
CA THR A 644 61.16 -51.02 72.97
C THR A 644 59.96 -51.11 72.04
N TYR A 645 60.06 -50.44 70.90
CA TYR A 645 59.03 -50.42 69.87
C TYR A 645 59.32 -51.47 68.80
N THR A 646 58.27 -52.14 68.33
CA THR A 646 58.27 -53.02 67.16
C THR A 646 57.44 -52.39 66.06
N TYR A 647 57.86 -52.51 64.81
CA TYR A 647 57.17 -51.97 63.65
C TYR A 647 56.94 -53.06 62.61
N SER A 648 55.81 -53.04 61.90
CA SER A 648 55.44 -53.98 60.83
C SER A 648 54.78 -53.24 59.66
N PHE A 649 55.20 -53.51 58.43
CA PHE A 649 54.68 -52.85 57.22
C PHE A 649 53.72 -53.77 56.47
N ASP A 650 52.45 -53.37 56.33
CA ASP A 650 51.37 -54.30 56.00
C ASP A 650 50.82 -54.15 54.57
N ALA A 651 50.60 -52.92 54.09
CA ALA A 651 50.03 -52.66 52.77
C ALA A 651 50.38 -51.28 52.21
N ILE A 652 50.26 -51.11 50.89
CA ILE A 652 50.32 -49.83 50.17
C ILE A 652 48.95 -49.49 49.54
N SER A 653 48.48 -48.26 49.75
CA SER A 653 47.50 -47.63 48.85
C SER A 653 48.23 -46.61 47.96
N ASP A 654 47.65 -46.31 46.81
CA ASP A 654 48.06 -45.19 45.95
C ASP A 654 46.85 -44.29 45.61
N ALA A 655 46.92 -43.49 44.56
CA ALA A 655 45.81 -42.65 44.10
C ALA A 655 44.56 -43.44 43.62
N TYR A 656 44.70 -44.71 43.23
CA TYR A 656 43.67 -45.50 42.53
C TYR A 656 43.39 -46.88 43.15
N TYR A 657 44.38 -47.44 43.85
CA TYR A 657 44.32 -48.74 44.52
C TYR A 657 44.47 -48.58 46.04
N SER A 658 43.79 -49.44 46.79
CA SER A 658 43.70 -49.37 48.25
C SER A 658 44.13 -50.68 48.88
N GLU A 659 45.03 -50.62 49.85
CA GLU A 659 45.45 -51.76 50.69
C GLU A 659 46.00 -52.96 49.88
N VAL A 660 46.81 -52.67 48.86
CA VAL A 660 47.59 -53.70 48.12
C VAL A 660 48.66 -54.26 49.07
N PRO A 661 48.72 -55.59 49.30
CA PRO A 661 49.59 -56.16 50.33
C PRO A 661 51.08 -56.09 49.94
N LEU A 662 51.93 -55.74 50.90
CA LEU A 662 53.38 -55.69 50.69
C LEU A 662 54.02 -57.08 50.82
N THR A 663 54.94 -57.40 49.91
CA THR A 663 55.64 -58.70 49.85
C THR A 663 57.13 -58.49 49.61
N GLY A 664 57.94 -58.70 50.66
CA GLY A 664 59.39 -58.57 50.62
C GLY A 664 60.04 -58.84 51.98
N PRO A 665 61.38 -59.00 52.03
CA PRO A 665 62.14 -58.99 53.28
C PRO A 665 62.08 -57.60 53.93
N GLY A 666 62.42 -57.50 55.23
CA GLY A 666 62.41 -56.22 55.96
C GLY A 666 61.07 -55.82 56.59
N ARG A 667 60.03 -56.66 56.48
CA ARG A 667 58.66 -56.35 56.97
C ARG A 667 58.57 -55.92 58.44
N THR A 668 59.46 -56.36 59.34
CA THR A 668 59.36 -56.09 60.80
C THR A 668 60.69 -55.77 61.51
N VAL A 669 60.78 -54.70 62.33
CA VAL A 669 62.02 -54.18 62.98
C VAL A 669 61.77 -53.53 64.38
N THR A 670 62.78 -53.37 65.26
CA THR A 670 62.65 -52.89 66.67
C THR A 670 63.68 -51.81 67.16
N GLN A 671 63.29 -50.81 68.02
CA GLN A 671 64.18 -49.72 68.55
C GLN A 671 63.69 -48.83 69.76
N VAL A 672 64.48 -47.81 70.21
CA VAL A 672 64.35 -46.92 71.44
C VAL A 672 65.00 -45.50 71.21
N VAL A 673 64.41 -44.29 71.50
CA VAL A 673 64.74 -43.00 70.75
C VAL A 673 64.72 -41.56 71.41
N HIS A 674 65.48 -40.56 70.85
CA HIS A 674 65.39 -39.06 70.95
C HIS A 674 65.79 -38.25 69.63
N PRO A 675 65.56 -36.90 69.46
CA PRO A 675 65.91 -36.08 68.22
C PRO A 675 66.30 -34.53 68.27
N LEU A 676 66.91 -33.88 67.21
CA LEU A 676 67.04 -32.38 67.00
C LEU A 676 67.19 -31.78 65.52
N ALA A 677 66.62 -30.58 65.22
CA ALA A 677 66.89 -29.57 64.11
C ALA A 677 66.30 -29.67 62.65
N SER A 678 66.31 -28.56 61.83
CA SER A 678 65.89 -28.46 60.37
C SER A 678 66.28 -27.14 59.60
N ALA A 679 66.08 -27.04 58.24
CA ALA A 679 66.12 -25.85 57.31
C ALA A 679 65.29 -26.11 56.00
N LYS A 680 64.84 -25.11 55.18
CA LYS A 680 63.70 -25.26 54.21
C LYS A 680 63.66 -24.42 52.88
N PHE A 681 62.69 -24.75 51.99
CA PHE A 681 62.21 -23.94 50.83
C PHE A 681 61.05 -23.00 51.21
N THR A 682 60.83 -21.91 50.44
CA THR A 682 59.70 -20.97 50.64
C THR A 682 58.47 -21.22 49.76
N HIS A 683 58.61 -21.86 48.60
CA HIS A 683 57.55 -22.12 47.62
C HIS A 683 57.56 -23.60 47.21
N ALA A 684 56.38 -24.17 46.93
CA ALA A 684 56.23 -25.63 46.76
C ALA A 684 56.42 -26.13 45.32
N ASN A 685 55.97 -25.38 44.31
CA ASN A 685 55.93 -25.81 42.90
C ASN A 685 56.28 -24.65 41.96
N VAL A 686 56.92 -24.95 40.82
CA VAL A 686 57.07 -24.05 39.67
C VAL A 686 56.75 -24.79 38.36
N ASP A 687 55.79 -24.27 37.60
CA ASP A 687 55.47 -24.72 36.24
C ASP A 687 56.35 -23.97 35.22
N THR A 688 56.91 -24.68 34.23
CA THR A 688 57.60 -24.03 33.10
C THR A 688 57.33 -24.70 31.75
N CYS A 689 57.55 -23.93 30.69
CA CYS A 689 57.46 -24.35 29.29
C CYS A 689 58.87 -24.61 28.75
N GLY A 690 59.01 -25.59 27.84
CA GLY A 690 60.30 -26.10 27.34
C GLY A 690 61.15 -25.16 26.47
N GLU A 691 61.27 -23.88 26.83
CA GLU A 691 62.10 -22.87 26.16
C GLU A 691 63.07 -22.15 27.13
N SER A 692 62.77 -22.10 28.44
CA SER A 692 63.72 -21.64 29.46
C SER A 692 64.63 -22.77 29.95
N GLN A 693 65.96 -22.59 29.92
CA GLN A 693 66.93 -23.57 30.43
C GLN A 693 67.20 -23.45 31.94
N GLU A 694 66.72 -22.37 32.59
CA GLU A 694 66.90 -22.08 34.02
C GLU A 694 65.56 -21.78 34.69
N ILE A 695 65.47 -22.05 36.00
CA ILE A 695 64.35 -21.66 36.89
C ILE A 695 64.87 -20.85 38.08
N GLU A 696 63.99 -20.06 38.70
CA GLU A 696 64.31 -19.25 39.90
C GLU A 696 63.66 -19.85 41.16
N VAL A 697 64.45 -20.03 42.22
CA VAL A 697 64.09 -20.81 43.43
C VAL A 697 64.44 -20.01 44.69
N ALA A 698 63.54 -19.98 45.68
CA ALA A 698 63.68 -19.13 46.87
C ALA A 698 63.75 -19.94 48.19
N LEU A 699 64.80 -19.69 48.98
CA LEU A 699 65.19 -20.46 50.17
C LEU A 699 64.80 -19.79 51.50
N GLU A 700 64.72 -20.58 52.57
CA GLU A 700 64.62 -20.11 53.96
C GLU A 700 65.57 -20.91 54.87
N LEU A 701 66.55 -20.22 55.45
CA LEU A 701 67.71 -20.80 56.12
C LEU A 701 67.71 -20.46 57.62
N SER A 702 67.95 -21.47 58.45
CA SER A 702 68.03 -21.34 59.91
C SER A 702 69.34 -21.91 60.44
N GLY A 703 70.13 -21.08 61.12
CA GLY A 703 71.49 -21.37 61.61
C GLY A 703 72.28 -20.06 61.70
N VAL A 704 73.61 -20.14 61.67
CA VAL A 704 74.49 -18.95 61.56
C VAL A 704 75.06 -18.87 60.15
N GLY A 705 74.88 -17.74 59.46
CA GLY A 705 75.44 -17.51 58.12
C GLY A 705 76.95 -17.16 58.13
N PRO A 706 77.65 -17.19 56.99
CA PRO A 706 77.12 -17.48 55.65
C PRO A 706 76.93 -18.98 55.41
N TRP A 707 75.87 -19.36 54.72
CA TRP A 707 75.53 -20.76 54.46
C TRP A 707 76.11 -21.27 53.14
N LYS A 708 76.33 -22.59 53.09
CA LYS A 708 76.48 -23.35 51.85
C LYS A 708 75.30 -24.33 51.77
N VAL A 709 74.74 -24.50 50.57
CA VAL A 709 73.58 -25.34 50.32
C VAL A 709 73.86 -26.25 49.13
N GLU A 710 73.62 -27.54 49.30
CA GLU A 710 73.64 -28.52 48.21
C GLU A 710 72.19 -28.87 47.85
N MET A 711 71.86 -28.78 46.56
CA MET A 711 70.55 -29.15 46.01
C MET A 711 70.72 -30.25 44.96
N GLN A 712 69.70 -31.07 44.77
CA GLN A 712 69.70 -32.14 43.77
C GLN A 712 68.47 -32.03 42.87
N LEU A 713 68.65 -32.11 41.56
CA LEU A 713 67.57 -32.08 40.57
C LEU A 713 67.63 -33.38 39.76
N GLY A 714 66.77 -34.34 40.10
CA GLY A 714 66.89 -35.72 39.64
C GLY A 714 68.15 -36.39 40.20
N SER A 715 69.18 -36.57 39.39
CA SER A 715 70.46 -37.21 39.76
C SER A 715 71.64 -36.23 39.88
N GLU A 716 71.51 -34.99 39.42
CA GLU A 716 72.61 -34.01 39.43
C GLU A 716 72.59 -33.16 40.71
N VAL A 717 73.74 -33.09 41.41
CA VAL A 717 73.91 -32.32 42.65
C VAL A 717 74.63 -31.00 42.37
N MET A 718 73.96 -29.90 42.67
CA MET A 718 74.41 -28.52 42.49
C MET A 718 74.78 -27.89 43.85
N LYS A 719 75.80 -27.03 43.87
CA LYS A 719 76.31 -26.42 45.11
C LYS A 719 76.28 -24.91 45.04
N PHE A 720 75.60 -24.29 46.01
CA PHE A 720 75.45 -22.85 46.12
C PHE A 720 76.09 -22.39 47.43
N ALA A 721 77.02 -21.43 47.36
CA ALA A 721 77.84 -21.03 48.51
C ALA A 721 77.95 -19.51 48.62
N GLY A 722 78.12 -19.02 49.85
CA GLY A 722 78.20 -17.58 50.12
C GLY A 722 76.83 -16.91 50.26
N LEU A 723 75.78 -17.69 50.54
CA LEU A 723 74.45 -17.19 50.88
C LEU A 723 74.55 -16.43 52.21
N LYS A 724 74.04 -15.20 52.23
CA LYS A 724 74.23 -14.22 53.33
C LYS A 724 72.93 -13.77 53.97
N LYS A 725 71.78 -14.15 53.41
CA LYS A 725 70.46 -13.79 53.93
C LYS A 725 69.71 -15.04 54.36
N GLU A 726 68.93 -14.91 55.43
CA GLU A 726 68.00 -15.95 55.90
C GLU A 726 66.96 -16.33 54.83
N ARG A 727 66.70 -15.42 53.87
CA ARG A 727 65.93 -15.67 52.64
C ARG A 727 66.68 -15.14 51.42
N GLU A 728 66.91 -16.00 50.43
CA GLU A 728 67.73 -15.69 49.25
C GLU A 728 67.20 -16.46 48.01
N ILE A 729 67.41 -15.92 46.80
CA ILE A 729 66.90 -16.47 45.53
C ILE A 729 68.07 -16.93 44.66
N VAL A 730 67.93 -18.12 44.07
CA VAL A 730 68.98 -18.86 43.34
C VAL A 730 68.44 -19.28 41.97
N LYS A 731 69.30 -19.26 40.94
CA LYS A 731 69.00 -19.79 39.60
C LYS A 731 69.49 -21.23 39.46
N VAL A 732 68.65 -22.09 38.90
CA VAL A 732 68.89 -23.55 38.81
C VAL A 732 68.69 -24.01 37.35
N PRO A 733 69.70 -24.63 36.70
CA PRO A 733 69.57 -25.14 35.33
C PRO A 733 68.77 -26.46 35.27
N ILE A 734 68.07 -26.71 34.16
CA ILE A 734 67.28 -27.94 33.94
C ILE A 734 68.10 -28.99 33.14
N PRO A 735 68.22 -30.25 33.60
CA PRO A 735 68.90 -31.32 32.86
C PRO A 735 68.26 -31.63 31.49
N LYS A 736 69.10 -31.87 30.48
CA LYS A 736 68.68 -32.06 29.08
C LYS A 736 67.72 -33.24 28.88
N GLU A 737 67.81 -34.27 29.70
CA GLU A 737 66.92 -35.45 29.62
C GLU A 737 65.50 -35.19 30.14
N VAL A 738 65.35 -34.23 31.05
CA VAL A 738 64.06 -33.74 31.55
C VAL A 738 63.43 -32.85 30.49
N TYR A 739 64.23 -31.95 29.92
CA TYR A 739 63.87 -31.07 28.81
C TYR A 739 63.33 -31.86 27.59
N ALA A 740 63.97 -32.98 27.23
CA ALA A 740 63.56 -33.80 26.08
C ALA A 740 62.30 -34.66 26.33
N ARG A 741 62.09 -35.16 27.55
CA ARG A 741 60.96 -36.05 27.89
C ARG A 741 59.70 -35.29 28.34
N GLY A 742 59.88 -34.17 29.04
CA GLY A 742 58.83 -33.48 29.80
C GLY A 742 58.35 -34.27 31.02
N GLY A 743 57.66 -33.60 31.94
CA GLY A 743 57.13 -34.20 33.17
C GLY A 743 57.47 -33.40 34.43
N LYS A 744 57.20 -34.00 35.59
CA LYS A 744 57.49 -33.45 36.91
C LYS A 744 58.82 -34.00 37.45
N VAL A 745 59.68 -33.15 37.99
CA VAL A 745 60.94 -33.54 38.63
C VAL A 745 61.05 -32.85 40.00
N GLY A 746 61.56 -33.59 40.99
CA GLY A 746 61.87 -33.05 42.32
C GLY A 746 63.20 -32.29 42.32
N LEU A 747 63.17 -31.08 42.86
CA LEU A 747 64.33 -30.32 43.32
C LEU A 747 64.42 -30.46 44.84
N ASP A 748 65.47 -31.10 45.33
CA ASP A 748 65.61 -31.51 46.72
C ASP A 748 66.73 -30.71 47.41
N LEU A 749 66.48 -30.25 48.63
CA LEU A 749 67.54 -29.72 49.51
C LEU A 749 68.27 -30.90 50.15
N VAL A 750 69.54 -31.13 49.77
CA VAL A 750 70.35 -32.28 50.20
C VAL A 750 71.12 -31.98 51.49
N SER A 751 71.71 -30.80 51.60
CA SER A 751 72.40 -30.38 52.81
C SER A 751 72.47 -28.87 52.98
N VAL A 752 72.60 -28.44 54.23
CA VAL A 752 73.01 -27.08 54.60
C VAL A 752 74.25 -27.17 55.49
N GLU A 753 75.24 -26.33 55.22
CA GLU A 753 76.42 -26.11 56.05
C GLU A 753 76.36 -24.68 56.57
N ASP A 754 76.48 -24.50 57.88
CA ASP A 754 76.48 -23.18 58.52
C ASP A 754 77.87 -22.52 58.49
N GLY A 755 77.94 -21.25 58.89
CA GLY A 755 79.19 -20.49 58.94
C GLY A 755 80.25 -21.03 59.92
N ASN A 756 79.87 -21.97 60.80
CA ASN A 756 80.76 -22.66 61.73
C ASN A 756 81.27 -24.01 61.18
N GLY A 757 80.85 -24.40 59.96
CA GLY A 757 81.21 -25.67 59.32
C GLY A 757 80.33 -26.86 59.73
N CYS A 758 79.21 -26.63 60.41
CA CYS A 758 78.28 -27.68 60.80
C CYS A 758 77.43 -28.10 59.59
N LYS A 759 77.88 -29.14 58.89
CA LYS A 759 77.15 -29.70 57.73
C LYS A 759 76.06 -30.67 58.18
N ARG A 760 74.80 -30.30 57.93
CA ARG A 760 73.62 -31.10 58.21
C ARG A 760 72.95 -31.54 56.91
N THR A 761 72.69 -32.83 56.74
CA THR A 761 71.84 -33.32 55.65
C THR A 761 70.38 -32.92 55.89
N LEU A 762 69.67 -32.72 54.79
CA LEU A 762 68.25 -32.38 54.75
C LEU A 762 67.53 -33.47 53.93
N SER A 763 66.38 -33.93 54.42
CA SER A 763 65.61 -35.04 53.82
C SER A 763 64.13 -34.68 53.60
N SER A 764 63.73 -33.45 53.91
CA SER A 764 62.33 -33.08 54.16
C SER A 764 61.90 -31.77 53.51
N THR A 765 62.63 -31.30 52.49
CA THR A 765 62.14 -30.26 51.59
C THR A 765 62.48 -30.59 50.14
N GLN A 766 61.43 -30.93 49.40
CA GLN A 766 61.41 -31.15 47.96
C GLN A 766 60.47 -30.10 47.35
N MET A 767 60.82 -29.57 46.19
CA MET A 767 60.03 -28.62 45.39
C MET A 767 59.79 -29.25 44.01
N SER A 768 58.55 -29.23 43.50
CA SER A 768 58.29 -29.86 42.19
C SER A 768 58.40 -28.86 41.03
N VAL A 769 59.09 -29.28 39.98
CA VAL A 769 59.27 -28.54 38.73
C VAL A 769 58.52 -29.29 37.63
N GLU A 770 57.49 -28.68 37.03
CA GLU A 770 56.70 -29.29 35.95
C GLU A 770 57.06 -28.69 34.59
N VAL A 771 57.72 -29.48 33.74
CA VAL A 771 58.10 -29.11 32.38
C VAL A 771 57.05 -29.65 31.39
N ARG A 772 56.23 -28.76 30.84
CA ARG A 772 55.11 -29.14 29.97
C ARG A 772 55.58 -29.44 28.53
N ARG A 773 55.29 -30.65 28.04
CA ARG A 773 55.65 -31.13 26.69
C ARG A 773 54.67 -30.71 25.59
N VAL A 774 53.37 -30.63 25.89
CA VAL A 774 52.34 -30.35 24.87
C VAL A 774 52.26 -28.85 24.63
N LYS A 775 52.65 -28.40 23.44
CA LYS A 775 52.44 -27.01 23.01
C LYS A 775 50.96 -26.79 22.63
N PRO A 776 50.35 -25.64 22.95
CA PRO A 776 49.02 -25.29 22.49
C PRO A 776 48.98 -25.19 20.96
N THR A 777 47.85 -25.53 20.35
CA THR A 777 47.67 -25.43 18.89
C THR A 777 46.44 -24.62 18.51
N ALA A 778 46.48 -24.03 17.32
CA ALA A 778 45.37 -23.30 16.72
C ALA A 778 45.22 -23.68 15.24
N ARG A 779 43.97 -23.74 14.79
CA ARG A 779 43.58 -23.87 13.38
C ARG A 779 42.17 -23.34 13.17
N PHE A 780 41.86 -22.93 11.95
CA PHE A 780 40.49 -22.79 11.51
C PHE A 780 39.79 -24.15 11.37
N TYR A 781 38.47 -24.10 11.22
CA TYR A 781 37.62 -25.27 11.02
C TYR A 781 36.52 -24.97 9.99
N SER A 782 36.40 -25.84 8.98
CA SER A 782 35.23 -25.95 8.10
C SER A 782 34.67 -27.37 8.18
N GLN A 783 33.34 -27.50 8.15
CA GLN A 783 32.67 -28.80 8.13
C GLN A 783 32.92 -29.58 6.83
N ASP A 784 33.05 -28.86 5.71
CA ASP A 784 33.25 -29.44 4.38
C ASP A 784 34.74 -29.48 3.98
N GLY A 785 35.65 -29.16 4.90
CA GLY A 785 37.10 -29.01 4.64
C GLY A 785 37.48 -27.80 3.79
N SER A 786 36.50 -27.02 3.30
CA SER A 786 36.65 -25.94 2.32
C SER A 786 37.42 -24.71 2.78
N HIS A 787 37.49 -24.49 4.11
CA HIS A 787 37.99 -23.26 4.77
C HIS A 787 37.61 -21.96 4.03
N ARG A 788 36.33 -21.87 3.61
CA ARG A 788 35.80 -20.78 2.78
C ARG A 788 34.42 -20.35 3.27
N VAL A 789 34.18 -19.05 3.36
CA VAL A 789 32.85 -18.46 3.62
C VAL A 789 32.56 -17.36 2.61
N VAL A 790 31.29 -17.21 2.23
CA VAL A 790 30.82 -16.14 1.34
C VAL A 790 29.81 -15.30 2.13
N VAL A 791 30.08 -14.01 2.29
CA VAL A 791 29.23 -13.08 3.07
C VAL A 791 28.85 -11.84 2.26
N PRO A 792 27.77 -11.11 2.60
CA PRO A 792 27.52 -9.80 2.02
C PRO A 792 28.71 -8.84 2.19
N HIS A 793 28.94 -7.99 1.18
CA HIS A 793 29.95 -6.92 1.23
C HIS A 793 29.93 -6.12 2.55
N GLU A 794 31.12 -5.89 3.13
CA GLU A 794 31.37 -5.22 4.44
C GLU A 794 30.70 -5.83 5.70
N SER A 795 29.96 -6.93 5.58
CA SER A 795 29.38 -7.62 6.74
C SER A 795 30.44 -8.39 7.57
N GLU A 796 30.10 -8.70 8.83
CA GLU A 796 30.98 -9.45 9.73
C GLU A 796 30.89 -10.96 9.45
N ALA A 797 32.01 -11.55 9.02
CA ALA A 797 32.18 -12.98 8.90
C ALA A 797 32.76 -13.55 10.21
N GLU A 798 32.11 -14.55 10.79
CA GLU A 798 32.66 -15.31 11.93
C GLU A 798 33.44 -16.52 11.40
N LEU A 799 34.76 -16.56 11.64
CA LEU A 799 35.63 -17.66 11.20
C LEU A 799 35.80 -18.68 12.35
N PRO A 800 35.32 -19.94 12.23
CA PRO A 800 35.40 -20.90 13.32
C PRO A 800 36.83 -21.37 13.60
N LEU A 801 37.23 -21.38 14.88
CA LEU A 801 38.54 -21.86 15.33
C LEU A 801 38.40 -23.15 16.14
N ARG A 802 39.43 -24.00 16.09
CA ARG A 802 39.70 -25.04 17.09
C ARG A 802 41.05 -24.76 17.75
N LEU A 803 41.05 -24.72 19.09
CA LEU A 803 42.21 -24.45 19.93
C LEU A 803 42.48 -25.62 20.88
N THR A 804 43.74 -25.83 21.23
CA THR A 804 44.18 -26.76 22.30
C THR A 804 45.14 -26.07 23.27
N GLY A 805 45.21 -26.53 24.53
CA GLY A 805 45.99 -25.90 25.61
C GLY A 805 45.12 -25.33 26.73
N ASP A 806 45.69 -24.43 27.54
CA ASP A 806 45.05 -23.85 28.74
C ASP A 806 44.62 -22.38 28.56
N LYS A 807 43.32 -22.12 28.72
CA LYS A 807 42.72 -20.78 28.60
C LYS A 807 43.38 -19.73 29.54
N PRO A 808 43.46 -18.45 29.12
CA PRO A 808 43.06 -17.90 27.83
C PRO A 808 44.13 -18.07 26.74
N TRP A 809 43.68 -18.26 25.50
CA TRP A 809 44.56 -18.25 24.33
C TRP A 809 44.74 -16.83 23.80
N ARG A 810 45.94 -16.52 23.31
CA ARG A 810 46.25 -15.35 22.49
C ARG A 810 46.68 -15.86 21.11
N ILE A 811 45.88 -15.57 20.10
CA ILE A 811 46.23 -15.86 18.69
C ILE A 811 46.75 -14.60 18.01
N GLY A 812 47.79 -14.74 17.20
CA GLY A 812 48.23 -13.73 16.25
C GLY A 812 47.77 -14.14 14.84
N TYR A 813 47.06 -13.26 14.14
CA TYR A 813 46.56 -13.51 12.79
C TYR A 813 46.88 -12.36 11.84
N ARG A 814 46.96 -12.65 10.55
CA ARG A 814 47.18 -11.68 9.46
C ARG A 814 45.89 -11.53 8.66
N ALA A 815 45.54 -10.28 8.36
CA ALA A 815 44.40 -9.93 7.51
C ALA A 815 44.83 -9.86 6.03
N PRO A 816 43.93 -10.14 5.06
CA PRO A 816 44.25 -10.05 3.64
C PRO A 816 44.77 -8.66 3.27
N GLY A 817 45.88 -8.63 2.52
CA GLY A 817 46.57 -7.39 2.13
C GLY A 817 47.37 -6.68 3.24
N SER A 818 47.24 -7.09 4.51
CA SER A 818 47.98 -6.50 5.63
C SER A 818 49.26 -7.28 5.94
N GLN A 819 50.35 -6.58 6.24
CA GLN A 819 51.53 -7.19 6.88
C GLN A 819 51.47 -7.14 8.41
N GLN A 820 50.53 -6.38 8.99
CA GLN A 820 50.36 -6.28 10.44
C GLN A 820 49.75 -7.57 11.00
N ILE A 821 50.35 -8.08 12.08
CA ILE A 821 49.79 -9.18 12.87
C ILE A 821 48.86 -8.58 13.93
N HIS A 822 47.60 -9.00 13.90
CA HIS A 822 46.57 -8.62 14.86
C HIS A 822 46.47 -9.70 15.95
N THR A 823 46.33 -9.29 17.21
CA THR A 823 46.29 -10.22 18.36
C THR A 823 44.90 -10.27 18.97
N GLN A 824 44.30 -11.47 19.05
CA GLN A 824 42.99 -11.69 19.66
C GLN A 824 43.09 -12.61 20.88
N VAL A 825 42.37 -12.29 21.95
CA VAL A 825 42.29 -13.10 23.18
C VAL A 825 40.99 -13.93 23.17
N LEU A 826 41.10 -15.24 23.41
CA LEU A 826 40.00 -16.20 23.31
C LEU A 826 39.92 -17.04 24.61
N SER A 827 38.70 -17.31 25.09
CA SER A 827 38.44 -17.99 26.37
C SER A 827 37.85 -19.40 26.24
N THR A 828 37.41 -19.79 25.04
CA THR A 828 36.79 -21.08 24.71
C THR A 828 37.56 -21.78 23.58
N PRO A 829 37.63 -23.13 23.56
CA PRO A 829 38.43 -23.88 22.59
C PRO A 829 37.78 -24.01 21.20
N ASN A 830 36.49 -23.63 21.07
CA ASN A 830 35.71 -23.63 19.83
C ASN A 830 35.22 -22.20 19.49
N ASN A 831 36.01 -21.17 19.82
CA ASN A 831 35.60 -19.78 19.61
C ASN A 831 35.63 -19.39 18.12
N GLN A 832 35.13 -18.21 17.79
CA GLN A 832 35.14 -17.66 16.43
C GLN A 832 35.98 -16.37 16.36
N LEU A 833 36.50 -16.07 15.17
CA LEU A 833 37.22 -14.84 14.86
C LEU A 833 36.36 -13.97 13.92
N SER A 834 35.82 -12.88 14.43
CA SER A 834 35.00 -11.94 13.64
C SER A 834 35.87 -11.04 12.77
N VAL A 835 35.61 -11.01 11.46
CA VAL A 835 36.38 -10.25 10.45
C VAL A 835 35.46 -9.56 9.43
N LYS A 836 35.99 -8.60 8.63
CA LYS A 836 35.18 -7.82 7.65
C LYS A 836 35.67 -7.81 6.21
N ALA A 837 36.99 -7.88 5.99
CA ALA A 837 37.55 -7.75 4.64
C ALA A 837 37.47 -9.08 3.88
N ALA A 838 37.27 -9.01 2.56
CA ALA A 838 37.42 -10.18 1.70
C ALA A 838 38.91 -10.54 1.48
N GLY A 839 39.16 -11.82 1.21
CA GLY A 839 40.48 -12.41 0.95
C GLY A 839 40.85 -13.50 1.96
N THR A 840 42.10 -13.94 1.90
CA THR A 840 42.62 -15.00 2.78
C THR A 840 43.16 -14.44 4.10
N TYR A 841 42.63 -14.94 5.21
CA TYR A 841 43.16 -14.77 6.56
C TYR A 841 44.13 -15.91 6.90
N GLU A 842 45.14 -15.62 7.72
CA GLU A 842 46.19 -16.56 8.12
C GLU A 842 46.41 -16.48 9.64
N ILE A 843 46.43 -17.63 10.32
CA ILE A 843 46.89 -17.70 11.72
C ILE A 843 48.42 -17.80 11.70
N VAL A 844 49.09 -16.81 12.28
CA VAL A 844 50.56 -16.70 12.29
C VAL A 844 51.14 -17.28 13.58
N SER A 845 50.43 -17.16 14.71
CA SER A 845 50.90 -17.67 16.00
C SER A 845 49.76 -17.96 16.97
N VAL A 846 50.05 -18.79 17.96
CA VAL A 846 49.20 -19.02 19.14
C VAL A 846 50.09 -19.13 20.38
N SER A 847 49.59 -18.63 21.51
CA SER A 847 50.10 -18.90 22.84
C SER A 847 48.91 -19.09 23.78
N ASP A 848 49.09 -19.87 24.84
CA ASP A 848 48.05 -20.04 25.87
C ASP A 848 48.38 -19.21 27.12
N ARG A 849 47.82 -19.58 28.28
CA ARG A 849 48.14 -18.92 29.55
C ARG A 849 49.62 -19.02 29.93
N HIS A 850 50.29 -20.10 29.56
CA HIS A 850 51.63 -20.45 30.02
C HIS A 850 52.64 -20.51 28.87
N CYS A 851 52.32 -21.21 27.77
CA CYS A 851 53.29 -21.60 26.74
C CYS A 851 52.99 -20.99 25.35
N PRO A 852 54.02 -20.69 24.54
CA PRO A 852 53.86 -20.48 23.11
C PRO A 852 53.56 -21.80 22.39
N GLY A 853 52.84 -21.70 21.28
CA GLY A 853 52.24 -22.83 20.56
C GLY A 853 52.60 -22.91 19.08
N ALA A 854 51.89 -23.76 18.35
CA ALA A 854 52.08 -23.99 16.93
C ALA A 854 50.75 -23.98 16.14
N VAL A 855 50.75 -23.42 14.94
CA VAL A 855 49.58 -23.43 14.04
C VAL A 855 49.60 -24.73 13.22
N VAL A 856 48.45 -25.37 13.04
CA VAL A 856 48.34 -26.60 12.22
C VAL A 856 48.24 -26.20 10.73
N PRO A 857 49.16 -26.65 9.84
CA PRO A 857 49.21 -26.17 8.45
C PRO A 857 47.88 -26.30 7.69
N ASP A 858 47.22 -27.46 7.78
CA ASP A 858 45.99 -27.80 7.05
C ASP A 858 44.78 -26.91 7.40
N GLY A 859 44.88 -26.10 8.46
CA GLY A 859 43.89 -25.10 8.85
C GLY A 859 44.52 -23.76 9.24
N ALA A 860 45.71 -23.42 8.71
CA ALA A 860 46.35 -22.13 8.95
C ALA A 860 45.65 -20.98 8.22
N PHE A 861 44.97 -21.28 7.11
CA PHE A 861 44.33 -20.30 6.22
C PHE A 861 42.81 -20.43 6.19
N TYR A 862 42.11 -19.32 5.95
CA TYR A 862 40.67 -19.29 5.67
C TYR A 862 40.33 -18.18 4.68
N HIS A 863 39.45 -18.43 3.71
CA HIS A 863 39.10 -17.49 2.66
C HIS A 863 37.71 -16.88 2.88
N VAL A 864 37.60 -15.56 2.78
CA VAL A 864 36.35 -14.80 2.88
C VAL A 864 36.06 -14.18 1.53
N ASP A 865 35.01 -14.62 0.85
CA ASP A 865 34.49 -13.92 -0.32
C ASP A 865 33.41 -12.91 0.09
N TRP A 866 33.37 -11.78 -0.62
CA TRP A 866 32.18 -10.95 -0.64
C TRP A 866 31.26 -11.35 -1.79
N ILE A 867 29.95 -11.37 -1.54
CA ILE A 867 28.96 -11.20 -2.59
C ILE A 867 29.19 -9.80 -3.20
N PRO A 868 29.27 -9.64 -4.54
CA PRO A 868 29.41 -8.33 -5.15
C PRO A 868 28.16 -7.49 -4.90
N LEU A 869 28.35 -6.18 -4.71
CA LEU A 869 27.26 -5.22 -4.66
C LEU A 869 26.48 -5.25 -5.99
N PRO A 870 25.13 -5.27 -5.98
CA PRO A 870 24.35 -5.12 -7.19
C PRO A 870 24.57 -3.73 -7.81
N ALA A 871 24.42 -3.67 -9.13
CA ALA A 871 24.58 -2.45 -9.92
C ALA A 871 23.41 -2.28 -10.91
N VAL A 872 23.13 -1.03 -11.28
CA VAL A 872 22.10 -0.66 -12.24
C VAL A 872 22.62 0.47 -13.13
N GLY A 873 22.11 0.57 -14.36
CA GLY A 873 22.35 1.72 -15.23
C GLY A 873 21.41 1.70 -16.44
N PHE A 874 21.20 2.85 -17.07
CA PHE A 874 20.55 2.87 -18.38
C PHE A 874 21.43 2.17 -19.42
N ALA A 875 20.84 1.28 -20.21
CA ALA A 875 21.53 0.47 -21.19
C ALA A 875 22.13 1.32 -22.31
N HIS A 876 23.09 0.77 -23.07
CA HIS A 876 23.69 1.49 -24.21
C HIS A 876 22.70 1.72 -25.37
N SER A 877 21.57 0.98 -25.41
CA SER A 877 20.42 1.24 -26.28
C SER A 877 19.59 2.45 -25.86
N ALA A 878 19.74 2.95 -24.62
CA ALA A 878 18.87 3.96 -24.04
C ALA A 878 19.15 5.40 -24.51
N GLY A 879 20.23 5.67 -25.27
CA GLY A 879 20.53 6.98 -25.85
C GLY A 879 22.03 7.24 -26.05
N VAL A 880 22.39 8.47 -26.41
CA VAL A 880 23.79 8.89 -26.63
C VAL A 880 24.35 9.51 -25.35
N PHE A 881 25.50 9.04 -24.87
CA PHE A 881 26.14 9.58 -23.66
C PHE A 881 26.88 10.92 -23.93
N ASP A 882 26.35 12.00 -23.36
CA ASP A 882 26.99 13.32 -23.28
C ASP A 882 28.13 13.26 -22.24
N LYS A 883 29.38 13.39 -22.71
CA LYS A 883 30.59 13.33 -21.89
C LYS A 883 30.87 14.58 -21.05
N GLU A 884 30.28 15.73 -21.41
CA GLU A 884 30.48 16.98 -20.65
C GLU A 884 29.48 17.08 -19.51
N ARG A 885 28.28 16.50 -19.67
CA ARG A 885 27.19 16.52 -18.68
C ARG A 885 27.07 15.23 -17.87
N GLU A 886 27.75 14.16 -18.28
CA GLU A 886 27.65 12.78 -17.77
C GLU A 886 26.21 12.22 -17.76
N VAL A 887 25.47 12.50 -18.84
CA VAL A 887 24.04 12.18 -19.01
C VAL A 887 23.81 11.46 -20.33
N ILE A 888 22.89 10.49 -20.36
CA ILE A 888 22.42 9.85 -21.59
C ILE A 888 21.28 10.69 -22.19
N VAL A 889 21.45 11.19 -23.41
CA VAL A 889 20.45 12.00 -24.12
C VAL A 889 19.70 11.11 -25.13
N ARG A 890 18.37 11.04 -25.00
CA ARG A 890 17.50 10.36 -25.97
C ARG A 890 17.25 11.22 -27.21
N PRO A 891 16.94 10.61 -28.37
CA PRO A 891 16.26 11.30 -29.46
C PRO A 891 14.98 12.00 -28.96
N PRO A 892 14.59 13.14 -29.56
CA PRO A 892 13.33 13.78 -29.22
C PRO A 892 12.13 12.98 -29.75
N VAL A 893 11.02 13.01 -29.00
CA VAL A 893 9.79 12.25 -29.26
C VAL A 893 8.59 13.19 -29.20
N CYS A 894 7.51 12.96 -29.95
CA CYS A 894 6.35 13.85 -29.96
C CYS A 894 5.46 13.63 -28.72
N ALA A 895 4.81 14.69 -28.22
CA ALA A 895 3.97 14.58 -27.02
C ALA A 895 2.85 13.52 -27.19
N GLY A 896 2.69 12.61 -26.24
CA GLY A 896 1.72 11.50 -26.31
C GLY A 896 2.03 10.44 -27.37
N GLU A 897 3.28 10.34 -27.82
CA GLU A 897 3.83 9.16 -28.52
C GLU A 897 4.53 8.26 -27.49
N GLU A 898 4.44 6.94 -27.61
CA GLU A 898 4.96 6.01 -26.60
C GLU A 898 6.47 5.75 -26.76
N ASP A 899 7.21 5.73 -25.66
CA ASP A 899 8.66 5.50 -25.66
C ASP A 899 9.16 4.83 -24.37
N TYR A 900 10.28 4.09 -24.45
CA TYR A 900 10.88 3.38 -23.33
C TYR A 900 12.42 3.38 -23.35
N ALA A 901 13.03 3.47 -22.17
CA ALA A 901 14.46 3.31 -21.98
C ALA A 901 14.76 1.95 -21.34
N GLU A 902 15.75 1.23 -21.88
CA GLU A 902 16.21 -0.03 -21.28
C GLU A 902 17.19 0.25 -20.12
N VAL A 903 17.07 -0.55 -19.06
CA VAL A 903 17.86 -0.46 -17.83
C VAL A 903 18.49 -1.82 -17.55
N ASP A 904 19.82 -1.84 -17.49
CA ASP A 904 20.62 -3.02 -17.16
C ASP A 904 20.72 -3.18 -15.64
N LEU A 905 20.61 -4.42 -15.16
CA LEU A 905 20.57 -4.81 -13.76
C LEU A 905 21.52 -5.99 -13.50
N ILE A 906 22.44 -5.81 -12.55
CA ILE A 906 23.45 -6.79 -12.16
C ILE A 906 23.25 -7.11 -10.67
N GLY A 907 23.05 -8.38 -10.32
CA GLY A 907 22.78 -8.83 -8.95
C GLY A 907 21.86 -10.04 -8.93
N ARG A 908 21.04 -10.18 -7.89
CA ARG A 908 20.12 -11.32 -7.69
C ARG A 908 18.65 -10.89 -7.60
N PRO A 909 17.82 -11.13 -8.64
CA PRO A 909 16.42 -10.71 -8.65
C PRO A 909 15.56 -11.41 -7.57
N PRO A 910 14.42 -10.82 -7.15
CA PRO A 910 13.86 -9.54 -7.58
C PRO A 910 14.73 -8.32 -7.22
N PHE A 911 14.90 -7.44 -8.21
CA PHE A 911 15.47 -6.11 -8.05
C PHE A 911 14.38 -5.11 -7.64
N GLN A 912 14.74 -4.11 -6.85
CA GLN A 912 13.91 -2.93 -6.58
C GLN A 912 14.72 -1.67 -6.89
N VAL A 913 14.19 -0.77 -7.73
CA VAL A 913 14.91 0.42 -8.20
C VAL A 913 14.07 1.68 -7.96
N THR A 914 14.57 2.57 -7.11
CA THR A 914 13.99 3.91 -6.95
C THR A 914 14.66 4.87 -7.93
N TYR A 915 13.86 5.61 -8.68
CA TYR A 915 14.31 6.66 -9.57
C TYR A 915 13.55 7.96 -9.31
N SER A 916 14.22 9.10 -9.44
CA SER A 916 13.54 10.39 -9.52
C SER A 916 13.28 10.75 -10.97
N HIS A 917 12.05 11.19 -11.24
CA HIS A 917 11.65 11.82 -12.49
C HIS A 917 11.45 13.31 -12.23
N THR A 918 12.00 14.17 -13.08
CA THR A 918 11.77 15.62 -13.03
C THR A 918 11.07 16.05 -14.31
N ASP A 919 9.88 16.63 -14.14
CA ASP A 919 9.07 17.15 -15.25
C ASP A 919 9.52 18.55 -15.70
N PRO A 920 9.14 18.99 -16.92
CA PRO A 920 9.50 20.32 -17.45
C PRO A 920 9.05 21.50 -16.58
N LYS A 921 8.07 21.27 -15.69
CA LYS A 921 7.56 22.23 -14.69
C LYS A 921 8.39 22.25 -13.38
N SER A 922 9.55 21.59 -13.35
CA SER A 922 10.46 21.44 -12.20
C SER A 922 9.92 20.70 -10.96
N LEU A 923 8.78 20.01 -11.08
CA LEU A 923 8.33 19.05 -10.08
C LEU A 923 9.20 17.79 -10.18
N ALA A 924 9.69 17.28 -9.04
CA ALA A 924 10.44 16.03 -8.96
C ALA A 924 9.61 14.98 -8.20
N GLU A 925 9.34 13.84 -8.85
CA GLU A 925 8.57 12.71 -8.30
C GLU A 925 9.51 11.50 -8.12
N GLU A 926 9.60 10.96 -6.90
CA GLU A 926 10.32 9.71 -6.63
C GLU A 926 9.39 8.51 -6.88
N ASN A 927 9.85 7.58 -7.71
CA ASN A 927 9.09 6.43 -8.20
C ASN A 927 9.89 5.14 -8.00
N LEU A 928 9.19 4.02 -7.85
CA LEU A 928 9.78 2.70 -7.57
C LEU A 928 9.28 1.68 -8.61
N PHE A 929 10.19 0.99 -9.28
CA PHE A 929 9.87 -0.21 -10.06
C PHE A 929 10.59 -1.44 -9.51
N THR A 930 10.08 -2.62 -9.86
CA THR A 930 10.64 -3.92 -9.48
C THR A 930 10.79 -4.80 -10.71
N SER A 931 11.86 -5.60 -10.80
CA SER A 931 12.08 -6.48 -11.95
C SER A 931 12.66 -7.83 -11.57
N LEU A 932 12.26 -8.86 -12.30
CA LEU A 932 12.77 -10.23 -12.20
C LEU A 932 13.85 -10.55 -13.27
N LYS A 933 14.13 -9.59 -14.16
CA LYS A 933 15.05 -9.73 -15.30
C LYS A 933 16.29 -8.85 -15.10
N ASN A 934 17.43 -9.25 -15.68
CA ASN A 934 18.67 -8.46 -15.69
C ASN A 934 18.66 -7.30 -16.70
N VAL A 935 17.63 -7.21 -17.55
CA VAL A 935 17.36 -6.05 -18.42
C VAL A 935 15.86 -5.79 -18.34
N THR A 936 15.47 -4.52 -18.15
CA THR A 936 14.08 -4.14 -17.93
C THR A 936 13.77 -2.82 -18.63
N ARG A 937 12.52 -2.59 -19.04
CA ARG A 937 12.10 -1.38 -19.76
C ARG A 937 11.42 -0.40 -18.80
N LEU A 938 11.91 0.84 -18.78
CA LEU A 938 11.31 1.96 -18.08
C LEU A 938 10.51 2.80 -19.10
N SER A 939 9.19 2.88 -18.92
CA SER A 939 8.33 3.74 -19.76
C SER A 939 8.64 5.22 -19.53
N MET A 940 8.69 6.00 -20.61
CA MET A 940 8.91 7.44 -20.57
C MET A 940 7.58 8.22 -20.51
N ARG A 941 7.57 9.38 -19.85
CA ARG A 941 6.36 10.20 -19.63
C ARG A 941 6.26 11.29 -20.71
N THR A 942 5.68 10.96 -21.85
CA THR A 942 5.61 11.88 -23.02
C THR A 942 4.38 12.78 -23.04
N SER A 943 3.51 12.74 -22.03
CA SER A 943 2.23 13.48 -22.02
C SER A 943 2.35 15.00 -21.81
N ILE A 944 3.51 15.49 -21.35
CA ILE A 944 3.79 16.91 -21.14
C ILE A 944 4.93 17.31 -22.09
N PRO A 945 4.80 18.37 -22.91
CA PRO A 945 5.92 18.84 -23.73
C PRO A 945 7.03 19.50 -22.89
N GLY A 946 8.28 19.31 -23.29
CA GLY A 946 9.46 19.92 -22.68
C GLY A 946 10.59 18.92 -22.38
N LYS A 947 11.52 19.30 -21.50
CA LYS A 947 12.65 18.46 -21.10
C LYS A 947 12.34 17.69 -19.82
N HIS A 948 12.37 16.37 -19.88
CA HIS A 948 12.27 15.48 -18.72
C HIS A 948 13.65 14.93 -18.36
N THR A 949 13.89 14.71 -17.06
CA THR A 949 15.13 14.09 -16.59
C THR A 949 14.84 12.94 -15.64
N TYR A 950 15.47 11.80 -15.85
CA TYR A 950 15.37 10.59 -15.04
C TYR A 950 16.71 10.31 -14.36
N ALA A 951 16.71 9.96 -13.07
CA ALA A 951 17.91 9.62 -12.33
C ALA A 951 17.69 8.42 -11.41
N LEU A 952 18.51 7.38 -11.54
CA LEU A 952 18.42 6.13 -10.76
C LEU A 952 19.09 6.34 -9.39
N GLN A 953 18.30 6.44 -8.32
CA GLN A 953 18.77 6.88 -6.99
C GLN A 953 19.09 5.74 -6.01
N HIS A 954 18.39 4.60 -6.12
CA HIS A 954 18.47 3.52 -5.14
C HIS A 954 18.28 2.17 -5.81
N LEU A 955 19.02 1.15 -5.35
CA LEU A 955 18.95 -0.22 -5.84
C LEU A 955 18.97 -1.21 -4.67
N ALA A 956 17.98 -2.10 -4.60
CA ALA A 956 17.96 -3.27 -3.71
C ALA A 956 17.86 -4.56 -4.55
N ASP A 957 18.38 -5.65 -3.98
CA ASP A 957 18.25 -7.01 -4.50
C ASP A 957 18.01 -7.98 -3.32
N THR A 958 17.82 -9.28 -3.59
CA THR A 958 17.55 -10.30 -2.55
C THR A 958 18.61 -10.42 -1.44
N THR A 959 19.83 -9.96 -1.69
CA THR A 959 20.94 -9.97 -0.73
C THR A 959 21.01 -8.64 0.03
N TYR A 960 20.76 -7.54 -0.65
CA TYR A 960 20.87 -6.17 -0.15
C TYR A 960 19.49 -5.52 0.00
N ASN A 961 18.61 -6.14 0.81
CA ASN A 961 17.22 -5.72 1.01
C ASN A 961 17.06 -4.27 1.53
N ASN A 962 18.02 -3.75 2.30
CA ASN A 962 18.02 -2.35 2.76
C ASN A 962 18.32 -1.36 1.61
N GLY A 963 18.85 -1.86 0.50
CA GLY A 963 19.25 -1.14 -0.69
C GLY A 963 20.52 -0.31 -0.57
N ILE A 964 20.98 0.16 -1.73
CA ILE A 964 22.21 0.91 -1.95
C ILE A 964 21.82 2.25 -2.55
N ARG A 965 22.23 3.34 -1.89
CA ARG A 965 22.08 4.70 -2.41
C ARG A 965 23.16 5.00 -3.44
N LEU A 966 22.73 5.41 -4.63
CA LEU A 966 23.58 5.65 -5.78
C LEU A 966 23.92 7.15 -5.91
N ASP A 967 25.19 7.48 -6.14
CA ASP A 967 25.60 8.87 -6.41
C ASP A 967 25.42 9.20 -7.90
N THR A 968 24.21 9.63 -8.24
CA THR A 968 23.79 10.09 -9.57
C THR A 968 24.58 11.29 -10.12
N ARG A 969 25.49 11.89 -9.35
CA ARG A 969 26.39 12.97 -9.80
C ARG A 969 27.82 12.50 -10.10
N ARG A 970 28.15 11.23 -9.83
CA ARG A 970 29.50 10.66 -10.02
C ARG A 970 29.53 9.33 -10.75
N THR A 971 28.39 8.66 -10.90
CA THR A 971 28.29 7.36 -11.56
C THR A 971 27.63 7.51 -12.92
N ARG A 972 28.38 7.12 -13.96
CA ARG A 972 27.95 7.22 -15.36
C ARG A 972 26.78 6.30 -15.65
N GLY A 973 25.89 6.73 -16.54
CA GLY A 973 24.74 5.93 -16.97
C GLY A 973 23.58 5.88 -15.98
N LEU A 974 23.63 6.58 -14.84
CA LEU A 974 22.48 6.69 -13.92
C LEU A 974 21.51 7.82 -14.25
N ARG A 975 21.83 8.68 -15.22
CA ARG A 975 21.01 9.84 -15.59
C ARG A 975 20.68 9.81 -17.07
N LEU A 976 19.41 10.05 -17.38
CA LEU A 976 18.87 10.10 -18.73
C LEU A 976 18.01 11.36 -18.91
N GLU A 977 18.14 12.00 -20.07
CA GLU A 977 17.37 13.17 -20.47
C GLU A 977 16.62 12.92 -21.77
N GLN A 978 15.36 13.33 -21.81
CA GLN A 978 14.51 13.26 -23.00
C GLN A 978 13.85 14.61 -23.27
N THR A 979 13.72 14.95 -24.55
CA THR A 979 13.00 16.14 -25.00
C THR A 979 11.72 15.71 -25.70
N VAL A 980 10.58 16.10 -25.13
CA VAL A 980 9.25 15.85 -25.66
C VAL A 980 8.80 17.08 -26.45
N LEU A 981 8.58 16.92 -27.75
CA LEU A 981 8.20 17.99 -28.66
C LEU A 981 6.69 18.28 -28.60
N THR A 982 6.33 19.56 -28.66
CA THR A 982 4.93 19.99 -28.82
C THR A 982 4.41 19.55 -30.19
N ARG A 983 3.31 18.78 -30.23
CA ARG A 983 2.56 18.57 -31.48
C ARG A 983 1.99 19.91 -31.97
N PRO A 984 2.07 20.21 -33.28
CA PRO A 984 1.48 21.45 -33.80
C PRO A 984 -0.04 21.43 -33.71
N SER A 985 -0.65 22.56 -33.37
CA SER A 985 -2.12 22.73 -33.43
C SER A 985 -2.51 24.17 -33.71
N ALA A 986 -3.68 24.35 -34.32
CA ALA A 986 -4.24 25.64 -34.70
C ALA A 986 -5.71 25.77 -34.29
N HIS A 987 -6.11 26.95 -33.81
CA HIS A 987 -7.48 27.26 -33.41
C HIS A 987 -7.77 28.76 -33.63
N PHE A 988 -8.97 29.10 -34.11
CA PHE A 988 -9.41 30.49 -34.22
C PHE A 988 -9.72 31.11 -32.86
N LYS A 989 -9.26 32.34 -32.61
CA LYS A 989 -9.54 33.09 -31.36
C LYS A 989 -11.03 33.32 -31.10
N SER A 990 -11.86 33.24 -32.14
CA SER A 990 -13.32 33.23 -32.03
C SER A 990 -13.93 32.29 -33.06
N THR A 991 -14.99 31.58 -32.67
CA THR A 991 -15.86 30.81 -33.57
C THR A 991 -17.16 31.56 -33.91
N ALA A 992 -17.23 32.86 -33.61
CA ALA A 992 -18.37 33.70 -33.97
C ALA A 992 -18.46 33.84 -35.49
N ARG A 993 -19.69 33.81 -36.02
CA ARG A 993 -19.96 34.01 -37.45
C ARG A 993 -19.68 35.47 -37.82
N ILE A 994 -18.93 35.69 -38.89
CA ILE A 994 -18.58 37.03 -39.40
C ILE A 994 -19.47 37.33 -40.62
N SER A 995 -19.96 38.57 -40.76
CA SER A 995 -20.87 38.94 -41.85
C SER A 995 -20.21 39.87 -42.86
N ARG A 996 -20.47 39.68 -44.15
CA ARG A 996 -19.99 40.54 -45.25
C ARG A 996 -21.11 40.74 -46.31
N CYS A 997 -21.16 41.91 -46.94
CA CYS A 997 -22.04 42.13 -48.09
C CYS A 997 -21.42 41.44 -49.35
N LEU A 998 -22.25 41.02 -50.30
CA LEU A 998 -21.85 40.37 -51.57
C LEU A 998 -20.80 41.18 -52.37
N ASN A 999 -19.95 40.50 -53.16
CA ASN A 999 -18.87 41.10 -53.97
C ASN A 999 -17.77 41.81 -53.16
N THR A 1000 -17.42 41.28 -51.97
CA THR A 1000 -16.28 41.74 -51.16
C THR A 1000 -15.15 40.70 -51.12
N ASP A 1001 -13.97 41.10 -50.66
CA ASP A 1001 -12.75 40.29 -50.57
C ASP A 1001 -12.61 39.56 -49.22
N LEU A 1002 -11.93 38.40 -49.23
CA LEU A 1002 -11.62 37.60 -48.02
C LEU A 1002 -10.41 38.15 -47.24
N ASN A 1003 -10.45 39.45 -46.93
CA ASN A 1003 -9.50 40.12 -46.06
C ASN A 1003 -10.17 40.45 -44.72
N LEU A 1004 -9.83 39.68 -43.68
CA LEU A 1004 -10.35 39.84 -42.32
C LEU A 1004 -9.31 40.47 -41.37
N SER A 1005 -8.28 41.14 -41.90
CA SER A 1005 -7.16 41.73 -41.12
C SER A 1005 -7.59 42.81 -40.10
N HIS A 1006 -8.83 43.30 -40.19
CA HIS A 1006 -9.42 44.27 -39.27
C HIS A 1006 -10.44 43.65 -38.29
N ASP A 1007 -10.78 42.37 -38.44
CA ASP A 1007 -11.77 41.66 -37.62
C ASP A 1007 -11.07 40.92 -36.46
N PRO A 1008 -11.16 41.37 -35.19
CA PRO A 1008 -10.38 40.80 -34.08
C PRO A 1008 -10.75 39.35 -33.71
N GLY A 1009 -11.86 38.82 -34.25
CA GLY A 1009 -12.23 37.41 -34.13
C GLY A 1009 -11.57 36.50 -35.18
N ALA A 1010 -11.10 37.06 -36.31
CA ALA A 1010 -10.60 36.32 -37.47
C ALA A 1010 -9.09 36.02 -37.41
N VAL A 1011 -8.58 35.72 -36.23
CA VAL A 1011 -7.15 35.43 -35.99
C VAL A 1011 -7.00 33.97 -35.61
N LEU A 1012 -6.19 33.24 -36.39
CA LEU A 1012 -5.77 31.87 -36.11
C LEU A 1012 -4.58 31.92 -35.14
N SER A 1013 -4.70 31.23 -34.01
CA SER A 1013 -3.60 31.02 -33.06
C SER A 1013 -2.89 29.70 -33.38
N LEU A 1014 -1.56 29.73 -33.43
CA LEU A 1014 -0.70 28.61 -33.83
C LEU A 1014 0.24 28.21 -32.69
N THR A 1015 0.24 26.91 -32.36
CA THR A 1015 1.14 26.30 -31.37
C THR A 1015 2.01 25.24 -32.04
N GLY A 1016 3.25 25.10 -31.59
CA GLY A 1016 4.30 24.30 -32.23
C GLY A 1016 5.56 25.14 -32.46
N THR A 1017 6.40 24.73 -33.42
CA THR A 1017 7.69 25.35 -33.74
C THR A 1017 7.70 25.96 -35.16
N PRO A 1018 7.75 27.29 -35.32
CA PRO A 1018 7.76 27.93 -36.63
C PRO A 1018 9.03 27.57 -37.44
N PRO A 1019 8.98 27.62 -38.79
CA PRO A 1019 7.87 28.05 -39.64
C PRO A 1019 6.68 27.07 -39.65
N PHE A 1020 5.47 27.63 -39.65
CA PHE A 1020 4.22 26.91 -39.83
C PHE A 1020 3.83 26.87 -41.32
N THR A 1021 3.36 25.72 -41.80
CA THR A 1021 2.73 25.56 -43.12
C THR A 1021 1.27 25.16 -42.93
N LEU A 1022 0.37 26.02 -43.39
CA LEU A 1022 -1.08 25.85 -43.30
C LEU A 1022 -1.65 25.41 -44.65
N SER A 1023 -2.47 24.37 -44.66
CA SER A 1023 -3.34 24.04 -45.80
C SER A 1023 -4.78 24.42 -45.46
N ILE A 1024 -5.36 25.32 -46.26
CA ILE A 1024 -6.63 25.99 -45.99
C ILE A 1024 -7.61 25.66 -47.11
N ALA A 1025 -8.86 25.37 -46.75
CA ALA A 1025 -9.97 25.23 -47.69
C ALA A 1025 -11.06 26.26 -47.38
N VAL A 1026 -11.41 27.09 -48.35
CA VAL A 1026 -12.57 27.99 -48.31
C VAL A 1026 -13.71 27.30 -49.04
N ARG A 1027 -14.75 26.90 -48.30
CA ARG A 1027 -15.87 26.10 -48.80
C ARG A 1027 -17.11 26.98 -48.96
N ASN A 1028 -17.59 27.12 -50.19
CA ASN A 1028 -18.89 27.70 -50.52
C ASN A 1028 -19.94 26.59 -50.36
N LEU A 1029 -20.75 26.67 -49.30
CA LEU A 1029 -21.73 25.61 -48.98
C LEU A 1029 -23.06 25.77 -49.74
N ALA A 1030 -23.22 26.83 -50.53
CA ALA A 1030 -24.39 27.02 -51.39
C ALA A 1030 -24.23 26.29 -52.74
N GLU A 1031 -23.03 26.31 -53.33
CA GLU A 1031 -22.72 25.67 -54.62
C GLU A 1031 -21.86 24.40 -54.49
N GLY A 1032 -21.23 24.18 -53.33
CA GLY A 1032 -20.34 23.04 -53.07
C GLY A 1032 -18.90 23.22 -53.54
N GLU A 1033 -18.55 24.39 -54.08
CA GLU A 1033 -17.17 24.70 -54.49
C GLU A 1033 -16.23 24.83 -53.28
N THR A 1034 -14.98 24.40 -53.45
CA THR A 1034 -13.92 24.51 -52.43
C THR A 1034 -12.63 25.05 -53.05
N HIS A 1035 -12.20 26.23 -52.60
CA HIS A 1035 -10.94 26.84 -52.99
C HIS A 1035 -9.85 26.49 -51.97
N HIS A 1036 -8.79 25.80 -52.40
CA HIS A 1036 -7.66 25.42 -51.53
C HIS A 1036 -6.49 26.41 -51.67
N ALA A 1037 -5.88 26.79 -50.56
CA ALA A 1037 -4.69 27.65 -50.49
C ALA A 1037 -3.65 27.08 -49.51
N GLN A 1038 -2.36 27.34 -49.78
CA GLN A 1038 -1.28 27.05 -48.84
C GLN A 1038 -0.59 28.34 -48.41
N ILE A 1039 -0.39 28.50 -47.10
CA ILE A 1039 0.16 29.72 -46.49
C ILE A 1039 1.27 29.32 -45.51
N ILE A 1040 2.41 29.99 -45.60
CA ILE A 1040 3.55 29.79 -44.71
C ILE A 1040 3.69 31.03 -43.83
N THR A 1041 3.81 30.84 -42.51
CA THR A 1041 4.00 31.92 -41.54
C THR A 1041 5.04 31.56 -40.49
N ASN A 1042 5.79 32.55 -40.02
CA ASN A 1042 6.70 32.41 -38.87
C ASN A 1042 6.02 32.82 -37.56
N ASP A 1043 4.88 33.51 -37.63
CA ASP A 1043 4.19 34.10 -36.49
C ASP A 1043 3.22 33.10 -35.85
N HIS A 1044 3.12 33.15 -34.52
CA HIS A 1044 2.18 32.35 -33.74
C HIS A 1044 0.72 32.84 -33.81
N GLU A 1045 0.49 33.97 -34.47
CA GLU A 1045 -0.84 34.50 -34.76
C GLU A 1045 -0.92 34.91 -36.23
N TRP A 1046 -1.95 34.46 -36.93
CA TRP A 1046 -2.17 34.76 -38.33
C TRP A 1046 -3.60 35.27 -38.55
N ALA A 1047 -3.75 36.49 -39.05
CA ALA A 1047 -5.06 37.04 -39.42
C ALA A 1047 -5.52 36.45 -40.76
N VAL A 1048 -6.79 36.05 -40.86
CA VAL A 1048 -7.33 35.40 -42.05
C VAL A 1048 -7.35 36.36 -43.24
N ASN A 1049 -6.43 36.11 -44.17
CA ASN A 1049 -6.32 36.81 -45.45
C ASN A 1049 -5.95 35.77 -46.51
N VAL A 1050 -6.90 35.42 -47.38
CA VAL A 1050 -6.65 34.54 -48.53
C VAL A 1050 -6.59 35.44 -49.77
N PRO A 1051 -5.40 35.64 -50.37
CA PRO A 1051 -5.27 36.48 -51.55
C PRO A 1051 -6.19 36.05 -52.69
N ASP A 1052 -6.64 37.02 -53.48
CA ASP A 1052 -7.40 36.85 -54.72
C ASP A 1052 -8.77 36.13 -54.60
N TYR A 1053 -9.25 35.84 -53.38
CA TYR A 1053 -10.59 35.29 -53.14
C TYR A 1053 -11.64 36.39 -52.93
N MET A 1054 -12.74 36.33 -53.69
CA MET A 1054 -13.92 37.21 -53.57
C MET A 1054 -15.21 36.41 -53.33
N PHE A 1055 -16.13 36.98 -52.55
CA PHE A 1055 -17.45 36.38 -52.31
C PHE A 1055 -18.41 36.63 -53.50
N SER A 1056 -18.47 35.66 -54.42
CA SER A 1056 -19.35 35.65 -55.59
C SER A 1056 -20.82 35.32 -55.27
N THR A 1057 -21.09 34.66 -54.15
CA THR A 1057 -22.43 34.12 -53.80
C THR A 1057 -22.90 34.50 -52.40
N ILE A 1058 -24.23 34.53 -52.25
CA ILE A 1058 -24.89 34.69 -50.95
C ILE A 1058 -24.93 33.36 -50.18
N GLY A 1059 -24.89 33.45 -48.85
CA GLY A 1059 -25.01 32.29 -47.96
C GLY A 1059 -23.72 31.93 -47.20
N PRO A 1060 -23.72 30.79 -46.50
CA PRO A 1060 -22.69 30.43 -45.55
C PRO A 1060 -21.43 29.88 -46.23
N HIS A 1061 -20.32 30.55 -45.99
CA HIS A 1061 -18.97 30.13 -46.34
C HIS A 1061 -18.24 29.61 -45.10
N GLN A 1062 -17.41 28.57 -45.26
CA GLN A 1062 -16.60 28.01 -44.18
C GLN A 1062 -15.12 28.03 -44.56
N VAL A 1063 -14.30 28.76 -43.81
CA VAL A 1063 -12.84 28.72 -43.91
C VAL A 1063 -12.35 27.64 -42.93
N ALA A 1064 -11.77 26.56 -43.44
CA ALA A 1064 -11.30 25.43 -42.66
C ALA A 1064 -9.78 25.21 -42.82
N ILE A 1065 -9.09 24.93 -41.70
CA ILE A 1065 -7.68 24.51 -41.71
C ILE A 1065 -7.63 22.98 -41.80
N GLU A 1066 -7.23 22.46 -42.95
CA GLU A 1066 -7.24 21.01 -43.25
C GLU A 1066 -5.99 20.30 -42.74
N GLN A 1067 -4.83 20.97 -42.75
CA GLN A 1067 -3.61 20.47 -42.14
C GLN A 1067 -2.70 21.61 -41.65
N VAL A 1068 -2.04 21.38 -40.52
CA VAL A 1068 -0.96 22.21 -39.96
C VAL A 1068 0.32 21.38 -39.92
N ARG A 1069 1.42 21.93 -40.46
CA ARG A 1069 2.78 21.37 -40.27
C ARG A 1069 3.70 22.42 -39.69
N ASP A 1070 4.73 22.00 -38.97
CA ASP A 1070 5.71 22.84 -38.31
C ASP A 1070 7.13 22.25 -38.45
N ALA A 1071 8.14 22.91 -37.88
CA ALA A 1071 9.53 22.46 -37.96
C ALA A 1071 9.81 21.15 -37.20
N SER A 1072 8.98 20.78 -36.22
CA SER A 1072 9.15 19.56 -35.40
C SER A 1072 8.92 18.26 -36.17
N LYS A 1073 8.15 18.32 -37.27
CA LYS A 1073 7.61 17.17 -38.03
C LYS A 1073 6.64 16.27 -37.24
N CYS A 1074 6.24 16.65 -36.03
CA CYS A 1074 5.25 15.91 -35.27
C CYS A 1074 3.89 15.87 -35.97
N ALA A 1075 3.15 14.78 -35.78
CA ALA A 1075 1.74 14.72 -36.14
C ALA A 1075 0.96 15.81 -35.37
N GLU A 1076 0.04 16.48 -36.07
CA GLU A 1076 -0.80 17.54 -35.51
C GLU A 1076 -1.81 17.05 -34.46
N LEU A 1077 -2.38 17.99 -33.71
CA LEU A 1077 -3.36 17.76 -32.63
C LEU A 1077 -4.57 18.71 -32.77
N GLY A 1078 -5.71 18.35 -32.17
CA GLY A 1078 -6.93 19.20 -32.10
C GLY A 1078 -8.14 18.67 -32.89
N SER A 1079 -9.32 19.25 -32.66
CA SER A 1079 -10.58 18.84 -33.30
C SER A 1079 -10.86 19.59 -34.61
N ALA A 1080 -11.65 18.99 -35.51
CA ALA A 1080 -12.03 19.62 -36.78
C ALA A 1080 -12.93 20.86 -36.62
N SER A 1081 -13.73 20.94 -35.55
CA SER A 1081 -14.64 22.08 -35.29
C SER A 1081 -13.88 23.36 -34.94
N GLU A 1082 -12.84 23.24 -34.11
CA GLU A 1082 -12.00 24.36 -33.62
C GLU A 1082 -11.14 24.99 -34.74
N ARG A 1083 -10.99 24.26 -35.84
CA ARG A 1083 -10.23 24.64 -37.05
C ARG A 1083 -11.10 25.25 -38.14
N SER A 1084 -12.34 25.68 -37.84
CA SER A 1084 -13.23 26.30 -38.82
C SER A 1084 -13.80 27.65 -38.37
N LEU A 1085 -13.82 28.60 -39.30
CA LEU A 1085 -14.42 29.93 -39.16
C LEU A 1085 -15.57 30.06 -40.17
N TRP A 1086 -16.69 30.63 -39.71
CA TRP A 1086 -17.92 30.77 -40.51
C TRP A 1086 -18.12 32.21 -40.94
N ILE A 1087 -18.43 32.40 -42.23
CA ILE A 1087 -18.65 33.71 -42.83
C ILE A 1087 -20.01 33.69 -43.55
N ASP A 1088 -20.89 34.64 -43.21
CA ASP A 1088 -22.22 34.79 -43.78
C ASP A 1088 -22.23 35.94 -44.80
N VAL A 1089 -22.45 35.62 -46.08
CA VAL A 1089 -22.51 36.60 -47.17
C VAL A 1089 -23.96 36.97 -47.49
N ALA A 1090 -24.28 38.25 -47.62
CA ALA A 1090 -25.65 38.73 -47.88
C ALA A 1090 -25.78 39.89 -48.87
N GLU A 1091 -26.99 40.03 -49.41
CA GLU A 1091 -27.43 41.08 -50.34
C GLU A 1091 -28.20 42.21 -49.61
N THR A 1092 -28.26 43.41 -50.20
CA THR A 1092 -28.86 44.63 -49.64
C THR A 1092 -30.37 44.57 -49.42
N ALA A 1093 -30.87 45.24 -48.37
CA ALA A 1093 -32.30 45.27 -48.01
C ALA A 1093 -33.18 46.28 -48.78
N ALA A 1094 -34.46 45.93 -48.91
CA ALA A 1094 -35.55 46.74 -49.48
C ALA A 1094 -36.84 46.63 -48.63
N ILE A 1095 -37.87 47.44 -48.95
CA ILE A 1095 -39.16 47.49 -48.22
C ILE A 1095 -40.34 47.72 -49.17
N ILE A 1096 -41.42 46.95 -48.97
CA ILE A 1096 -42.59 46.88 -49.86
C ILE A 1096 -43.89 46.91 -49.02
N PRO A 1097 -44.93 47.70 -49.35
CA PRO A 1097 -46.23 47.61 -48.68
C PRO A 1097 -46.95 46.30 -49.01
N LEU A 1098 -47.45 45.60 -47.98
CA LEU A 1098 -48.15 44.32 -48.15
C LEU A 1098 -49.58 44.48 -48.70
N GLU A 1099 -50.19 45.64 -48.49
CA GLU A 1099 -51.55 45.95 -48.94
C GLU A 1099 -51.54 47.17 -49.88
N ARG A 1100 -52.38 47.15 -50.92
CA ARG A 1100 -52.52 48.25 -51.89
C ARG A 1100 -53.68 49.22 -51.58
N ARG A 1101 -54.34 49.10 -50.43
CA ARG A 1101 -55.41 50.01 -50.02
C ARG A 1101 -54.84 51.29 -49.43
N VAL A 1102 -55.53 52.41 -49.69
CA VAL A 1102 -55.15 53.73 -49.15
C VAL A 1102 -55.95 54.04 -47.87
N ASP A 1103 -57.17 53.50 -47.74
CA ASP A 1103 -58.07 53.70 -46.60
C ASP A 1103 -58.12 52.48 -45.65
N TYR A 1104 -58.08 52.77 -44.35
CA TYR A 1104 -58.03 51.84 -43.22
C TYR A 1104 -59.10 52.19 -42.16
N CYS A 1105 -59.40 51.31 -41.21
CA CYS A 1105 -60.23 51.62 -40.03
C CYS A 1105 -59.34 51.80 -38.77
N VAL A 1106 -59.82 52.52 -37.75
CA VAL A 1106 -59.14 52.60 -36.43
C VAL A 1106 -59.08 51.20 -35.82
N GLY A 1107 -57.88 50.79 -35.40
CA GLY A 1107 -57.56 49.42 -34.98
C GLY A 1107 -56.87 48.57 -36.05
N ASP A 1108 -56.86 48.98 -37.32
CA ASP A 1108 -56.11 48.27 -38.37
C ASP A 1108 -54.58 48.40 -38.18
N VAL A 1109 -53.82 47.56 -38.87
CA VAL A 1109 -52.35 47.58 -38.87
C VAL A 1109 -51.82 47.91 -40.27
N LEU A 1110 -51.00 48.95 -40.38
CA LEU A 1110 -50.26 49.26 -41.61
C LEU A 1110 -49.07 48.30 -41.70
N ASN A 1111 -49.04 47.45 -42.72
CA ASN A 1111 -48.10 46.34 -42.84
C ASN A 1111 -47.16 46.46 -44.05
N PHE A 1112 -45.86 46.24 -43.82
CA PHE A 1112 -44.80 46.28 -44.82
C PHE A 1112 -43.94 45.02 -44.74
N GLN A 1113 -43.55 44.47 -45.89
CA GLN A 1113 -42.55 43.42 -46.01
C GLN A 1113 -41.16 44.05 -46.17
N LEU A 1114 -40.16 43.49 -45.49
CA LEU A 1114 -38.75 43.85 -45.55
C LEU A 1114 -37.98 42.70 -46.20
N GLU A 1115 -37.14 43.03 -47.18
CA GLU A 1115 -36.27 42.09 -47.89
C GLU A 1115 -34.82 42.23 -47.39
N GLY A 1116 -33.98 41.21 -47.59
CA GLY A 1116 -32.68 41.07 -46.94
C GLY A 1116 -32.75 40.24 -45.66
N THR A 1117 -31.82 40.44 -44.71
CA THR A 1117 -31.69 39.58 -43.50
C THR A 1117 -31.74 40.36 -42.18
N ALA A 1118 -32.53 39.87 -41.23
CA ALA A 1118 -32.68 40.44 -39.88
C ALA A 1118 -31.34 40.71 -39.16
N PRO A 1119 -31.24 41.74 -38.29
CA PRO A 1119 -32.24 42.78 -38.02
C PRO A 1119 -32.18 43.93 -39.02
N TRP A 1120 -33.34 44.48 -39.35
CA TRP A 1120 -33.52 45.68 -40.16
C TRP A 1120 -33.66 46.96 -39.33
N GLN A 1121 -33.47 48.12 -39.96
CA GLN A 1121 -33.74 49.44 -39.39
C GLN A 1121 -34.43 50.31 -40.45
N VAL A 1122 -35.62 50.85 -40.14
CA VAL A 1122 -36.54 51.54 -41.06
C VAL A 1122 -36.79 52.98 -40.58
N GLY A 1123 -36.81 53.95 -41.49
CA GLY A 1123 -37.21 55.34 -41.21
C GLY A 1123 -38.57 55.71 -41.80
N TYR A 1124 -39.43 56.40 -41.04
CA TYR A 1124 -40.79 56.78 -41.47
C TYR A 1124 -41.29 58.09 -40.82
N THR A 1125 -42.45 58.58 -41.28
CA THR A 1125 -43.14 59.80 -40.83
C THR A 1125 -44.65 59.57 -40.61
N PHE A 1126 -45.24 60.33 -39.67
CA PHE A 1126 -46.71 60.41 -39.48
C PHE A 1126 -47.12 61.83 -39.12
N ASN A 1127 -48.14 62.38 -39.78
CA ASN A 1127 -48.63 63.76 -39.61
C ASN A 1127 -47.47 64.80 -39.52
N GLY A 1128 -46.40 64.62 -40.31
CA GLY A 1128 -45.22 65.51 -40.35
C GLY A 1128 -44.08 65.22 -39.37
N LYS A 1129 -44.14 64.15 -38.55
CA LYS A 1129 -43.09 63.81 -37.57
C LYS A 1129 -42.28 62.58 -37.99
N HIS A 1130 -40.96 62.73 -38.17
CA HIS A 1130 -40.02 61.65 -38.47
C HIS A 1130 -39.76 60.69 -37.28
N THR A 1131 -39.39 59.44 -37.58
CA THR A 1131 -39.10 58.36 -36.62
C THR A 1131 -38.17 57.32 -37.24
N LEU A 1132 -37.27 56.74 -36.43
CA LEU A 1132 -36.42 55.60 -36.80
C LEU A 1132 -36.78 54.40 -35.92
N ALA A 1133 -37.13 53.28 -36.55
CA ALA A 1133 -37.49 52.03 -35.90
C ALA A 1133 -36.51 50.91 -36.25
N LYS A 1134 -36.32 49.95 -35.35
CA LYS A 1134 -35.60 48.69 -35.62
C LYS A 1134 -36.61 47.55 -35.69
N SER A 1135 -36.41 46.61 -36.61
CA SER A 1135 -37.23 45.41 -36.76
C SER A 1135 -36.36 44.16 -36.81
N THR A 1136 -36.66 43.17 -35.96
CA THR A 1136 -36.10 41.82 -36.07
C THR A 1136 -36.93 40.93 -37.00
N SER A 1137 -38.09 41.41 -37.48
CA SER A 1137 -39.03 40.71 -38.33
C SER A 1137 -39.02 41.28 -39.75
N SER A 1138 -39.15 40.40 -40.75
CA SER A 1138 -39.40 40.79 -42.15
C SER A 1138 -40.78 41.43 -42.34
N ARG A 1139 -41.72 41.26 -41.40
CA ARG A 1139 -42.97 42.01 -41.34
C ARG A 1139 -42.83 43.18 -40.38
N PHE A 1140 -42.90 44.41 -40.91
CA PHE A 1140 -42.90 45.67 -40.17
C PHE A 1140 -44.33 46.23 -40.11
N GLY A 1141 -44.93 46.22 -38.93
CA GLY A 1141 -46.31 46.68 -38.71
C GLY A 1141 -46.41 47.90 -37.79
N ARG A 1142 -47.40 48.78 -38.01
CA ARG A 1142 -47.76 49.90 -37.12
C ARG A 1142 -49.28 50.07 -37.00
N VAL A 1143 -49.81 50.18 -35.77
CA VAL A 1143 -51.27 50.24 -35.53
C VAL A 1143 -51.86 51.63 -35.75
N ALA A 1144 -52.95 51.69 -36.52
CA ALA A 1144 -53.83 52.82 -36.75
C ALA A 1144 -54.69 53.16 -35.52
N ALA A 1145 -54.04 53.64 -34.45
CA ALA A 1145 -54.71 53.98 -33.20
C ALA A 1145 -55.55 55.29 -33.25
N GLN A 1146 -55.39 56.10 -34.30
CA GLN A 1146 -56.08 57.38 -34.51
C GLN A 1146 -56.21 57.67 -36.02
N PRO A 1147 -57.24 58.40 -36.48
CA PRO A 1147 -57.33 58.86 -37.87
C PRO A 1147 -56.19 59.86 -38.22
N GLY A 1148 -55.50 59.66 -39.34
CA GLY A 1148 -54.33 60.46 -39.76
C GLY A 1148 -53.67 59.97 -41.06
N ILE A 1149 -52.45 60.45 -41.38
CA ILE A 1149 -51.70 60.16 -42.62
C ILE A 1149 -50.24 59.74 -42.33
N PHE A 1150 -49.74 58.68 -43.01
CA PHE A 1150 -48.46 57.98 -42.75
C PHE A 1150 -47.58 57.81 -44.01
N ARG A 1151 -46.23 57.84 -43.92
CA ARG A 1151 -45.27 57.74 -45.06
C ARG A 1151 -43.86 57.22 -44.67
N VAL A 1152 -43.12 56.58 -45.58
CA VAL A 1152 -41.81 55.88 -45.34
C VAL A 1152 -40.60 56.54 -46.06
N GLU A 1153 -39.35 56.36 -45.56
CA GLU A 1153 -38.14 57.09 -46.03
C GLU A 1153 -36.85 56.26 -46.30
N SER A 1154 -36.48 55.25 -45.49
CA SER A 1154 -35.21 54.50 -45.70
C SER A 1154 -35.15 53.14 -44.99
N ILE A 1155 -34.20 52.26 -45.38
CA ILE A 1155 -33.98 50.94 -44.74
C ILE A 1155 -32.49 50.53 -44.70
N ALA A 1156 -32.07 49.81 -43.67
CA ALA A 1156 -30.80 49.09 -43.58
C ALA A 1156 -30.99 47.72 -42.92
N HIS A 1157 -30.00 46.83 -43.02
CA HIS A 1157 -30.01 45.52 -42.34
C HIS A 1157 -28.60 45.08 -41.89
N GLN A 1158 -28.44 43.86 -41.36
CA GLN A 1158 -27.20 43.31 -40.76
C GLN A 1158 -26.39 44.36 -39.98
N GLN A 1159 -26.88 44.73 -38.79
CA GLN A 1159 -26.23 45.72 -37.91
C GLN A 1159 -25.94 47.09 -38.58
N ASN A 1160 -26.65 47.43 -39.67
CA ASN A 1160 -26.47 48.65 -40.49
C ASN A 1160 -25.19 48.63 -41.37
N TYR A 1161 -24.67 47.46 -41.76
CA TYR A 1161 -23.56 47.36 -42.73
C TYR A 1161 -24.00 47.65 -44.18
N CYS A 1162 -25.08 47.02 -44.66
CA CYS A 1162 -25.62 47.29 -46.00
C CYS A 1162 -26.92 48.14 -45.88
N LYS A 1163 -26.99 49.33 -46.50
CA LYS A 1163 -28.04 50.35 -46.30
C LYS A 1163 -28.57 50.99 -47.61
N THR A 1164 -29.87 51.25 -47.66
CA THR A 1164 -30.66 51.68 -48.82
C THR A 1164 -31.58 52.88 -48.51
N ALA A 1165 -32.01 53.64 -49.52
CA ALA A 1165 -32.97 54.76 -49.39
C ALA A 1165 -34.27 54.46 -50.18
N VAL A 1166 -35.41 54.98 -49.73
CA VAL A 1166 -36.75 54.57 -50.19
C VAL A 1166 -37.55 55.79 -50.65
N ARG A 1167 -38.46 55.60 -51.62
CA ARG A 1167 -39.41 56.60 -52.12
C ARG A 1167 -40.79 55.95 -52.30
N ASP A 1168 -41.85 56.77 -52.31
CA ASP A 1168 -43.21 56.45 -52.80
C ASP A 1168 -44.12 55.50 -51.97
N VAL A 1169 -44.47 55.87 -50.72
CA VAL A 1169 -45.41 55.13 -49.83
C VAL A 1169 -46.28 56.08 -48.97
N GLU A 1170 -47.63 56.02 -49.00
CA GLU A 1170 -48.55 56.90 -48.20
C GLU A 1170 -49.99 56.30 -47.92
N MET A 1171 -50.65 56.55 -46.76
CA MET A 1171 -51.92 55.87 -46.28
C MET A 1171 -52.86 56.72 -45.34
N LYS A 1172 -54.16 56.36 -45.10
CA LYS A 1172 -55.27 57.10 -44.38
C LYS A 1172 -56.33 56.20 -43.61
N ILE A 1173 -57.11 56.70 -42.60
CA ILE A 1173 -57.83 55.88 -41.52
C ILE A 1173 -59.30 56.35 -41.07
N HIS A 1174 -60.22 55.45 -40.62
CA HIS A 1174 -61.73 55.59 -40.31
C HIS A 1174 -62.30 54.93 -38.97
N GLN A 1175 -63.63 54.67 -38.74
CA GLN A 1175 -64.32 54.33 -37.41
C GLN A 1175 -65.44 53.20 -37.43
N LEU A 1176 -65.97 52.66 -36.28
CA LEU A 1176 -66.70 51.34 -36.11
C LEU A 1176 -68.19 51.29 -35.53
N PRO A 1177 -69.01 50.21 -35.78
CA PRO A 1177 -70.46 50.00 -35.37
C PRO A 1177 -70.82 48.98 -34.20
N THR A 1178 -72.10 48.81 -33.76
CA THR A 1178 -72.53 48.04 -32.51
C THR A 1178 -73.87 47.21 -32.54
N ALA A 1179 -74.04 46.16 -31.70
CA ALA A 1179 -75.25 45.29 -31.58
C ALA A 1179 -75.54 44.70 -30.16
N ARG A 1180 -76.72 44.09 -29.90
CA ARG A 1180 -77.20 43.59 -28.57
C ARG A 1180 -78.14 42.35 -28.63
N VAL A 1181 -78.24 41.57 -27.53
CA VAL A 1181 -79.12 40.37 -27.36
C VAL A 1181 -79.95 40.48 -26.08
N SER A 1182 -81.23 40.11 -26.08
CA SER A 1182 -82.10 40.08 -24.86
C SER A 1182 -82.01 41.35 -23.99
N ASP A 1183 -81.98 42.51 -24.66
CA ASP A 1183 -81.70 43.86 -24.12
C ASP A 1183 -80.41 44.01 -23.27
N GLY A 1184 -79.48 43.05 -23.37
CA GLY A 1184 -78.16 43.02 -22.73
C GLY A 1184 -78.01 42.02 -21.58
N ASN A 1185 -79.05 41.24 -21.28
CA ASN A 1185 -79.11 40.40 -20.08
C ASN A 1185 -78.57 38.96 -20.28
N ARG A 1186 -78.43 38.21 -19.17
CA ARG A 1186 -77.94 36.81 -19.12
C ARG A 1186 -79.02 35.90 -18.54
N ILE A 1187 -79.27 34.76 -19.17
CA ILE A 1187 -80.34 33.78 -18.86
C ILE A 1187 -79.70 32.37 -18.86
N ILE A 1188 -80.30 31.37 -18.17
CA ILE A 1188 -79.82 29.97 -18.11
C ILE A 1188 -81.01 29.01 -18.03
N GLU A 1189 -80.91 27.87 -18.73
CA GLU A 1189 -81.94 26.82 -18.86
C GLU A 1189 -81.27 25.44 -19.08
N ASP A 1190 -81.61 24.41 -18.29
CA ASP A 1190 -80.95 23.09 -18.33
C ASP A 1190 -81.84 22.03 -19.02
N ILE A 1191 -81.27 21.21 -19.91
CA ILE A 1191 -82.00 20.17 -20.66
C ILE A 1191 -81.41 18.76 -20.50
N ARG A 1192 -82.20 17.75 -20.89
CA ARG A 1192 -81.75 16.37 -21.16
C ARG A 1192 -81.80 16.15 -22.69
N GLU A 1193 -81.52 14.94 -23.17
CA GLU A 1193 -81.68 14.59 -24.59
C GLU A 1193 -83.18 14.63 -24.99
N GLY A 1194 -83.74 15.81 -25.35
CA GLY A 1194 -85.17 15.98 -25.63
C GLY A 1194 -85.74 17.35 -26.12
N ASP A 1195 -85.47 18.50 -25.47
CA ASP A 1195 -86.38 19.70 -25.46
C ASP A 1195 -85.89 21.00 -26.19
N GLN A 1196 -86.65 22.13 -26.21
CA GLN A 1196 -86.40 23.38 -27.03
C GLN A 1196 -86.82 24.76 -26.40
N ALA A 1197 -86.21 25.90 -26.83
CA ALA A 1197 -86.37 27.31 -26.29
C ALA A 1197 -86.18 28.50 -27.32
N GLU A 1198 -86.31 29.80 -26.93
CA GLU A 1198 -86.39 31.05 -27.80
C GLU A 1198 -85.40 32.24 -27.46
N ILE A 1199 -84.97 33.09 -28.44
CA ILE A 1199 -83.95 34.19 -28.32
C ILE A 1199 -84.22 35.46 -29.22
N VAL A 1200 -83.77 36.70 -28.86
CA VAL A 1200 -84.04 38.02 -29.54
C VAL A 1200 -82.83 39.04 -29.59
N PHE A 1201 -82.73 39.95 -30.60
CA PHE A 1201 -81.56 40.82 -30.95
C PHE A 1201 -81.84 42.32 -31.36
N LYS A 1202 -80.86 43.25 -31.26
CA LYS A 1202 -80.92 44.71 -31.67
C LYS A 1202 -79.60 45.36 -32.22
N LEU A 1203 -79.60 46.48 -33.01
CA LEU A 1203 -78.43 47.01 -33.82
C LEU A 1203 -78.21 48.57 -33.90
N THR A 1204 -76.99 49.07 -34.27
CA THR A 1204 -76.64 50.51 -34.61
C THR A 1204 -75.35 50.70 -35.50
N GLY A 1205 -75.33 51.66 -36.46
CA GLY A 1205 -74.16 52.07 -37.31
C GLY A 1205 -74.53 52.86 -38.59
N GLU A 1206 -73.66 52.97 -39.62
CA GLU A 1206 -74.04 53.45 -40.98
C GLU A 1206 -74.63 52.30 -41.85
N PRO A 1207 -75.95 52.24 -42.11
CA PRO A 1207 -76.58 51.10 -42.78
C PRO A 1207 -76.14 50.93 -44.26
N PRO A 1208 -76.25 49.71 -44.84
CA PRO A 1208 -76.99 48.53 -44.36
C PRO A 1208 -76.23 47.66 -43.34
N PHE A 1209 -76.97 46.98 -42.46
CA PHE A 1209 -76.39 46.08 -41.46
C PHE A 1209 -76.36 44.62 -41.88
N THR A 1210 -75.38 43.90 -41.35
CA THR A 1210 -75.32 42.42 -41.29
C THR A 1210 -74.77 42.03 -39.93
N PHE A 1211 -75.33 41.03 -39.25
CA PHE A 1211 -74.94 40.63 -37.89
C PHE A 1211 -75.00 39.11 -37.67
N THR A 1212 -74.30 38.58 -36.65
CA THR A 1212 -74.15 37.12 -36.40
C THR A 1212 -74.39 36.78 -34.93
N TYR A 1213 -75.03 35.63 -34.66
CA TYR A 1213 -75.16 35.02 -33.33
C TYR A 1213 -74.61 33.58 -33.30
N GLN A 1214 -74.21 33.11 -32.12
CA GLN A 1214 -73.61 31.79 -31.88
C GLN A 1214 -74.15 31.13 -30.61
N ARG A 1215 -74.09 29.78 -30.51
CA ARG A 1215 -74.37 28.94 -29.34
C ARG A 1215 -73.07 28.35 -28.74
N THR A 1216 -72.80 28.28 -27.42
CA THR A 1216 -71.51 27.80 -26.80
C THR A 1216 -71.58 27.00 -25.44
N GLU A 1217 -70.52 26.34 -24.93
CA GLU A 1217 -70.57 25.42 -23.74
C GLU A 1217 -70.46 25.99 -22.23
N LEU A 1218 -70.33 25.18 -21.11
CA LEU A 1218 -70.72 25.31 -19.63
C LEU A 1218 -69.50 25.14 -18.81
N VAL A 1219 -68.97 26.29 -18.47
CA VAL A 1219 -67.89 26.35 -17.52
C VAL A 1219 -68.52 26.38 -16.14
N ASP A 1220 -68.20 25.38 -15.31
CA ASP A 1220 -68.73 25.29 -13.94
C ASP A 1220 -68.47 26.62 -13.19
N PRO A 1221 -69.47 27.28 -12.61
CA PRO A 1221 -69.27 28.58 -11.95
C PRO A 1221 -68.31 28.51 -10.75
N LYS A 1222 -68.00 27.31 -10.25
CA LYS A 1222 -67.01 27.04 -9.20
C LYS A 1222 -65.60 26.74 -9.73
N LYS A 1223 -65.44 26.36 -11.01
CA LYS A 1223 -64.14 26.23 -11.68
C LYS A 1223 -63.91 27.47 -12.56
N ARG A 1224 -63.13 28.44 -12.05
CA ARG A 1224 -62.56 29.51 -12.89
C ARG A 1224 -61.50 28.94 -13.85
N SER A 1225 -61.96 28.20 -14.87
CA SER A 1225 -61.14 27.88 -16.03
C SER A 1225 -60.81 29.18 -16.79
N LYS A 1226 -59.64 29.24 -17.41
CA LYS A 1226 -59.26 30.33 -18.32
C LYS A 1226 -59.85 30.16 -19.73
N THR A 1227 -60.46 29.01 -20.03
CA THR A 1227 -61.01 28.70 -21.35
C THR A 1227 -62.41 29.29 -21.53
N PRO A 1228 -62.69 30.07 -22.60
CA PRO A 1228 -64.05 30.41 -22.95
C PRO A 1228 -64.82 29.14 -23.37
N PRO A 1229 -66.15 29.17 -23.29
CA PRO A 1229 -66.96 28.06 -23.74
C PRO A 1229 -66.90 27.85 -25.27
N LYS A 1230 -66.61 26.61 -25.69
CA LYS A 1230 -66.65 26.09 -27.07
C LYS A 1230 -67.98 26.39 -27.78
N VAL A 1231 -67.91 26.93 -28.99
CA VAL A 1231 -69.06 27.19 -29.87
C VAL A 1231 -69.64 25.88 -30.45
N VAL A 1232 -70.97 25.79 -30.57
CA VAL A 1232 -71.76 24.62 -31.00
C VAL A 1232 -72.58 24.92 -32.27
N GLU A 1233 -73.17 26.11 -32.42
CA GLU A 1233 -73.83 26.55 -33.66
C GLU A 1233 -73.63 28.06 -33.90
N THR A 1234 -73.79 28.56 -35.13
CA THR A 1234 -73.58 29.98 -35.49
C THR A 1234 -74.34 30.34 -36.76
N HIS A 1235 -74.99 31.51 -36.79
CA HIS A 1235 -75.84 31.97 -37.90
C HIS A 1235 -75.72 33.49 -38.12
N THR A 1236 -75.77 33.91 -39.39
CA THR A 1236 -75.63 35.32 -39.83
C THR A 1236 -76.88 35.80 -40.54
N VAL A 1237 -77.30 37.04 -40.26
CA VAL A 1237 -78.46 37.72 -40.84
C VAL A 1237 -77.99 39.00 -41.55
N SER A 1238 -78.31 39.16 -42.84
CA SER A 1238 -77.81 40.23 -43.71
C SER A 1238 -78.93 41.07 -44.33
N ASN A 1239 -78.56 42.19 -44.97
CA ASN A 1239 -79.48 43.18 -45.56
C ASN A 1239 -80.52 43.73 -44.55
N VAL A 1240 -80.05 43.99 -43.33
CA VAL A 1240 -80.88 44.43 -42.22
C VAL A 1240 -80.95 45.96 -42.20
N PHE A 1241 -82.09 46.50 -42.65
CA PHE A 1241 -82.40 47.95 -42.70
C PHE A 1241 -83.24 48.45 -41.51
N LYS A 1242 -83.59 47.56 -40.58
CA LYS A 1242 -84.30 47.83 -39.31
C LYS A 1242 -83.44 47.34 -38.15
N ASN A 1243 -83.73 47.74 -36.92
CA ASN A 1243 -82.78 47.56 -35.83
C ASN A 1243 -83.03 46.32 -34.92
N GLU A 1244 -83.91 45.33 -35.24
CA GLU A 1244 -84.33 44.23 -34.32
C GLU A 1244 -84.67 42.85 -35.01
N HIS A 1245 -84.56 41.67 -34.32
CA HIS A 1245 -84.74 40.28 -34.88
C HIS A 1245 -84.90 39.11 -33.81
N SER A 1246 -85.37 37.87 -34.13
CA SER A 1246 -85.57 36.72 -33.16
C SER A 1246 -85.58 35.26 -33.72
N ILE A 1247 -85.42 34.19 -32.88
CA ILE A 1247 -85.17 32.74 -33.23
C ILE A 1247 -85.54 31.67 -32.12
N PHE A 1248 -85.45 30.35 -32.40
CA PHE A 1248 -85.60 29.19 -31.45
C PHE A 1248 -84.51 28.07 -31.63
N SER A 1249 -84.20 27.23 -30.61
CA SER A 1249 -83.19 26.11 -30.68
C SER A 1249 -83.32 25.02 -29.57
N ALA A 1250 -82.53 23.94 -29.63
CA ALA A 1250 -82.83 22.61 -29.04
C ALA A 1250 -81.72 21.85 -28.25
N ALA A 1251 -80.54 22.45 -28.06
CA ALA A 1251 -79.36 21.67 -27.66
C ALA A 1251 -78.42 22.42 -26.69
N GLU A 1252 -77.64 21.69 -25.88
CA GLU A 1252 -76.88 22.26 -24.76
C GLU A 1252 -75.87 23.34 -25.20
N GLY A 1253 -76.19 24.62 -25.00
CA GLY A 1253 -75.27 25.71 -25.33
C GLY A 1253 -75.86 27.14 -25.45
N THR A 1254 -74.94 28.12 -25.47
CA THR A 1254 -74.97 29.57 -25.14
C THR A 1254 -75.24 30.54 -26.28
N TRP A 1255 -76.45 31.08 -26.38
CA TRP A 1255 -76.72 32.13 -27.38
C TRP A 1255 -76.06 33.48 -27.03
N THR A 1256 -75.26 34.02 -27.95
CA THR A 1256 -74.55 35.32 -27.89
C THR A 1256 -74.43 35.93 -29.28
N VAL A 1257 -74.39 37.27 -29.42
CA VAL A 1257 -74.05 37.94 -30.69
C VAL A 1257 -72.55 38.20 -30.78
N THR A 1258 -71.98 37.99 -31.96
CA THR A 1258 -70.53 37.99 -32.22
C THR A 1258 -70.06 38.96 -33.29
N PHE A 1259 -70.96 39.52 -34.11
CA PHE A 1259 -70.57 40.36 -35.25
C PHE A 1259 -71.68 41.33 -35.65
N ILE A 1260 -71.28 42.52 -36.11
CA ILE A 1260 -72.06 43.47 -36.90
C ILE A 1260 -71.14 44.19 -37.92
N SER A 1261 -71.60 44.43 -39.14
CA SER A 1261 -70.93 45.33 -40.10
C SER A 1261 -71.81 46.49 -40.54
N ASP A 1262 -71.16 47.57 -40.96
CA ASP A 1262 -71.76 48.76 -41.55
C ASP A 1262 -71.14 49.05 -42.93
N LYS A 1263 -71.44 50.21 -43.53
CA LYS A 1263 -70.97 50.59 -44.88
C LYS A 1263 -69.45 50.61 -45.06
N TRP A 1264 -68.66 50.99 -44.04
CA TRP A 1264 -67.22 51.23 -44.19
C TRP A 1264 -66.36 50.30 -43.32
N CYS A 1265 -66.81 50.00 -42.10
CA CYS A 1265 -66.06 49.20 -41.15
C CYS A 1265 -66.96 48.11 -40.53
N ARG A 1266 -66.32 47.13 -39.89
CA ARG A 1266 -66.99 45.93 -39.35
C ARG A 1266 -66.46 45.61 -37.96
N TYR A 1267 -67.36 45.18 -37.06
CA TYR A 1267 -67.03 44.85 -35.69
C TYR A 1267 -67.47 43.40 -35.30
N PRO A 1268 -66.57 42.53 -34.82
CA PRO A 1268 -65.12 42.71 -34.81
C PRO A 1268 -64.59 42.91 -36.23
N THR A 1269 -63.42 43.56 -36.33
CA THR A 1269 -62.67 43.68 -37.58
C THR A 1269 -62.29 42.27 -38.02
N ALA A 1270 -63.11 41.66 -38.88
CA ALA A 1270 -62.95 40.25 -39.21
C ALA A 1270 -61.55 39.99 -39.77
N ALA A 1271 -60.97 38.84 -39.38
CA ALA A 1271 -59.55 38.57 -39.47
C ALA A 1271 -58.98 38.85 -40.87
N VAL A 1272 -57.78 39.42 -40.91
CA VAL A 1272 -56.96 39.43 -42.12
C VAL A 1272 -56.54 37.99 -42.39
N ASP A 1273 -56.95 37.46 -43.54
CA ASP A 1273 -56.68 36.08 -43.91
C ASP A 1273 -55.16 35.87 -44.03
N SER A 1274 -54.58 35.10 -43.11
CA SER A 1274 -53.14 34.81 -43.08
C SER A 1274 -52.74 33.71 -44.07
N THR A 1275 -53.66 33.31 -44.95
CA THR A 1275 -53.53 32.20 -45.89
C THR A 1275 -53.01 32.60 -47.28
N VAL A 1276 -52.09 33.57 -47.33
CA VAL A 1276 -51.10 33.63 -48.42
C VAL A 1276 -49.91 32.79 -47.97
N PRO A 1277 -49.55 31.69 -48.67
CA PRO A 1277 -48.45 30.83 -48.25
C PRO A 1277 -47.13 31.58 -48.25
N GLU A 1278 -46.25 31.23 -47.31
CA GLU A 1278 -44.86 31.67 -47.33
C GLU A 1278 -44.15 31.02 -48.53
N ALA A 1279 -43.44 31.84 -49.30
CA ALA A 1279 -42.60 31.50 -50.44
C ALA A 1279 -41.27 32.26 -50.27
#